data_AF-A0A2J5HX24-F1
#
_entry.id   AF-A0A2J5HX24-F1
#
_cell.length_a   1.000
_cell.length_b   1.000
_cell.length_c   1.000
_cell.angle_alpha   90.00
_cell.angle_beta   90.00
_cell.angle_gamma   90.00
#
_symmetry.space_group_name_H-M   'P 1'
#
loop_
_entity.id
_entity.type
_entity.pdbx_description
1 polymer ?
#
loop_
_entity_poly.entity_id
_entity_poly.type
_entity_poly.pdbx_seq_one_letter_code
_entity_poly.pdbx_strand_id
1 'polypeptide(L)'
;MTPVRICVCGDEGTGKSSLITSLVKGVFVTHKIQPILPQITIPPTIGTPENVTTTTVVDTSALPQERSNLGREIRKANVILLVYSDHYSYERVALFWLPYFRSLGVNVPVVLCANKSDLAVGHSEAQVIEEEMLPLMAEFKEIDSCIRTSAREHRNVNEAFFLCQKAVTHPIAPLFDTKESTLKPAAIAALQRIFYLNDKDRDGYLSDKEIKDFQMRCFEKALSEEDLIHIKDTILKTHPTSVTPSGIDCPGFIQLNRLYAEKGRHETVWIILRAYQYTDNLSLQESFLHPRFEVPPYASAELSPEGYRFFVNLFLLSDKDNDGGLNDAELASLFAPTPGLPASWADGSFPSSTVRNEAGHVTLQGWLAQWSMTTFQSPKETLEYLAYLGFESADRSNQSTTAALKVTRPRKRRRRPGRVGRNVVLGHALGAPGSGKSALLDAFLSRGFSTTYHPTIQPRTAVNTVELPGGKQCYLILDELGELEPAILENQAKLLDQCDVIVYTYDSSDPDSFAYIPALRSKYPHLEELPSVFIALKADLDRTTQRAEYQPHEYTAMLNMSSPPLHVSATWSSIQEVFVHIAEAAMEPSTAFPRSEEDDEGKWMSWGIALGAVVCAGAAAVMIWRRTRCLYQRKPAWSSTVCGATLGGIITAAPLRRYAPDLSCPYAVIFIIPLRSQNVLPPPPPRYTIPIAYAAGASNGMPVPVVETNNVIRHPEGGCPLQVGEGTYHLKDDLHLATPPPHPSEAPIVNPNPLQTLPTPPTSGVKLSLVSFGQRAKTPVHKPKENGHTPLFGEGNPVLASTPVKEGVKRRKPKNNIVKSSSSFVSRVITHEAVSKRLNDRNPDGIFAFANINRAFQWLDVSSKNKEEPLAKILFTKAHILSHDVNDLTKGPSHIDVVMGSSAGDIIWYEPISQKYARINKNGVVNGTSVTHIRWIPGSENLFVAAHANGQLVVYDKEKEDALFVPEIHHPSAETGQLPLQVLKSVNSRNQKTNPVAVWNLAKQKITQFAFSPDHRHVAIVLEDGSLRVMDYLKEEVTDIFRSYYGGLICVCWSPDGKYIVTGGQDDLVTIWSLPERKIVARCQGHNSWVSTVAFDPWRCDERTYRFGSVGDDCRLLLWDFSVGMLHRPRAHQASARQRNSLIAPLPHTNRHRADSAGNRIRSDSQRTADADGDYDHAVRHPVEPRARTALLPPIMSKIVGEDPICWLGFQEDSIMTSSLEGHIRTWDRPREGLNDSYNAHASSSAISASVAGSGSGRGGSTMGSL
;
A
#
# COMPACT_ATOMS: atom_id res chain seq x y z
N MET A 1 29.10 2.22 -5.42
CA MET A 1 29.96 2.10 -6.63
C MET A 1 29.07 2.02 -7.84
N THR A 2 29.21 2.96 -8.77
CA THR A 2 28.21 3.19 -9.82
C THR A 2 28.87 3.13 -11.19
N PRO A 3 28.39 2.29 -12.13
CA PRO A 3 28.86 2.32 -13.51
C PRO A 3 28.36 3.61 -14.18
N VAL A 4 29.23 4.33 -14.88
CA VAL A 4 28.90 5.61 -15.51
C VAL A 4 28.75 5.42 -17.03
N ARG A 5 27.65 5.90 -17.59
CA ARG A 5 27.37 5.84 -19.03
C ARG A 5 27.22 7.23 -19.64
N ILE A 6 28.22 7.62 -20.43
CA ILE A 6 28.34 8.91 -21.10
C ILE A 6 27.82 8.78 -22.53
N CYS A 7 26.80 9.55 -22.88
CA CYS A 7 26.23 9.59 -24.23
C CYS A 7 26.69 10.87 -24.94
N VAL A 8 27.55 10.76 -25.95
CA VAL A 8 28.10 11.91 -26.68
C VAL A 8 27.14 12.31 -27.81
N CYS A 9 26.56 13.48 -27.68
CA CYS A 9 25.50 14.02 -28.55
C CYS A 9 25.96 15.32 -29.23
N GLY A 10 25.22 15.79 -30.23
CA GLY A 10 25.54 17.03 -30.98
C GLY A 10 25.44 16.85 -32.48
N ASP A 11 25.45 17.96 -33.22
CA ASP A 11 25.17 17.96 -34.65
C ASP A 11 26.26 17.31 -35.52
N GLU A 12 25.93 17.06 -36.79
CA GLU A 12 26.88 16.52 -37.75
C GLU A 12 28.05 17.50 -37.96
N GLY A 13 29.27 16.97 -38.05
CA GLY A 13 30.46 17.80 -38.19
C GLY A 13 30.99 18.45 -36.90
N THR A 14 30.32 18.39 -35.74
CA THR A 14 30.83 19.01 -34.47
C THR A 14 32.06 18.32 -33.86
N GLY A 15 32.50 17.18 -34.42
CA GLY A 15 33.76 16.52 -34.06
C GLY A 15 33.67 15.50 -32.91
N LYS A 16 32.47 14.99 -32.58
CA LYS A 16 32.20 13.96 -31.55
C LYS A 16 33.17 12.77 -31.60
N SER A 17 33.21 12.05 -32.72
CA SER A 17 34.07 10.88 -32.91
C SER A 17 35.56 11.21 -32.84
N SER A 18 35.95 12.41 -33.26
CA SER A 18 37.34 12.91 -33.12
C SER A 18 37.71 13.17 -31.66
N LEU A 19 36.79 13.72 -30.85
CA LEU A 19 36.97 13.96 -29.42
C LEU A 19 37.16 12.63 -28.66
N ILE A 20 36.29 11.65 -28.93
CA ILE A 20 36.39 10.29 -28.36
C ILE A 20 37.68 9.58 -28.81
N THR A 21 38.07 9.71 -30.07
CA THR A 21 39.32 9.12 -30.57
C THR A 21 40.55 9.76 -29.91
N SER A 22 40.53 11.08 -29.69
CA SER A 22 41.59 11.82 -29.02
C SER A 22 41.74 11.41 -27.55
N LEU A 23 40.62 11.18 -26.84
CA LEU A 23 40.62 10.62 -25.48
C LEU A 23 41.34 9.24 -25.42
N VAL A 24 41.03 8.34 -26.34
CA VAL A 24 41.53 6.95 -26.31
C VAL A 24 42.98 6.84 -26.78
N LYS A 25 43.43 7.69 -27.72
CA LYS A 25 44.76 7.60 -28.33
C LYS A 25 45.76 8.65 -27.83
N GLY A 26 45.30 9.68 -27.12
CA GLY A 26 46.13 10.84 -26.70
C GLY A 26 46.63 11.72 -27.85
N VAL A 27 46.24 11.44 -29.10
CA VAL A 27 46.73 12.11 -30.32
C VAL A 27 45.60 12.21 -31.34
N PHE A 28 45.54 13.33 -32.06
CA PHE A 28 44.57 13.53 -33.14
C PHE A 28 44.85 12.65 -34.37
N VAL A 29 43.81 11.98 -34.87
CA VAL A 29 43.90 11.10 -36.05
C VAL A 29 43.52 11.88 -37.31
N THR A 30 44.45 11.98 -38.25
CA THR A 30 44.31 12.75 -39.51
C THR A 30 43.67 11.97 -40.66
N HIS A 31 43.58 10.63 -40.56
CA HIS A 31 42.88 9.79 -41.54
C HIS A 31 41.35 9.82 -41.31
N LYS A 32 40.56 9.44 -42.32
CA LYS A 32 39.09 9.39 -42.23
C LYS A 32 38.64 8.51 -41.05
N ILE A 33 38.13 9.14 -40.00
CA ILE A 33 37.51 8.48 -38.85
C ILE A 33 36.11 7.99 -39.26
N GLN A 34 35.64 6.89 -38.67
CA GLN A 34 34.25 6.45 -38.83
C GLN A 34 33.29 7.51 -38.26
N PRO A 35 32.10 7.74 -38.87
CA PRO A 35 31.16 8.77 -38.43
C PRO A 35 30.50 8.48 -37.08
N ILE A 36 30.58 7.22 -36.61
CA ILE A 36 30.12 6.76 -35.30
C ILE A 36 31.12 5.69 -34.86
N LEU A 37 31.60 5.78 -33.62
CA LEU A 37 32.47 4.77 -33.01
C LEU A 37 31.68 3.68 -32.27
N PRO A 38 32.18 2.43 -32.20
CA PRO A 38 31.61 1.41 -31.31
C PRO A 38 31.74 1.83 -29.84
N GLN A 39 30.87 1.28 -28.98
CA GLN A 39 30.89 1.58 -27.54
C GLN A 39 32.27 1.28 -26.93
N ILE A 40 32.81 2.26 -26.20
CA ILE A 40 34.13 2.18 -25.57
C ILE A 40 33.94 2.04 -24.05
N THR A 41 34.71 1.16 -23.42
CA THR A 41 34.75 1.03 -21.96
C THR A 41 36.13 1.43 -21.46
N ILE A 42 36.16 2.43 -20.57
CA ILE A 42 37.36 2.94 -19.93
C ILE A 42 37.45 2.28 -18.54
N PRO A 43 38.52 1.51 -18.25
CA PRO A 43 38.75 0.95 -16.92
C PRO A 43 39.15 2.07 -15.94
N PRO A 44 38.97 1.87 -14.62
CA PRO A 44 39.33 2.86 -13.61
C PRO A 44 40.85 3.03 -13.56
N THR A 45 41.33 4.22 -13.88
CA THR A 45 42.75 4.61 -13.89
C THR A 45 43.00 5.74 -12.90
N ILE A 46 44.27 5.99 -12.59
CA ILE A 46 44.68 7.11 -11.73
C ILE A 46 44.17 8.42 -12.36
N GLY A 47 43.19 9.06 -11.72
CA GLY A 47 42.48 10.23 -12.24
C GLY A 47 40.95 10.09 -12.33
N THR A 48 40.39 8.88 -12.20
CA THR A 48 38.92 8.71 -12.06
C THR A 48 38.45 9.01 -10.63
N PRO A 49 37.28 9.65 -10.42
CA PRO A 49 36.72 9.87 -9.09
C PRO A 49 36.52 8.56 -8.32
N GLU A 50 36.77 8.60 -7.02
CA GLU A 50 36.47 7.48 -6.13
C GLU A 50 34.98 7.07 -6.27
N ASN A 51 34.72 5.76 -6.32
CA ASN A 51 33.42 5.10 -6.56
C ASN A 51 33.00 4.80 -8.03
N VAL A 52 33.76 5.22 -9.06
CA VAL A 52 33.50 4.81 -10.45
C VAL A 52 34.20 3.48 -10.76
N THR A 53 33.44 2.42 -11.09
CA THR A 53 34.01 1.09 -11.41
C THR A 53 34.29 0.87 -12.88
N THR A 54 33.45 1.42 -13.76
CA THR A 54 33.61 1.38 -15.23
C THR A 54 32.93 2.60 -15.84
N THR A 55 33.59 3.25 -16.79
CA THR A 55 32.99 4.32 -17.59
C THR A 55 32.75 3.81 -19.00
N THR A 56 31.52 3.89 -19.48
CA THR A 56 31.14 3.52 -20.86
C THR A 56 30.82 4.78 -21.66
N VAL A 57 31.47 4.94 -22.81
CA VAL A 57 31.28 6.07 -23.72
C VAL A 57 30.60 5.57 -24.98
N VAL A 58 29.51 6.23 -25.36
CA VAL A 58 28.71 5.91 -26.55
C VAL A 58 28.70 7.13 -27.47
N ASP A 59 29.24 6.95 -28.69
CA ASP A 59 29.13 7.93 -29.78
C ASP A 59 27.75 7.81 -30.43
N THR A 60 27.13 8.92 -30.82
CA THR A 60 25.77 8.92 -31.38
C THR A 60 25.60 9.85 -32.58
N SER A 61 24.71 9.48 -33.50
CA SER A 61 24.41 10.28 -34.70
C SER A 61 23.17 11.14 -34.52
N ALA A 62 23.20 12.36 -35.07
CA ALA A 62 22.07 13.28 -35.14
C ALA A 62 21.16 13.05 -36.37
N LEU A 63 21.56 12.15 -37.28
CA LEU A 63 20.88 11.90 -38.55
C LEU A 63 19.41 11.47 -38.32
N PRO A 64 18.43 11.96 -39.13
CA PRO A 64 17.02 11.62 -38.96
C PRO A 64 16.73 10.11 -38.93
N GLN A 65 17.49 9.32 -39.69
CA GLN A 65 17.38 7.87 -39.78
C GLN A 65 17.79 7.15 -38.48
N GLU A 66 18.68 7.75 -37.69
CA GLU A 66 19.22 7.17 -36.45
C GLU A 66 18.58 7.74 -35.17
N ARG A 67 17.62 8.68 -35.28
CA ARG A 67 16.97 9.30 -34.12
C ARG A 67 16.34 8.31 -33.13
N SER A 68 15.85 7.16 -33.62
CA SER A 68 15.32 6.08 -32.78
C SER A 68 16.42 5.40 -31.94
N ASN A 69 17.61 5.23 -32.49
CA ASN A 69 18.79 4.75 -31.79
C ASN A 69 19.29 5.81 -30.80
N LEU A 70 19.52 7.05 -31.25
CA LEU A 70 19.88 8.20 -30.42
C LEU A 70 18.97 8.34 -29.18
N GLY A 71 17.64 8.32 -29.36
CA GLY A 71 16.68 8.39 -28.27
C GLY A 71 16.65 7.15 -27.35
N ARG A 72 17.14 5.99 -27.81
CA ARG A 72 17.36 4.80 -26.96
C ARG A 72 18.65 4.92 -26.15
N GLU A 73 19.71 5.45 -26.76
CA GLU A 73 21.01 5.59 -26.10
C GLU A 73 21.00 6.70 -25.04
N ILE A 74 20.34 7.83 -25.33
CA ILE A 74 20.12 8.94 -24.38
C ILE A 74 19.29 8.49 -23.17
N ARG A 75 18.19 7.73 -23.37
CA ARG A 75 17.36 7.20 -22.25
C ARG A 75 18.08 6.21 -21.34
N LYS A 76 19.24 5.70 -21.77
CA LYS A 76 20.12 4.82 -21.00
C LYS A 76 21.40 5.55 -20.53
N ALA A 77 21.51 6.86 -20.71
CA ALA A 77 22.67 7.63 -20.28
C ALA A 77 22.56 7.95 -18.79
N ASN A 78 23.69 8.04 -18.09
CA ASN A 78 23.77 8.68 -16.78
C ASN A 78 24.11 10.17 -16.91
N VAL A 79 24.77 10.55 -18.01
CA VAL A 79 25.18 11.92 -18.34
C VAL A 79 25.29 12.07 -19.85
N ILE A 80 24.96 13.26 -20.36
CA ILE A 80 25.05 13.60 -21.78
C ILE A 80 26.21 14.57 -21.98
N LEU A 81 27.12 14.27 -22.90
CA LEU A 81 28.13 15.22 -23.36
C LEU A 81 27.63 15.84 -24.67
N LEU A 82 27.13 17.08 -24.62
CA LEU A 82 26.57 17.77 -25.78
C LEU A 82 27.64 18.63 -26.47
N VAL A 83 28.02 18.26 -27.70
CA VAL A 83 29.14 18.86 -28.43
C VAL A 83 28.65 19.78 -29.56
N TYR A 84 29.01 21.07 -29.46
CA TYR A 84 28.82 22.08 -30.51
C TYR A 84 30.19 22.61 -30.99
N SER A 85 30.23 23.31 -32.14
CA SER A 85 31.50 23.84 -32.69
C SER A 85 31.40 25.10 -33.54
N ASP A 86 30.19 25.58 -33.83
CA ASP A 86 29.91 26.75 -34.67
C ASP A 86 28.60 27.41 -34.23
N HIS A 87 28.34 28.65 -34.69
CA HIS A 87 27.16 29.42 -34.32
C HIS A 87 25.84 28.68 -34.62
N TYR A 88 25.79 27.88 -35.70
CA TYR A 88 24.62 27.09 -36.05
C TYR A 88 24.35 25.95 -35.06
N SER A 89 25.39 25.18 -34.67
CA SER A 89 25.23 24.14 -33.64
C SER A 89 25.00 24.72 -32.25
N TYR A 90 25.53 25.92 -31.95
CA TYR A 90 25.26 26.68 -30.72
C TYR A 90 23.76 27.04 -30.59
N GLU A 91 23.16 27.72 -31.57
CA GLU A 91 21.71 28.05 -31.54
C GLU A 91 20.84 26.81 -31.35
N ARG A 92 21.25 25.68 -31.96
CA ARG A 92 20.54 24.41 -31.86
C ARG A 92 20.68 23.71 -30.52
N VAL A 93 21.58 24.12 -29.63
CA VAL A 93 21.59 23.66 -28.22
C VAL A 93 20.27 24.02 -27.56
N ALA A 94 19.91 25.32 -27.57
CA ALA A 94 18.69 25.84 -26.98
C ALA A 94 17.43 25.49 -27.79
N LEU A 95 17.49 25.62 -29.13
CA LEU A 95 16.30 25.44 -29.98
C LEU A 95 15.93 23.97 -30.26
N PHE A 96 16.88 23.04 -30.17
CA PHE A 96 16.65 21.64 -30.55
C PHE A 96 17.09 20.65 -29.48
N TRP A 97 18.36 20.65 -29.07
CA TRP A 97 18.92 19.56 -28.26
C TRP A 97 18.32 19.48 -26.85
N LEU A 98 18.26 20.59 -26.12
CA LEU A 98 17.70 20.60 -24.75
C LEU A 98 16.18 20.36 -24.74
N PRO A 99 15.36 20.98 -25.63
CA PRO A 99 13.96 20.59 -25.81
C PRO A 99 13.77 19.12 -26.22
N TYR A 100 14.68 18.56 -27.02
CA TYR A 100 14.62 17.16 -27.43
C TYR A 100 14.89 16.21 -26.24
N PHE A 101 15.87 16.48 -25.39
CA PHE A 101 16.11 15.70 -24.17
C PHE A 101 14.89 15.72 -23.23
N ARG A 102 14.30 16.90 -23.01
CA ARG A 102 13.02 17.06 -22.28
C ARG A 102 11.89 16.23 -22.91
N SER A 103 11.78 16.22 -24.25
CA SER A 103 10.75 15.45 -24.97
C SER A 103 10.89 13.92 -24.84
N LEU A 104 12.10 13.44 -24.55
CA LEU A 104 12.39 12.02 -24.28
C LEU A 104 12.12 11.62 -22.82
N GLY A 105 11.76 12.57 -21.95
CA GLY A 105 11.57 12.36 -20.51
C GLY A 105 12.87 12.14 -19.74
N VAL A 106 14.02 12.59 -20.28
CA VAL A 106 15.34 12.33 -19.72
C VAL A 106 15.81 13.52 -18.89
N ASN A 107 15.92 13.30 -17.58
CA ASN A 107 16.40 14.29 -16.60
C ASN A 107 17.77 13.84 -16.06
N VAL A 108 18.80 13.94 -16.89
CA VAL A 108 20.19 13.59 -16.55
C VAL A 108 21.07 14.82 -16.80
N PRO A 109 22.19 15.00 -16.07
CA PRO A 109 23.07 16.13 -16.28
C PRO A 109 23.61 16.17 -17.72
N VAL A 110 23.71 17.39 -18.26
CA VAL A 110 24.32 17.71 -19.54
C VAL A 110 25.62 18.47 -19.29
N VAL A 111 26.73 17.94 -19.79
CA VAL A 111 27.99 18.70 -19.91
C VAL A 111 28.04 19.29 -21.30
N LEU A 112 28.07 20.61 -21.39
CA LEU A 112 28.13 21.33 -22.67
C LEU A 112 29.58 21.51 -23.10
N CYS A 113 29.90 21.12 -24.33
CA CYS A 113 31.26 21.07 -24.86
C CYS A 113 31.37 21.88 -26.16
N ALA A 114 32.13 22.97 -26.12
CA ALA A 114 32.52 23.72 -27.32
C ALA A 114 33.82 23.11 -27.88
N ASN A 115 33.72 22.36 -28.98
CA ASN A 115 34.85 21.68 -29.61
C ASN A 115 35.37 22.45 -30.83
N LYS A 116 36.60 22.13 -31.27
CA LYS A 116 37.37 22.83 -32.33
C LYS A 116 37.81 24.25 -31.95
N SER A 117 38.19 24.48 -30.68
CA SER A 117 38.72 25.79 -30.26
C SER A 117 39.94 26.26 -31.07
N ASP A 118 40.67 25.33 -31.72
CA ASP A 118 41.79 25.61 -32.63
C ASP A 118 41.42 26.35 -33.93
N LEU A 119 40.12 26.40 -34.28
CA LEU A 119 39.62 27.14 -35.45
C LEU A 119 39.09 28.54 -35.13
N ALA A 120 38.96 28.88 -33.84
CA ALA A 120 38.39 30.15 -33.38
C ALA A 120 39.44 31.28 -33.38
N VAL A 121 39.82 31.74 -34.57
CA VAL A 121 40.81 32.82 -34.74
C VAL A 121 40.21 34.18 -34.35
N GLY A 122 40.38 34.58 -33.09
CA GLY A 122 40.11 35.95 -32.61
C GLY A 122 39.36 36.10 -31.29
N HIS A 123 38.75 35.04 -30.74
CA HIS A 123 37.98 35.12 -29.49
C HIS A 123 38.78 34.64 -28.28
N SER A 124 38.82 35.45 -27.22
CA SER A 124 39.42 35.09 -25.93
C SER A 124 38.72 33.88 -25.28
N GLU A 125 39.40 33.15 -24.40
CA GLU A 125 38.77 32.09 -23.61
C GLU A 125 37.64 32.62 -22.72
N ALA A 126 37.85 33.78 -22.08
CA ALA A 126 36.85 34.42 -21.23
C ALA A 126 35.62 34.89 -22.01
N GLN A 127 35.80 35.50 -23.20
CA GLN A 127 34.70 36.06 -23.99
C GLN A 127 33.66 35.01 -24.38
N VAL A 128 34.07 33.84 -24.86
CA VAL A 128 33.12 32.76 -25.23
C VAL A 128 32.41 32.19 -24.00
N ILE A 129 33.09 32.15 -22.84
CA ILE A 129 32.45 31.70 -21.61
C ILE A 129 31.36 32.69 -21.18
N GLU A 130 31.64 34.00 -21.23
CA GLU A 130 30.70 35.05 -20.85
C GLU A 130 29.57 35.28 -21.88
N GLU A 131 29.86 35.24 -23.17
CA GLU A 131 28.92 35.57 -24.25
C GLU A 131 28.10 34.35 -24.74
N GLU A 132 28.64 33.12 -24.71
CA GLU A 132 27.93 31.91 -25.16
C GLU A 132 27.51 30.98 -24.00
N MET A 133 28.43 30.66 -23.09
CA MET A 133 28.21 29.54 -22.16
C MET A 133 27.42 29.91 -20.90
N LEU A 134 27.71 31.07 -20.29
CA LEU A 134 26.99 31.54 -19.10
C LEU A 134 25.48 31.78 -19.35
N PRO A 135 25.04 32.37 -20.49
CA PRO A 135 23.61 32.51 -20.78
C PRO A 135 22.89 31.15 -20.84
N LEU A 136 23.49 30.14 -21.49
CA LEU A 136 22.92 28.80 -21.57
C LEU A 136 22.83 28.12 -20.20
N MET A 137 23.84 28.24 -19.34
CA MET A 137 23.80 27.69 -17.98
C MET A 137 22.73 28.38 -17.11
N ALA A 138 22.50 29.68 -17.30
CA ALA A 138 21.48 30.43 -16.58
C ALA A 138 20.05 30.07 -17.03
N GLU A 139 19.85 29.81 -18.32
CA GLU A 139 18.54 29.45 -18.89
C GLU A 139 18.16 27.97 -18.65
N PHE A 140 19.12 27.05 -18.77
CA PHE A 140 18.87 25.60 -18.78
C PHE A 140 19.50 24.88 -17.56
N LYS A 141 18.67 24.58 -16.56
CA LYS A 141 19.05 23.85 -15.33
C LYS A 141 19.63 22.45 -15.56
N GLU A 142 19.43 21.87 -16.74
CA GLU A 142 20.00 20.57 -17.12
C GLU A 142 21.50 20.65 -17.45
N ILE A 143 22.03 21.83 -17.77
CA ILE A 143 23.46 22.04 -18.01
C ILE A 143 24.17 22.14 -16.66
N ASP A 144 24.94 21.11 -16.33
CA ASP A 144 25.71 21.03 -15.09
C ASP A 144 27.03 21.81 -15.19
N SER A 145 27.74 21.61 -16.29
CA SER A 145 29.09 22.14 -16.52
C SER A 145 29.32 22.49 -17.99
N CYS A 146 30.11 23.53 -18.25
CA CYS A 146 30.51 23.97 -19.59
C CYS A 146 32.03 23.87 -19.76
N ILE A 147 32.51 23.39 -20.91
CA ILE A 147 33.95 23.26 -21.19
C ILE A 147 34.29 23.51 -22.67
N ARG A 148 35.41 24.22 -22.91
CA ARG A 148 36.00 24.39 -24.25
C ARG A 148 37.07 23.32 -24.48
N THR A 149 37.09 22.69 -25.65
CA THR A 149 38.02 21.62 -26.03
C THR A 149 38.57 21.78 -27.44
N SER A 150 39.76 21.23 -27.68
CA SER A 150 40.22 20.93 -29.04
C SER A 150 40.67 19.47 -29.12
N ALA A 151 39.93 18.66 -29.87
CA ALA A 151 40.34 17.30 -30.19
C ALA A 151 41.68 17.25 -30.95
N ARG A 152 42.03 18.31 -31.69
CA ARG A 152 43.25 18.42 -32.52
C ARG A 152 44.50 18.68 -31.69
N GLU A 153 44.41 19.60 -30.74
CA GLU A 153 45.50 19.98 -29.83
C GLU A 153 45.51 19.12 -28.55
N HIS A 154 44.54 18.22 -28.39
CA HIS A 154 44.26 17.46 -27.16
C HIS A 154 43.99 18.36 -25.93
N ARG A 155 43.55 19.60 -26.15
CA ARG A 155 43.22 20.57 -25.10
C ARG A 155 41.90 20.21 -24.41
N ASN A 156 41.96 20.08 -23.08
CA ASN A 156 40.83 19.84 -22.17
C ASN A 156 39.98 18.58 -22.45
N VAL A 157 40.48 17.65 -23.28
CA VAL A 157 39.74 16.44 -23.66
C VAL A 157 39.48 15.55 -22.44
N ASN A 158 40.51 15.27 -21.63
CA ASN A 158 40.38 14.43 -20.43
C ASN A 158 39.44 15.05 -19.38
N GLU A 159 39.51 16.38 -19.23
CA GLU A 159 38.69 17.14 -18.28
C GLU A 159 37.19 17.10 -18.63
N ALA A 160 36.83 17.14 -19.92
CA ALA A 160 35.43 17.03 -20.34
C ALA A 160 34.78 15.69 -19.92
N PHE A 161 35.51 14.58 -20.01
CA PHE A 161 35.02 13.27 -19.56
C PHE A 161 35.11 13.10 -18.03
N PHE A 162 36.05 13.77 -17.36
CA PHE A 162 36.09 13.85 -15.89
C PHE A 162 34.87 14.61 -15.33
N LEU A 163 34.52 15.76 -15.91
CA LEU A 163 33.30 16.51 -15.54
C LEU A 163 32.04 15.66 -15.73
N CYS A 164 31.96 14.86 -16.81
CA CYS A 164 30.86 13.91 -17.00
C CYS A 164 30.78 12.87 -15.87
N GLN A 165 31.92 12.33 -15.40
CA GLN A 165 31.95 11.41 -14.25
C GLN A 165 31.57 12.12 -12.94
N LYS A 166 32.01 13.38 -12.75
CA LYS A 166 31.69 14.20 -11.58
C LYS A 166 30.19 14.49 -11.48
N ALA A 167 29.54 14.91 -12.57
CA ALA A 167 28.12 15.22 -12.59
C ALA A 167 27.21 14.03 -12.20
N VAL A 168 27.65 12.79 -12.46
CA VAL A 168 26.94 11.56 -12.03
C VAL A 168 27.28 11.18 -10.58
N THR A 169 28.53 11.36 -10.16
CA THR A 169 28.99 10.94 -8.82
C THR A 169 28.67 11.95 -7.72
N HIS A 170 28.45 13.23 -8.06
CA HIS A 170 28.22 14.32 -7.11
C HIS A 170 27.17 15.31 -7.65
N PRO A 171 25.92 14.88 -7.92
CA PRO A 171 24.93 15.72 -8.58
C PRO A 171 24.57 16.96 -7.75
N ILE A 172 24.64 18.16 -8.34
CA ILE A 172 24.27 19.41 -7.66
C ILE A 172 22.74 19.59 -7.53
N ALA A 173 21.98 19.07 -8.49
CA ALA A 173 20.53 19.27 -8.61
C ALA A 173 19.68 18.92 -7.37
N PRO A 174 19.92 17.85 -6.58
CA PRO A 174 19.17 17.61 -5.34
C PRO A 174 19.62 18.49 -4.16
N LEU A 175 20.83 19.08 -4.20
CA LEU A 175 21.38 19.87 -3.09
C LEU A 175 20.98 21.35 -3.15
N PHE A 176 21.02 21.96 -4.34
CA PHE A 176 21.02 23.42 -4.49
C PHE A 176 20.03 23.86 -5.58
N ASP A 177 19.38 25.02 -5.40
CA ASP A 177 18.62 25.67 -6.47
C ASP A 177 19.34 26.94 -6.94
N THR A 178 19.91 26.86 -8.14
CA THR A 178 20.64 27.95 -8.80
C THR A 178 19.81 29.21 -9.07
N LYS A 179 18.46 29.15 -9.04
CA LYS A 179 17.61 30.34 -9.26
C LYS A 179 17.43 31.18 -8.00
N GLU A 180 17.35 30.54 -6.84
CA GLU A 180 17.21 31.22 -5.55
C GLU A 180 18.57 31.39 -4.84
N SER A 181 19.61 30.73 -5.38
CA SER A 181 20.93 30.59 -4.78
C SER A 181 20.87 30.01 -3.36
N THR A 182 19.98 29.04 -3.13
CA THR A 182 19.72 28.43 -1.81
C THR A 182 19.92 26.91 -1.83
N LEU A 183 20.24 26.33 -0.68
CA LEU A 183 20.16 24.88 -0.50
C LEU A 183 18.69 24.44 -0.44
N LYS A 184 18.39 23.27 -1.01
CA LYS A 184 17.03 22.71 -1.00
C LYS A 184 16.62 22.24 0.40
N PRO A 185 15.32 22.28 0.76
CA PRO A 185 14.85 21.89 2.10
C PRO A 185 15.30 20.50 2.57
N ALA A 186 15.33 19.51 1.67
CA ALA A 186 15.80 18.17 1.99
C ALA A 186 17.31 18.12 2.34
N ALA A 187 18.13 18.92 1.65
CA ALA A 187 19.57 19.03 1.95
C ALA A 187 19.80 19.79 3.26
N ILE A 188 18.99 20.83 3.54
CA ILE A 188 19.00 21.54 4.82
C ILE A 188 18.64 20.59 5.96
N ALA A 189 17.56 19.81 5.86
CA ALA A 189 17.15 18.85 6.88
C ALA A 189 18.22 17.77 7.13
N ALA A 190 18.86 17.26 6.07
CA ALA A 190 19.97 16.31 6.20
C ALA A 190 21.18 16.94 6.92
N LEU A 191 21.55 18.17 6.58
CA LEU A 191 22.66 18.90 7.22
C LEU A 191 22.33 19.29 8.68
N GLN A 192 21.08 19.64 8.99
CA GLN A 192 20.60 19.91 10.36
C GLN A 192 20.72 18.67 11.24
N ARG A 193 20.32 17.49 10.74
CA ARG A 193 20.55 16.22 11.44
C ARG A 193 22.04 15.93 11.62
N ILE A 194 22.87 16.18 10.60
CA ILE A 194 24.32 15.98 10.73
C ILE A 194 24.91 16.91 11.79
N PHE A 195 24.51 18.19 11.84
CA PHE A 195 24.90 19.12 12.89
C PHE A 195 24.55 18.57 14.28
N TYR A 196 23.29 18.16 14.48
CA TYR A 196 22.79 17.58 15.73
C TYR A 196 23.55 16.32 16.19
N LEU A 197 24.10 15.53 15.26
CA LEU A 197 24.91 14.35 15.57
C LEU A 197 26.38 14.65 15.87
N ASN A 198 26.85 15.86 15.61
CA ASN A 198 28.22 16.31 15.93
C ASN A 198 28.28 17.21 17.16
N ASP A 199 27.18 17.88 17.48
CA ASP A 199 26.92 18.55 18.76
C ASP A 199 26.74 17.47 19.85
N LYS A 200 27.82 17.15 20.57
CA LYS A 200 27.89 16.02 21.51
C LYS A 200 27.40 16.39 22.91
N ASP A 201 27.45 17.66 23.28
CA ASP A 201 27.00 18.18 24.58
C ASP A 201 25.66 18.93 24.52
N ARG A 202 25.10 19.13 23.32
CA ARG A 202 23.76 19.69 23.04
C ARG A 202 23.61 21.15 23.44
N ASP A 203 24.69 21.90 23.34
CA ASP A 203 24.73 23.34 23.59
C ASP A 203 24.21 24.17 22.39
N GLY A 204 24.08 23.56 21.20
CA GLY A 204 23.60 24.20 19.97
C GLY A 204 24.70 24.78 19.07
N TYR A 205 25.97 24.56 19.42
CA TYR A 205 27.16 24.98 18.68
C TYR A 205 28.04 23.77 18.35
N LEU A 206 28.94 23.94 17.37
CA LEU A 206 30.04 23.00 17.14
C LEU A 206 31.33 23.63 17.65
N SER A 207 31.87 23.07 18.73
CA SER A 207 33.15 23.48 19.30
C SER A 207 34.33 23.13 18.38
N ASP A 208 35.50 23.75 18.60
CA ASP A 208 36.70 23.48 17.81
C ASP A 208 37.16 22.02 17.85
N LYS A 209 36.80 21.30 18.93
CA LYS A 209 37.05 19.88 19.07
C LYS A 209 36.09 19.05 18.21
N GLU A 210 34.81 19.40 18.20
CA GLU A 210 33.79 18.70 17.40
C GLU A 210 33.96 18.97 15.91
N ILE A 211 34.36 20.19 15.51
CA ILE A 211 34.73 20.48 14.13
C ILE A 211 35.94 19.65 13.69
N LYS A 212 36.96 19.48 14.55
CA LYS A 212 38.11 18.61 14.29
C LYS A 212 37.70 17.13 14.20
N ASP A 213 36.83 16.64 15.09
CA ASP A 213 36.27 15.27 15.04
C ASP A 213 35.43 15.03 13.77
N PHE A 214 34.54 15.97 13.43
CA PHE A 214 33.70 15.97 12.23
C PHE A 214 34.54 15.93 10.95
N GLN A 215 35.57 16.77 10.87
CA GLN A 215 36.50 16.80 9.73
C GLN A 215 37.21 15.45 9.59
N MET A 216 37.74 14.90 10.68
CA MET A 216 38.41 13.59 10.69
C MET A 216 37.48 12.46 10.24
N ARG A 217 36.19 12.51 10.63
CA ARG A 217 35.18 11.52 10.22
C ARG A 217 34.81 11.62 8.74
N CYS A 218 34.66 12.83 8.20
CA CYS A 218 34.17 13.03 6.84
C CYS A 218 35.29 12.95 5.78
N PHE A 219 36.51 13.41 6.10
CA PHE A 219 37.58 13.62 5.12
C PHE A 219 38.88 12.87 5.44
N GLU A 220 38.93 12.10 6.52
CA GLU A 220 40.10 11.34 7.01
C GLU A 220 41.40 12.18 7.19
N LYS A 221 41.26 13.52 7.22
CA LYS A 221 42.37 14.48 7.25
C LYS A 221 42.13 15.52 8.34
N ALA A 222 43.14 15.75 9.18
CA ALA A 222 43.09 16.77 10.22
C ALA A 222 43.02 18.19 9.65
N LEU A 223 42.20 19.04 10.26
CA LEU A 223 42.12 20.48 9.96
C LEU A 223 43.27 21.22 10.65
N SER A 224 43.94 22.14 9.95
CA SER A 224 44.90 23.04 10.59
C SER A 224 44.17 24.15 11.36
N GLU A 225 44.82 24.77 12.33
CA GLU A 225 44.20 25.85 13.11
C GLU A 225 44.04 27.13 12.29
N GLU A 226 44.94 27.36 11.31
CA GLU A 226 44.85 28.44 10.34
C GLU A 226 43.63 28.26 9.40
N ASP A 227 43.41 27.05 8.88
CA ASP A 227 42.23 26.73 8.05
C ASP A 227 40.91 26.93 8.84
N LEU A 228 40.88 26.54 10.11
CA LEU A 228 39.70 26.69 10.98
C LEU A 228 39.37 28.18 11.22
N ILE A 229 40.37 29.02 11.46
CA ILE A 229 40.20 30.48 11.58
C ILE A 229 39.68 31.05 10.25
N HIS A 230 40.23 30.64 9.10
CA HIS A 230 39.74 31.07 7.79
C HIS A 230 38.28 30.66 7.50
N ILE A 231 37.85 29.49 7.97
CA ILE A 231 36.44 29.06 7.88
C ILE A 231 35.55 29.98 8.73
N LYS A 232 35.91 30.22 9.99
CA LYS A 232 35.19 31.13 10.91
C LYS A 232 35.08 32.55 10.34
N ASP A 233 36.18 33.12 9.86
CA ASP A 233 36.22 34.43 9.21
C ASP A 233 35.32 34.51 7.96
N THR A 234 35.21 33.41 7.21
CA THR A 234 34.36 33.35 6.01
C THR A 234 32.88 33.34 6.38
N ILE A 235 32.50 32.64 7.45
CA ILE A 235 31.13 32.65 7.98
C ILE A 235 30.80 34.04 8.54
N LEU A 236 31.66 34.63 9.38
CA LEU A 236 31.46 35.96 9.97
C LEU A 236 31.22 37.07 8.94
N LYS A 237 31.90 37.01 7.78
CA LYS A 237 31.70 37.97 6.66
C LYS A 237 30.32 37.89 6.02
N THR A 238 29.62 36.77 6.14
CA THR A 238 28.27 36.58 5.57
C THR A 238 27.17 36.64 6.63
N HIS A 239 27.41 36.12 7.84
CA HIS A 239 26.51 36.14 8.98
C HIS A 239 27.29 36.50 10.27
N PRO A 240 27.25 37.78 10.71
CA PRO A 240 28.03 38.25 11.87
C PRO A 240 27.69 37.59 13.21
N THR A 241 26.53 36.93 13.32
CA THR A 241 26.02 36.32 14.56
C THR A 241 26.33 34.83 14.69
N SER A 242 26.83 34.18 13.63
CA SER A 242 26.89 32.72 13.52
C SER A 242 28.19 32.06 14.01
N VAL A 243 29.14 32.87 14.48
CA VAL A 243 30.37 32.37 15.13
C VAL A 243 30.50 33.05 16.49
N THR A 244 30.52 32.24 17.54
CA THR A 244 30.63 32.66 18.93
C THR A 244 31.97 32.15 19.51
N PRO A 245 32.33 32.56 20.74
CA PRO A 245 33.43 31.91 21.47
C PRO A 245 33.18 30.43 21.79
N SER A 246 31.93 29.96 21.79
CA SER A 246 31.59 28.54 21.97
C SER A 246 31.80 27.71 20.70
N GLY A 247 31.46 28.24 19.51
CA GLY A 247 31.63 27.50 18.27
C GLY A 247 30.96 28.13 17.04
N ILE A 248 30.60 27.27 16.09
CA ILE A 248 29.79 27.62 14.91
C ILE A 248 28.35 27.16 15.16
N ASP A 249 27.36 28.03 14.93
CA ASP A 249 25.94 27.68 15.09
C ASP A 249 25.39 26.88 13.89
N CYS A 250 24.20 26.28 14.05
CA CYS A 250 23.57 25.50 12.98
C CYS A 250 23.30 26.31 11.68
N PRO A 251 22.79 27.56 11.74
CA PRO A 251 22.73 28.46 10.57
C PRO A 251 24.07 28.66 9.86
N GLY A 252 25.16 28.89 10.60
CA GLY A 252 26.52 29.08 10.08
C GLY A 252 27.06 27.83 9.40
N PHE A 253 26.79 26.65 9.97
CA PHE A 253 27.13 25.36 9.34
C PHE A 253 26.38 25.13 8.02
N ILE A 254 25.08 25.43 7.98
CA ILE A 254 24.28 25.34 6.73
C ILE A 254 24.78 26.35 5.69
N GLN A 255 25.09 27.58 6.10
CA GLN A 255 25.58 28.64 5.22
C GLN A 255 26.99 28.34 4.67
N LEU A 256 27.86 27.68 5.44
CA LEU A 256 29.15 27.18 4.94
C LEU A 256 28.97 26.15 3.83
N ASN A 257 28.04 25.20 4.01
CA ASN A 257 27.72 24.19 2.99
C ASN A 257 27.05 24.81 1.74
N ARG A 258 26.24 25.84 1.92
CA ARG A 258 25.68 26.65 0.82
C ARG A 258 26.79 27.33 0.02
N LEU A 259 27.76 27.95 0.70
CA LEU A 259 28.93 28.58 0.06
C LEU A 259 29.76 27.56 -0.75
N TYR A 260 29.88 26.32 -0.28
CA TYR A 260 30.53 25.25 -1.06
C TYR A 260 29.72 24.89 -2.30
N ALA A 261 28.39 24.80 -2.22
CA ALA A 261 27.53 24.57 -3.38
C ALA A 261 27.62 25.71 -4.41
N GLU A 262 27.49 26.97 -3.95
CA GLU A 262 27.60 28.20 -4.77
C GLU A 262 28.94 28.30 -5.51
N LYS A 263 30.04 27.89 -4.88
CA LYS A 263 31.40 27.90 -5.47
C LYS A 263 31.73 26.64 -6.28
N GLY A 264 30.75 25.80 -6.63
CA GLY A 264 30.95 24.57 -7.42
C GLY A 264 31.67 23.43 -6.68
N ARG A 265 31.83 23.54 -5.36
CA ARG A 265 32.46 22.53 -4.46
C ARG A 265 31.43 21.66 -3.74
N HIS A 266 30.30 21.37 -4.41
CA HIS A 266 29.22 20.53 -3.88
C HIS A 266 29.66 19.08 -3.57
N GLU A 267 30.81 18.63 -4.10
CA GLU A 267 31.45 17.36 -3.71
C GLU A 267 31.75 17.29 -2.20
N THR A 268 32.14 18.41 -1.58
CA THR A 268 32.40 18.50 -0.13
C THR A 268 31.13 18.19 0.68
N VAL A 269 29.99 18.72 0.24
CA VAL A 269 28.67 18.48 0.86
C VAL A 269 28.26 17.01 0.70
N TRP A 270 28.54 16.41 -0.46
CA TRP A 270 28.25 14.98 -0.71
C TRP A 270 29.13 14.03 0.10
N ILE A 271 30.41 14.35 0.31
CA ILE A 271 31.30 13.58 1.18
C ILE A 271 30.75 13.56 2.61
N ILE A 272 30.33 14.73 3.13
CA ILE A 272 29.68 14.87 4.44
C ILE A 272 28.40 14.01 4.51
N LEU A 273 27.50 14.13 3.53
CA LEU A 273 26.26 13.35 3.48
C LEU A 273 26.53 11.82 3.45
N ARG A 274 27.49 11.36 2.65
CA ARG A 274 27.82 9.93 2.53
C ARG A 274 28.50 9.36 3.77
N ALA A 275 29.33 10.15 4.48
CA ALA A 275 29.89 9.77 5.77
C ALA A 275 28.81 9.48 6.83
N TYR A 276 27.64 10.11 6.69
CA TYR A 276 26.44 9.90 7.53
C TYR A 276 25.38 8.98 6.88
N GLN A 277 25.79 8.14 5.92
CA GLN A 277 24.95 7.11 5.27
C GLN A 277 23.73 7.64 4.50
N TYR A 278 23.75 8.89 4.03
CA TYR A 278 22.77 9.37 3.07
C TYR A 278 23.05 8.83 1.65
N THR A 279 21.97 8.65 0.89
CA THR A 279 21.97 8.30 -0.53
C THR A 279 21.89 9.55 -1.41
N ASP A 280 22.05 9.38 -2.72
CA ASP A 280 21.95 10.47 -3.71
C ASP A 280 20.54 11.11 -3.77
N ASN A 281 19.53 10.44 -3.18
CA ASN A 281 18.16 10.95 -3.02
C ASN A 281 17.94 11.73 -1.70
N LEU A 282 18.99 11.94 -0.90
CA LEU A 282 18.96 12.57 0.43
C LEU A 282 18.12 11.80 1.48
N SER A 283 17.76 10.55 1.22
CA SER A 283 17.30 9.60 2.23
C SER A 283 18.46 8.81 2.82
N LEU A 284 18.34 8.36 4.07
CA LEU A 284 19.29 7.40 4.67
C LEU A 284 19.21 6.04 3.97
N GLN A 285 20.33 5.32 3.92
CA GLN A 285 20.39 3.99 3.32
C GLN A 285 19.48 3.00 4.04
N GLU A 286 18.67 2.25 3.28
CA GLU A 286 17.76 1.22 3.81
C GLU A 286 18.49 0.15 4.62
N SER A 287 19.69 -0.26 4.20
CA SER A 287 20.54 -1.21 4.94
C SER A 287 21.11 -0.68 6.25
N PHE A 288 21.07 0.64 6.47
CA PHE A 288 21.48 1.30 7.72
C PHE A 288 20.29 1.49 8.67
N LEU A 289 19.11 1.87 8.16
CA LEU A 289 17.86 1.96 8.94
C LEU A 289 17.29 0.58 9.33
N HIS A 290 17.36 -0.38 8.41
CA HIS A 290 16.82 -1.72 8.57
C HIS A 290 17.91 -2.78 8.31
N PRO A 291 18.94 -2.86 9.17
CA PRO A 291 19.93 -3.93 9.08
C PRO A 291 19.25 -5.28 9.30
N ARG A 292 19.83 -6.36 8.72
CA ARG A 292 19.29 -7.71 8.85
C ARG A 292 19.36 -8.18 10.31
N PHE A 293 18.22 -8.19 10.98
CA PHE A 293 18.06 -8.64 12.35
C PHE A 293 16.83 -9.56 12.43
N GLU A 294 17.08 -10.86 12.53
CA GLU A 294 16.04 -11.90 12.59
C GLU A 294 15.95 -12.45 14.02
N VAL A 295 14.76 -12.38 14.60
CA VAL A 295 14.44 -13.00 15.89
C VAL A 295 13.88 -14.39 15.62
N PRO A 296 14.53 -15.49 16.09
CA PRO A 296 14.00 -16.83 15.91
C PRO A 296 12.63 -17.01 16.61
N PRO A 297 11.76 -17.91 16.12
CA PRO A 297 10.52 -18.25 16.82
C PRO A 297 10.77 -18.62 18.28
N TYR A 298 9.89 -18.14 19.16
CA TYR A 298 9.95 -18.26 20.62
C TYR A 298 11.13 -17.55 21.29
N ALA A 299 11.97 -16.81 20.57
CA ALA A 299 12.91 -15.84 21.16
C ALA A 299 12.24 -14.46 21.28
N SER A 300 12.91 -13.54 21.98
CA SER A 300 12.55 -12.12 22.02
C SER A 300 13.78 -11.26 21.78
N ALA A 301 13.61 -10.04 21.28
CA ALA A 301 14.66 -9.04 21.33
C ALA A 301 14.60 -8.28 22.66
N GLU A 302 15.76 -7.93 23.19
CA GLU A 302 15.92 -7.06 24.36
C GLU A 302 17.06 -6.07 24.07
N LEU A 303 17.10 -4.94 24.77
CA LEU A 303 18.24 -4.04 24.72
C LEU A 303 19.52 -4.71 25.28
N SER A 304 20.64 -4.51 24.60
CA SER A 304 21.98 -4.87 25.08
C SER A 304 22.47 -3.83 26.11
N PRO A 305 23.52 -4.14 26.89
CA PRO A 305 24.14 -3.15 27.77
C PRO A 305 24.63 -1.88 27.04
N GLU A 306 25.01 -1.99 25.77
CA GLU A 306 25.36 -0.82 24.95
C GLU A 306 24.12 0.02 24.62
N GLY A 307 23.01 -0.63 24.24
CA GLY A 307 21.73 0.04 23.97
C GLY A 307 21.17 0.76 25.20
N TYR A 308 21.19 0.11 26.38
CA TYR A 308 20.81 0.78 27.63
C TYR A 308 21.71 1.97 27.95
N ARG A 309 23.03 1.84 27.83
CA ARG A 309 23.96 2.95 28.09
C ARG A 309 23.72 4.13 27.13
N PHE A 310 23.42 3.85 25.87
CA PHE A 310 23.06 4.88 24.89
C PHE A 310 21.79 5.63 25.31
N PHE A 311 20.68 4.92 25.61
CA PHE A 311 19.43 5.58 26.00
C PHE A 311 19.50 6.29 27.36
N VAL A 312 20.34 5.83 28.29
CA VAL A 312 20.64 6.55 29.56
C VAL A 312 21.40 7.86 29.27
N ASN A 313 22.49 7.80 28.51
CA ASN A 313 23.27 8.99 28.16
C ASN A 313 22.39 10.01 27.39
N LEU A 314 21.56 9.51 26.47
CA LEU A 314 20.64 10.34 25.68
C LEU A 314 19.59 11.05 26.56
N PHE A 315 19.08 10.38 27.59
CA PHE A 315 18.18 10.99 28.58
C PHE A 315 18.90 12.10 29.34
N LEU A 316 20.07 11.81 29.93
CA LEU A 316 20.84 12.75 30.75
C LEU A 316 21.37 13.98 29.97
N LEU A 317 21.53 13.86 28.65
CA LEU A 317 21.86 14.98 27.76
C LEU A 317 20.63 15.80 27.30
N SER A 318 19.42 15.30 27.55
CA SER A 318 18.16 15.95 27.14
C SER A 318 17.41 16.59 28.31
N ASP A 319 17.57 16.04 29.52
CA ASP A 319 17.13 16.57 30.81
C ASP A 319 17.98 17.81 31.16
N LYS A 320 17.53 18.99 30.74
CA LYS A 320 18.28 20.25 30.87
C LYS A 320 18.04 20.94 32.20
N ASP A 321 16.88 20.77 32.80
CA ASP A 321 16.55 21.31 34.11
C ASP A 321 16.97 20.39 35.28
N ASN A 322 17.38 19.15 35.00
CA ASN A 322 17.82 18.13 35.96
C ASN A 322 16.70 17.74 36.95
N ASP A 323 15.43 17.80 36.54
CA ASP A 323 14.28 17.37 37.34
C ASP A 323 14.10 15.83 37.38
N GLY A 324 14.83 15.10 36.53
CA GLY A 324 14.78 13.64 36.41
C GLY A 324 13.65 13.09 35.53
N GLY A 325 12.99 13.95 34.74
CA GLY A 325 11.87 13.62 33.87
C GLY A 325 11.78 14.52 32.63
N LEU A 326 11.85 13.92 31.43
CA LEU A 326 11.78 14.68 30.18
C LEU A 326 10.39 15.30 29.97
N ASN A 327 10.35 16.62 29.82
CA ASN A 327 9.16 17.38 29.48
C ASN A 327 8.89 17.37 27.95
N ASP A 328 7.71 17.86 27.52
CA ASP A 328 7.31 17.81 26.10
C ASP A 328 8.26 18.59 25.16
N ALA A 329 8.90 19.66 25.63
CA ALA A 329 9.83 20.45 24.83
C ALA A 329 11.20 19.76 24.71
N GLU A 330 11.66 19.10 25.76
CA GLU A 330 12.88 18.28 25.74
C GLU A 330 12.69 17.03 24.90
N LEU A 331 11.54 16.37 24.97
CA LEU A 331 11.17 15.27 24.07
C LEU A 331 11.15 15.73 22.61
N ALA A 332 10.53 16.89 22.30
CA ALA A 332 10.56 17.46 20.96
C ALA A 332 11.99 17.77 20.47
N SER A 333 12.87 18.25 21.35
CA SER A 333 14.29 18.49 21.06
C SER A 333 15.10 17.20 20.86
N LEU A 334 14.79 16.14 21.63
CA LEU A 334 15.39 14.81 21.51
C LEU A 334 15.03 14.16 20.16
N PHE A 335 13.77 14.27 19.74
CA PHE A 335 13.26 13.72 18.48
C PHE A 335 13.35 14.67 17.27
N ALA A 336 13.90 15.88 17.42
CA ALA A 336 14.15 16.80 16.31
C ALA A 336 14.92 16.22 15.09
N PRO A 337 15.93 15.33 15.24
CA PRO A 337 16.61 14.70 14.09
C PRO A 337 15.85 13.48 13.51
N THR A 338 14.71 13.08 14.09
CA THR A 338 13.94 11.91 13.65
C THR A 338 12.68 12.36 12.89
N PRO A 339 11.91 11.45 12.28
CA PRO A 339 10.59 11.77 11.71
C PRO A 339 9.51 12.21 12.72
N GLY A 340 9.86 12.37 14.01
CA GLY A 340 8.94 12.59 15.12
C GLY A 340 9.00 11.47 16.17
N LEU A 341 7.97 11.38 17.01
CA LEU A 341 7.78 10.24 17.93
C LEU A 341 7.49 8.96 17.14
N PRO A 342 7.91 7.77 17.64
CA PRO A 342 7.54 6.49 17.02
C PRO A 342 6.01 6.35 16.92
N ALA A 343 5.51 5.87 15.77
CA ALA A 343 4.06 5.74 15.55
C ALA A 343 3.41 4.80 16.59
N SER A 344 4.12 3.73 16.96
CA SER A 344 3.71 2.82 18.05
C SER A 344 3.52 3.50 19.40
N TRP A 345 4.20 4.62 19.67
CA TRP A 345 4.07 5.38 20.92
C TRP A 345 2.84 6.27 20.88
N ALA A 346 2.55 6.91 19.74
CA ALA A 346 1.34 7.70 19.56
C ALA A 346 0.07 6.83 19.69
N ASP A 347 0.05 5.66 19.02
CA ASP A 347 -1.04 4.69 19.13
C ASP A 347 -1.13 4.09 20.55
N GLY A 348 0.02 3.85 21.19
CA GLY A 348 0.13 3.37 22.57
C GLY A 348 -0.22 4.40 23.65
N SER A 349 -0.76 5.57 23.28
CA SER A 349 -1.11 6.66 24.20
C SER A 349 0.07 7.20 25.04
N PHE A 350 1.30 7.17 24.53
CA PHE A 350 2.47 7.80 25.16
C PHE A 350 2.24 9.33 25.37
N PRO A 351 2.67 9.95 26.48
CA PRO A 351 3.46 9.39 27.59
C PRO A 351 2.63 8.65 28.65
N SER A 352 1.32 8.46 28.44
CA SER A 352 0.47 7.80 29.43
C SER A 352 0.70 6.28 29.57
N SER A 353 1.42 5.62 28.65
CA SER A 353 1.82 4.21 28.75
C SER A 353 2.87 3.88 29.82
N THR A 354 3.57 4.88 30.38
CA THR A 354 4.77 4.67 31.18
C THR A 354 4.82 5.51 32.48
N VAL A 355 5.86 5.31 33.29
CA VAL A 355 6.06 6.02 34.56
C VAL A 355 6.42 7.49 34.34
N ARG A 356 5.86 8.37 35.18
CA ARG A 356 6.04 9.83 35.12
C ARG A 356 6.30 10.39 36.53
N ASN A 357 6.96 11.54 36.62
CA ASN A 357 7.15 12.25 37.89
C ASN A 357 5.86 12.99 38.32
N GLU A 358 5.88 13.68 39.47
CA GLU A 358 4.73 14.44 39.99
C GLU A 358 4.29 15.58 39.06
N ALA A 359 5.21 16.15 38.28
CA ALA A 359 4.93 17.16 37.25
C ALA A 359 4.30 16.56 35.97
N GLY A 360 4.32 15.23 35.82
CA GLY A 360 3.81 14.52 34.65
C GLY A 360 4.83 14.32 33.52
N HIS A 361 6.11 14.60 33.76
CA HIS A 361 7.22 14.38 32.83
C HIS A 361 7.69 12.92 32.84
N VAL A 362 8.31 12.43 31.75
CA VAL A 362 8.71 11.01 31.60
C VAL A 362 10.02 10.73 32.31
N THR A 363 10.01 9.94 33.39
CA THR A 363 11.22 9.64 34.17
C THR A 363 12.19 8.74 33.41
N LEU A 364 13.47 8.71 33.84
CA LEU A 364 14.46 7.77 33.28
C LEU A 364 13.98 6.31 33.31
N GLN A 365 13.30 5.90 34.38
CA GLN A 365 12.67 4.58 34.50
C GLN A 365 11.58 4.38 33.44
N GLY A 366 10.70 5.37 33.26
CA GLY A 366 9.64 5.32 32.25
C GLY A 366 10.16 5.34 30.80
N TRP A 367 11.23 6.09 30.54
CA TRP A 367 11.93 6.15 29.26
C TRP A 367 12.55 4.81 28.88
N LEU A 368 13.32 4.18 29.79
CA LEU A 368 13.92 2.87 29.55
C LEU A 368 12.88 1.76 29.46
N ALA A 369 11.78 1.86 30.20
CA ALA A 369 10.65 0.94 30.11
C ALA A 369 9.96 1.01 28.74
N GLN A 370 9.69 2.22 28.22
CA GLN A 370 9.09 2.44 26.91
C GLN A 370 10.00 1.90 25.78
N TRP A 371 11.31 2.16 25.81
CA TRP A 371 12.25 1.59 24.83
C TRP A 371 12.36 0.07 24.94
N SER A 372 12.32 -0.49 26.14
CA SER A 372 12.35 -1.94 26.36
C SER A 372 11.10 -2.63 25.79
N MET A 373 9.92 -2.01 25.96
CA MET A 373 8.66 -2.45 25.34
C MET A 373 8.72 -2.37 23.81
N THR A 374 9.17 -1.24 23.27
CA THR A 374 9.33 -1.03 21.81
C THR A 374 10.27 -2.06 21.21
N THR A 375 11.39 -2.35 21.88
CA THR A 375 12.36 -3.38 21.46
C THR A 375 11.72 -4.77 21.43
N PHE A 376 10.87 -5.08 22.40
CA PHE A 376 10.21 -6.39 22.53
C PHE A 376 9.11 -6.58 21.47
N GLN A 377 8.28 -5.56 21.23
CA GLN A 377 7.16 -5.60 20.29
C GLN A 377 7.59 -5.37 18.83
N SER A 378 8.53 -4.44 18.59
CA SER A 378 8.95 -3.94 17.27
C SER A 378 10.48 -3.70 17.23
N PRO A 379 11.32 -4.74 17.14
CA PRO A 379 12.77 -4.60 17.13
C PRO A 379 13.30 -3.73 15.98
N LYS A 380 12.59 -3.73 14.84
CA LYS A 380 12.95 -2.96 13.63
C LYS A 380 12.84 -1.45 13.85
N GLU A 381 11.77 -1.01 14.51
CA GLU A 381 11.52 0.40 14.84
C GLU A 381 12.57 0.92 15.84
N THR A 382 13.00 0.07 16.77
CA THR A 382 14.12 0.44 17.67
C THR A 382 15.44 0.58 16.90
N LEU A 383 15.75 -0.31 15.94
CA LEU A 383 16.95 -0.20 15.10
C LEU A 383 16.94 1.05 14.20
N GLU A 384 15.76 1.40 13.68
CA GLU A 384 15.53 2.59 12.87
C GLU A 384 15.75 3.88 13.67
N TYR A 385 15.19 3.96 14.89
CA TYR A 385 15.40 5.11 15.77
C TYR A 385 16.83 5.19 16.32
N LEU A 386 17.48 4.07 16.62
CA LEU A 386 18.91 4.05 16.93
C LEU A 386 19.75 4.58 15.76
N ALA A 387 19.38 4.26 14.51
CA ALA A 387 20.03 4.81 13.32
C ALA A 387 19.77 6.32 13.18
N TYR A 388 18.54 6.79 13.40
CA TYR A 388 18.22 8.23 13.38
C TYR A 388 18.97 9.02 14.44
N LEU A 389 19.00 8.53 15.68
CA LEU A 389 19.65 9.15 16.85
C LEU A 389 21.18 8.99 16.86
N GLY A 390 21.76 8.25 15.90
CA GLY A 390 23.20 8.14 15.71
C GLY A 390 23.91 7.20 16.69
N PHE A 391 23.32 6.05 17.01
CA PHE A 391 23.99 5.01 17.79
C PHE A 391 25.24 4.49 17.07
N GLU A 392 26.37 4.46 17.80
CA GLU A 392 27.65 3.92 17.33
C GLU A 392 28.12 2.82 18.29
N SER A 393 28.39 1.61 17.78
CA SER A 393 28.96 0.55 18.61
C SER A 393 30.44 0.79 18.89
N ALA A 394 30.87 0.44 20.10
CA ALA A 394 32.27 0.44 20.48
C ALA A 394 33.06 -0.71 19.82
N ASP A 395 32.38 -1.76 19.36
CA ASP A 395 33.01 -2.91 18.70
C ASP A 395 33.25 -2.63 17.21
N ARG A 396 34.53 -2.45 16.86
CA ARG A 396 34.98 -2.23 15.47
C ARG A 396 34.63 -3.39 14.52
N SER A 397 34.28 -4.57 15.04
CA SER A 397 33.87 -5.74 14.25
C SER A 397 32.38 -5.76 13.89
N ASN A 398 31.52 -5.07 14.65
CA ASN A 398 30.09 -4.93 14.34
C ASN A 398 29.64 -3.46 14.48
N GLN A 399 29.93 -2.65 13.47
CA GLN A 399 29.60 -1.22 13.41
C GLN A 399 28.11 -0.94 13.14
N SER A 400 27.25 -1.97 13.15
CA SER A 400 25.81 -1.86 12.91
C SER A 400 25.05 -1.55 14.20
N THR A 401 23.92 -0.84 14.08
CA THR A 401 22.96 -0.61 15.17
C THR A 401 22.45 -1.91 15.83
N THR A 402 22.61 -3.06 15.17
CA THR A 402 22.32 -4.39 15.76
C THR A 402 23.07 -4.68 17.06
N ALA A 403 24.23 -4.07 17.33
CA ALA A 403 24.96 -4.24 18.60
C ALA A 403 24.21 -3.70 19.83
N ALA A 404 23.28 -2.75 19.62
CA ALA A 404 22.40 -2.24 20.67
C ALA A 404 21.35 -3.25 21.14
N LEU A 405 21.11 -4.34 20.38
CA LEU A 405 20.13 -5.37 20.67
C LEU A 405 20.79 -6.71 21.00
N LYS A 406 20.11 -7.52 21.82
CA LYS A 406 20.43 -8.93 22.08
C LYS A 406 19.20 -9.79 21.84
N VAL A 407 19.39 -10.97 21.26
CA VAL A 407 18.33 -11.97 21.06
C VAL A 407 18.35 -12.96 22.23
N THR A 408 17.20 -13.15 22.88
CA THR A 408 17.06 -14.10 24.01
C THR A 408 17.01 -15.55 23.50
N ARG A 409 17.25 -16.52 24.40
CA ARG A 409 17.18 -17.93 24.01
C ARG A 409 15.72 -18.34 23.71
N PRO A 410 15.43 -19.08 22.63
CA PRO A 410 14.09 -19.57 22.34
C PRO A 410 13.46 -20.35 23.51
N ARG A 411 12.19 -20.08 23.79
CA ARG A 411 11.43 -20.82 24.82
C ARG A 411 11.30 -22.29 24.41
N LYS A 412 11.67 -23.20 25.31
CA LYS A 412 11.50 -24.64 25.08
C LYS A 412 10.04 -25.01 25.36
N ARG A 413 9.29 -25.42 24.33
CA ARG A 413 7.95 -26.02 24.47
C ARG A 413 8.03 -27.29 25.33
N ARG A 414 7.75 -27.13 26.63
CA ARG A 414 7.56 -28.18 27.63
C ARG A 414 6.33 -27.77 28.43
N ARG A 415 5.50 -28.73 28.85
CA ARG A 415 4.33 -28.47 29.71
C ARG A 415 4.65 -27.71 31.00
N ARG A 416 5.90 -27.76 31.47
CA ARG A 416 6.46 -26.85 32.49
C ARG A 416 7.89 -26.43 32.11
N PRO A 417 8.11 -25.21 31.61
CA PRO A 417 9.44 -24.60 31.55
C PRO A 417 9.93 -24.30 32.97
N GLY A 418 11.23 -24.45 33.20
CA GLY A 418 11.88 -23.89 34.39
C GLY A 418 12.19 -22.40 34.20
N ARG A 419 12.92 -21.82 35.17
CA ARG A 419 13.27 -20.40 35.22
C ARG A 419 13.72 -19.81 33.87
N VAL A 420 13.07 -18.73 33.45
CA VAL A 420 13.29 -18.04 32.18
C VAL A 420 14.43 -17.02 32.31
N GLY A 421 15.32 -16.99 31.32
CA GLY A 421 16.50 -16.11 31.29
C GLY A 421 16.26 -14.74 30.66
N ARG A 422 15.02 -14.21 30.73
CA ARG A 422 14.61 -12.92 30.16
C ARG A 422 14.67 -11.81 31.22
N ASN A 423 14.63 -10.57 30.75
CA ASN A 423 14.46 -9.36 31.56
C ASN A 423 13.21 -8.56 31.18
N VAL A 424 12.59 -8.82 30.02
CA VAL A 424 11.29 -8.24 29.62
C VAL A 424 10.26 -9.36 29.53
N VAL A 425 9.06 -9.16 30.10
CA VAL A 425 7.95 -10.11 30.10
C VAL A 425 6.62 -9.43 29.74
N LEU A 426 5.78 -10.11 28.97
CA LEU A 426 4.47 -9.62 28.53
C LEU A 426 3.31 -10.37 29.19
N GLY A 427 2.42 -9.62 29.85
CA GLY A 427 1.18 -10.11 30.44
C GLY A 427 -0.08 -9.54 29.79
N HIS A 428 -1.07 -10.39 29.50
CA HIS A 428 -2.39 -9.93 29.02
C HIS A 428 -3.43 -9.98 30.16
N ALA A 429 -4.08 -8.86 30.44
CA ALA A 429 -5.14 -8.74 31.43
C ALA A 429 -6.52 -9.03 30.80
N LEU A 430 -7.12 -10.16 31.18
CA LEU A 430 -8.39 -10.66 30.64
C LEU A 430 -9.45 -10.68 31.74
N GLY A 431 -10.71 -10.42 31.41
CA GLY A 431 -11.80 -10.40 32.40
C GLY A 431 -13.04 -9.63 31.93
N ALA A 432 -14.14 -9.75 32.67
CA ALA A 432 -15.42 -9.15 32.30
C ALA A 432 -15.35 -7.61 32.10
N PRO A 433 -16.22 -7.01 31.28
CA PRO A 433 -16.42 -5.56 31.26
C PRO A 433 -16.72 -5.03 32.67
N GLY A 434 -16.11 -3.91 33.06
CA GLY A 434 -16.29 -3.34 34.40
C GLY A 434 -15.48 -4.00 35.53
N SER A 435 -14.73 -5.09 35.28
CA SER A 435 -14.00 -5.83 36.31
C SER A 435 -12.89 -5.04 37.02
N GLY A 436 -12.43 -3.93 36.45
CA GLY A 436 -11.37 -3.08 37.01
C GLY A 436 -9.99 -3.18 36.34
N LYS A 437 -9.87 -3.89 35.20
CA LYS A 437 -8.61 -4.03 34.42
C LYS A 437 -7.86 -2.71 34.24
N SER A 438 -8.53 -1.66 33.77
CA SER A 438 -7.88 -0.37 33.53
C SER A 438 -7.33 0.26 34.81
N ALA A 439 -8.03 0.11 35.95
CA ALA A 439 -7.54 0.58 37.24
C ALA A 439 -6.32 -0.22 37.75
N LEU A 440 -6.18 -1.49 37.37
CA LEU A 440 -4.96 -2.28 37.63
C LEU A 440 -3.77 -1.75 36.81
N LEU A 441 -3.99 -1.36 35.53
CA LEU A 441 -2.96 -0.74 34.69
C LEU A 441 -2.59 0.68 35.18
N ASP A 442 -3.57 1.50 35.55
CA ASP A 442 -3.32 2.85 36.08
C ASP A 442 -2.59 2.78 37.45
N ALA A 443 -2.92 1.81 38.31
CA ALA A 443 -2.21 1.56 39.56
C ALA A 443 -0.77 1.02 39.37
N PHE A 444 -0.50 0.26 38.30
CA PHE A 444 0.86 -0.19 37.94
C PHE A 444 1.81 0.97 37.60
N LEU A 445 1.24 2.09 37.16
CA LEU A 445 1.95 3.35 36.87
C LEU A 445 1.86 4.35 38.03
N SER A 446 1.43 3.92 39.22
CA SER A 446 1.23 4.74 40.43
C SER A 446 0.25 5.91 40.24
N ARG A 447 -0.83 5.71 39.47
CA ARG A 447 -1.85 6.74 39.20
C ARG A 447 -3.19 6.44 39.89
N GLY A 448 -3.93 7.51 40.17
CA GLY A 448 -5.34 7.40 40.56
C GLY A 448 -6.21 6.91 39.38
N PHE A 449 -7.21 6.10 39.69
CA PHE A 449 -8.19 5.60 38.72
C PHE A 449 -9.47 6.46 38.72
N SER A 450 -10.19 6.48 37.59
CA SER A 450 -11.52 7.11 37.53
C SER A 450 -12.60 6.17 38.09
N THR A 451 -13.53 6.70 38.88
CA THR A 451 -14.72 5.96 39.34
C THR A 451 -15.79 5.83 38.26
N THR A 452 -15.72 6.64 37.19
CA THR A 452 -16.61 6.54 36.04
C THR A 452 -16.14 5.42 35.12
N TYR A 453 -17.02 4.45 34.84
CA TYR A 453 -16.72 3.38 33.90
C TYR A 453 -16.65 3.90 32.45
N HIS A 454 -15.52 3.62 31.79
CA HIS A 454 -15.31 3.88 30.37
C HIS A 454 -14.97 2.54 29.68
N PRO A 455 -15.64 2.17 28.57
CA PRO A 455 -15.31 0.96 27.84
C PRO A 455 -14.00 1.12 27.06
N THR A 456 -13.15 0.10 27.12
CA THR A 456 -11.84 0.05 26.46
C THR A 456 -11.99 -0.23 24.96
N ILE A 457 -12.15 0.83 24.16
CA ILE A 457 -12.33 0.75 22.70
C ILE A 457 -11.02 0.39 21.99
N GLN A 458 -9.94 1.12 22.32
CA GLN A 458 -8.58 0.82 21.87
C GLN A 458 -7.83 0.05 22.97
N PRO A 459 -6.88 -0.83 22.62
CA PRO A 459 -6.07 -1.53 23.62
C PRO A 459 -5.26 -0.52 24.45
N ARG A 460 -5.11 -0.77 25.75
CA ARG A 460 -4.28 0.03 26.64
C ARG A 460 -3.08 -0.80 27.11
N THR A 461 -1.89 -0.23 27.03
CA THR A 461 -0.65 -0.88 27.48
C THR A 461 -0.01 -0.04 28.59
N ALA A 462 0.45 -0.70 29.65
CA ALA A 462 1.24 -0.09 30.72
C ALA A 462 2.57 -0.85 30.86
N VAL A 463 3.70 -0.13 30.91
CA VAL A 463 5.03 -0.72 31.13
C VAL A 463 5.76 -0.07 32.31
N ASN A 464 6.34 -0.90 33.17
CA ASN A 464 7.13 -0.47 34.31
C ASN A 464 8.17 -1.54 34.71
N THR A 465 9.19 -1.15 35.48
CA THR A 465 10.11 -2.07 36.16
C THR A 465 9.48 -2.63 37.43
N VAL A 466 9.68 -3.92 37.66
CA VAL A 466 9.29 -4.66 38.87
C VAL A 466 10.54 -5.26 39.52
N GLU A 467 10.67 -5.12 40.83
CA GLU A 467 11.74 -5.73 41.61
C GLU A 467 11.31 -7.11 42.12
N LEU A 468 12.02 -8.16 41.73
CA LEU A 468 11.75 -9.53 42.18
C LEU A 468 12.50 -9.83 43.49
N PRO A 469 11.97 -10.74 44.34
CA PRO A 469 12.67 -11.21 45.53
C PRO A 469 14.10 -11.68 45.22
N GLY A 470 15.06 -11.15 45.98
CA GLY A 470 16.50 -11.30 45.70
C GLY A 470 17.12 -10.16 44.87
N GLY A 471 16.39 -9.06 44.62
CA GLY A 471 16.93 -7.81 44.06
C GLY A 471 17.19 -7.84 42.55
N LYS A 472 16.58 -8.78 41.81
CA LYS A 472 16.63 -8.78 40.34
C LYS A 472 15.48 -7.93 39.80
N GLN A 473 15.80 -6.88 39.04
CA GLN A 473 14.80 -6.10 38.31
C GLN A 473 14.42 -6.75 36.96
N CYS A 474 13.17 -6.55 36.54
CA CYS A 474 12.67 -6.87 35.20
C CYS A 474 11.62 -5.85 34.74
N TYR A 475 11.40 -5.75 33.43
CA TYR A 475 10.33 -4.96 32.84
C TYR A 475 9.09 -5.84 32.63
N LEU A 476 7.96 -5.43 33.17
CA LEU A 476 6.66 -6.05 32.95
C LEU A 476 5.82 -5.12 32.06
N ILE A 477 5.30 -5.69 30.98
CA ILE A 477 4.34 -5.04 30.07
C ILE A 477 2.97 -5.65 30.38
N LEU A 478 1.96 -4.82 30.66
CA LEU A 478 0.58 -5.24 30.89
C LEU A 478 -0.33 -4.65 29.81
N ASP A 479 -0.99 -5.52 29.07
CA ASP A 479 -1.94 -5.16 28.00
C ASP A 479 -3.39 -5.45 28.41
N GLU A 480 -4.27 -4.46 28.29
CA GLU A 480 -5.72 -4.61 28.25
C GLU A 480 -6.19 -4.56 26.78
N LEU A 481 -6.75 -5.67 26.27
CA LEU A 481 -6.92 -5.87 24.82
C LEU A 481 -8.15 -5.17 24.20
N GLY A 482 -9.11 -4.71 25.00
CA GLY A 482 -10.30 -4.00 24.51
C GLY A 482 -11.11 -4.78 23.46
N GLU A 483 -11.61 -4.10 22.43
CA GLU A 483 -12.34 -4.75 21.32
C GLU A 483 -11.48 -5.74 20.50
N LEU A 484 -10.15 -5.69 20.61
CA LEU A 484 -9.23 -6.60 19.91
C LEU A 484 -9.05 -7.95 20.61
N GLU A 485 -9.59 -8.12 21.83
CA GLU A 485 -9.46 -9.35 22.62
C GLU A 485 -9.78 -10.63 21.82
N PRO A 486 -10.90 -10.75 21.08
CA PRO A 486 -11.19 -11.97 20.33
C PRO A 486 -10.17 -12.25 19.21
N ALA A 487 -9.76 -11.22 18.46
CA ALA A 487 -8.85 -11.37 17.32
C ALA A 487 -7.43 -11.78 17.74
N ILE A 488 -6.98 -11.34 18.91
CA ILE A 488 -5.68 -11.70 19.48
C ILE A 488 -5.74 -13.11 20.09
N LEU A 489 -6.82 -13.45 20.80
CA LEU A 489 -6.98 -14.77 21.42
C LEU A 489 -7.21 -15.90 20.39
N GLU A 490 -7.84 -15.62 19.24
CA GLU A 490 -7.99 -16.59 18.14
C GLU A 490 -6.65 -16.90 17.44
N ASN A 491 -5.67 -15.99 17.45
CA ASN A 491 -4.37 -16.21 16.83
C ASN A 491 -3.38 -16.93 17.77
N GLN A 492 -3.61 -18.24 17.96
CA GLN A 492 -2.78 -19.11 18.81
C GLN A 492 -1.28 -18.97 18.54
N ALA A 493 -0.86 -18.87 17.27
CA ALA A 493 0.56 -18.79 16.90
C ALA A 493 1.22 -17.52 17.44
N LYS A 494 0.58 -16.35 17.26
CA LYS A 494 1.10 -15.06 17.76
C LYS A 494 1.04 -14.99 19.29
N LEU A 495 -0.07 -15.43 19.88
CA LEU A 495 -0.28 -15.38 21.33
C LEU A 495 0.77 -16.21 22.09
N LEU A 496 0.99 -17.47 21.67
CA LEU A 496 1.99 -18.36 22.30
C LEU A 496 3.44 -17.94 22.04
N ASP A 497 3.70 -17.15 20.99
CA ASP A 497 5.04 -16.65 20.68
C ASP A 497 5.42 -15.42 21.51
N GLN A 498 4.46 -14.53 21.76
CA GLN A 498 4.69 -13.22 22.38
C GLN A 498 4.31 -13.14 23.88
N CYS A 499 3.19 -13.75 24.31
CA CYS A 499 2.73 -13.66 25.70
C CYS A 499 3.57 -14.56 26.63
N ASP A 500 3.88 -14.09 27.84
CA ASP A 500 4.56 -14.85 28.89
C ASP A 500 3.64 -15.24 30.07
N VAL A 501 2.57 -14.49 30.36
CA VAL A 501 1.60 -14.78 31.44
C VAL A 501 0.20 -14.24 31.13
N ILE A 502 -0.85 -14.99 31.49
CA ILE A 502 -2.24 -14.54 31.43
C ILE A 502 -2.72 -14.10 32.83
N VAL A 503 -3.27 -12.89 32.90
CA VAL A 503 -3.77 -12.30 34.15
C VAL A 503 -5.30 -12.28 34.11
N TYR A 504 -5.93 -13.27 34.73
CA TYR A 504 -7.39 -13.37 34.82
C TYR A 504 -7.92 -12.50 35.95
N THR A 505 -8.80 -11.56 35.60
CA THR A 505 -9.37 -10.55 36.51
C THR A 505 -10.88 -10.70 36.62
N TYR A 506 -11.41 -10.63 37.83
CA TYR A 506 -12.84 -10.52 38.10
C TYR A 506 -13.09 -9.53 39.25
N ASP A 507 -14.34 -9.11 39.42
CA ASP A 507 -14.75 -8.15 40.46
C ASP A 507 -15.36 -8.92 41.63
N SER A 508 -14.80 -8.76 42.84
CA SER A 508 -15.30 -9.47 44.02
C SER A 508 -16.66 -9.00 44.52
N SER A 509 -17.15 -7.85 44.05
CA SER A 509 -18.46 -7.29 44.39
C SER A 509 -19.55 -7.64 43.35
N ASP A 510 -19.18 -7.83 42.08
CA ASP A 510 -20.11 -8.25 41.02
C ASP A 510 -20.24 -9.79 40.99
N PRO A 511 -21.43 -10.37 41.29
CA PRO A 511 -21.62 -11.81 41.31
C PRO A 511 -21.53 -12.48 39.94
N ASP A 512 -21.72 -11.75 38.83
CA ASP A 512 -21.74 -12.34 37.48
C ASP A 512 -20.36 -12.25 36.79
N SER A 513 -19.39 -11.51 37.37
CA SER A 513 -18.09 -11.21 36.75
C SER A 513 -17.17 -12.43 36.59
N PHE A 514 -17.12 -13.34 37.57
CA PHE A 514 -16.23 -14.50 37.53
C PHE A 514 -16.62 -15.52 36.45
N ALA A 515 -17.90 -15.64 36.11
CA ALA A 515 -18.40 -16.57 35.10
C ALA A 515 -17.77 -16.35 33.70
N TYR A 516 -17.24 -15.15 33.45
CA TYR A 516 -16.50 -14.82 32.24
C TYR A 516 -15.21 -15.66 32.06
N ILE A 517 -14.48 -15.94 33.16
CA ILE A 517 -13.16 -16.59 33.07
C ILE A 517 -13.26 -18.08 32.65
N PRO A 518 -14.13 -18.92 33.25
CA PRO A 518 -14.35 -20.28 32.76
C PRO A 518 -14.93 -20.32 31.33
N ALA A 519 -15.80 -19.38 30.97
CA ALA A 519 -16.35 -19.27 29.62
C ALA A 519 -15.24 -18.95 28.60
N LEU A 520 -14.33 -18.02 28.92
CA LEU A 520 -13.20 -17.68 28.05
C LEU A 520 -12.24 -18.86 27.86
N ARG A 521 -11.87 -19.56 28.95
CA ARG A 521 -11.00 -20.74 28.90
C ARG A 521 -11.61 -21.90 28.13
N SER A 522 -12.92 -22.14 28.26
CA SER A 522 -13.60 -23.19 27.48
C SER A 522 -13.70 -22.83 25.99
N LYS A 523 -13.76 -21.53 25.63
CA LYS A 523 -13.71 -21.07 24.24
C LYS A 523 -12.31 -21.19 23.61
N TYR A 524 -11.24 -21.01 24.39
CA TYR A 524 -9.85 -20.98 23.90
C TYR A 524 -8.94 -21.95 24.69
N PRO A 525 -8.95 -23.26 24.38
CA PRO A 525 -8.20 -24.27 25.14
C PRO A 525 -6.67 -24.08 25.14
N HIS A 526 -6.10 -23.39 24.15
CA HIS A 526 -4.66 -23.10 24.11
C HIS A 526 -4.20 -22.10 25.17
N LEU A 527 -5.12 -21.42 25.87
CA LEU A 527 -4.78 -20.60 27.04
C LEU A 527 -4.26 -21.43 28.22
N GLU A 528 -4.46 -22.74 28.22
CA GLU A 528 -3.91 -23.65 29.22
C GLU A 528 -2.43 -24.00 28.97
N GLU A 529 -1.90 -23.66 27.79
CA GLU A 529 -0.47 -23.77 27.48
C GLU A 529 0.36 -22.58 28.00
N LEU A 530 -0.29 -21.59 28.63
CA LEU A 530 0.35 -20.40 29.21
C LEU A 530 0.24 -20.37 30.75
N PRO A 531 1.24 -19.79 31.46
CA PRO A 531 1.14 -19.49 32.89
C PRO A 531 -0.04 -18.57 33.17
N SER A 532 -0.74 -18.76 34.29
CA SER A 532 -1.91 -17.94 34.63
C SER A 532 -1.95 -17.51 36.10
N VAL A 533 -2.41 -16.29 36.33
CA VAL A 533 -2.65 -15.70 37.66
C VAL A 533 -4.10 -15.26 37.75
N PHE A 534 -4.78 -15.55 38.87
CA PHE A 534 -6.17 -15.18 39.11
C PHE A 534 -6.23 -14.06 40.16
N ILE A 535 -6.96 -12.98 39.85
CA ILE A 535 -7.02 -11.77 40.67
C ILE A 535 -8.49 -11.35 40.84
N ALA A 536 -8.88 -11.20 42.10
CA ALA A 536 -10.13 -10.60 42.53
C ALA A 536 -9.88 -9.10 42.81
N LEU A 537 -10.38 -8.25 41.92
CA LEU A 537 -10.30 -6.80 42.02
C LEU A 537 -11.47 -6.24 42.84
N LYS A 538 -11.32 -5.00 43.32
CA LYS A 538 -12.28 -4.29 44.19
C LYS A 538 -12.55 -5.00 45.53
N ALA A 539 -11.51 -5.58 46.12
CA ALA A 539 -11.58 -6.27 47.42
C ALA A 539 -11.84 -5.33 48.62
N ASP A 540 -11.93 -4.02 48.39
CA ASP A 540 -12.41 -2.99 49.32
C ASP A 540 -13.94 -2.85 49.36
N LEU A 541 -14.67 -3.46 48.41
CA LEU A 541 -16.13 -3.53 48.39
C LEU A 541 -16.63 -4.83 49.01
N ASP A 542 -17.92 -4.85 49.40
CA ASP A 542 -18.56 -6.03 50.00
C ASP A 542 -18.49 -7.25 49.06
N ARG A 543 -17.84 -8.33 49.53
CA ARG A 543 -17.63 -9.54 48.74
C ARG A 543 -18.93 -10.32 48.54
N THR A 544 -19.35 -10.49 47.28
CA THR A 544 -20.54 -11.27 46.93
C THR A 544 -20.20 -12.71 46.54
N THR A 545 -21.20 -13.59 46.63
CA THR A 545 -21.09 -14.97 46.13
C THR A 545 -21.21 -15.00 44.61
N GLN A 546 -20.25 -15.62 43.95
CA GLN A 546 -20.17 -15.61 42.49
C GLN A 546 -21.16 -16.61 41.89
N ARG A 547 -21.94 -16.19 40.89
CA ARG A 547 -22.95 -16.98 40.16
C ARG A 547 -22.32 -17.80 39.03
N ALA A 548 -21.23 -18.48 39.33
CA ALA A 548 -20.59 -19.46 38.46
C ALA A 548 -20.88 -20.89 38.95
N GLU A 549 -20.58 -21.89 38.12
CA GLU A 549 -20.72 -23.31 38.46
C GLU A 549 -19.87 -23.72 39.68
N TYR A 550 -18.72 -23.05 39.87
CA TYR A 550 -17.79 -23.22 40.98
C TYR A 550 -17.41 -21.85 41.56
N GLN A 551 -17.17 -21.74 42.87
CA GLN A 551 -16.60 -20.53 43.44
C GLN A 551 -15.14 -20.34 43.00
N PRO A 552 -14.60 -19.10 42.98
CA PRO A 552 -13.26 -18.84 42.45
C PRO A 552 -12.14 -19.69 43.05
N HIS A 553 -12.19 -19.91 44.37
CA HIS A 553 -11.21 -20.73 45.09
C HIS A 553 -11.33 -22.22 44.76
N GLU A 554 -12.55 -22.74 44.64
CA GLU A 554 -12.85 -24.11 44.22
C GLU A 554 -12.38 -24.36 42.78
N TYR A 555 -12.64 -23.39 41.89
CA TYR A 555 -12.21 -23.45 40.49
C TYR A 555 -10.68 -23.46 40.35
N THR A 556 -9.95 -22.61 41.07
CA THR A 556 -8.48 -22.65 41.08
C THR A 556 -7.93 -23.95 41.69
N ALA A 557 -8.63 -24.51 42.69
CA ALA A 557 -8.24 -25.79 43.28
C ALA A 557 -8.51 -26.98 42.33
N MET A 558 -9.63 -26.97 41.59
CA MET A 558 -9.94 -27.96 40.55
C MET A 558 -8.92 -27.93 39.39
N LEU A 559 -8.42 -26.74 39.05
CA LEU A 559 -7.29 -26.56 38.13
C LEU A 559 -5.92 -26.93 38.75
N ASN A 560 -5.88 -27.37 40.01
CA ASN A 560 -4.69 -27.64 40.81
C ASN A 560 -3.64 -26.50 40.74
N MET A 561 -4.09 -25.24 40.76
CA MET A 561 -3.21 -24.07 40.82
C MET A 561 -2.45 -24.05 42.15
N SER A 562 -1.23 -23.51 42.15
CA SER A 562 -0.39 -23.49 43.36
C SER A 562 -0.81 -22.44 44.39
N SER A 563 -1.55 -21.42 43.96
CA SER A 563 -2.05 -20.30 44.77
C SER A 563 -3.56 -20.07 44.55
N PRO A 564 -4.29 -19.64 45.59
CA PRO A 564 -5.67 -19.17 45.44
C PRO A 564 -5.72 -17.79 44.75
N PRO A 565 -6.91 -17.30 44.34
CA PRO A 565 -7.05 -15.96 43.76
C PRO A 565 -6.53 -14.86 44.69
N LEU A 566 -5.73 -13.95 44.16
CA LEU A 566 -5.22 -12.79 44.89
C LEU A 566 -6.33 -11.75 45.07
N HIS A 567 -6.61 -11.31 46.30
CA HIS A 567 -7.64 -10.32 46.61
C HIS A 567 -7.03 -8.94 46.82
N VAL A 568 -7.33 -7.98 45.93
CA VAL A 568 -6.74 -6.62 45.98
C VAL A 568 -7.72 -5.52 45.59
N SER A 569 -7.37 -4.29 45.96
CA SER A 569 -7.96 -3.07 45.41
C SER A 569 -6.89 -2.07 44.97
N ALA A 570 -7.22 -1.27 43.96
CA ALA A 570 -6.41 -0.15 43.51
C ALA A 570 -6.33 1.00 44.54
N THR A 571 -7.13 0.95 45.60
CA THR A 571 -7.05 1.89 46.74
C THR A 571 -5.99 1.49 47.78
N TRP A 572 -5.41 0.28 47.70
CA TRP A 572 -4.46 -0.24 48.69
C TRP A 572 -3.00 -0.10 48.22
N SER A 573 -2.11 0.30 49.13
CA SER A 573 -0.67 0.39 48.85
C SER A 573 -0.01 -0.97 48.57
N SER A 574 -0.60 -2.07 49.06
CA SER A 574 -0.13 -3.44 48.82
C SER A 574 -0.36 -3.94 47.38
N ILE A 575 -1.05 -3.20 46.51
CA ILE A 575 -1.25 -3.61 45.11
C ILE A 575 0.06 -3.85 44.36
N GLN A 576 1.17 -3.23 44.79
CA GLN A 576 2.49 -3.48 44.19
C GLN A 576 2.94 -4.94 44.29
N GLU A 577 2.54 -5.66 45.33
CA GLU A 577 2.86 -7.09 45.52
C GLU A 577 2.27 -7.96 44.39
N VAL A 578 1.17 -7.54 43.77
CA VAL A 578 0.52 -8.24 42.65
C VAL A 578 1.41 -8.24 41.42
N PHE A 579 2.03 -7.11 41.11
CA PHE A 579 2.91 -7.02 39.93
C PHE A 579 4.18 -7.85 40.12
N VAL A 580 4.66 -7.97 41.36
CA VAL A 580 5.72 -8.94 41.72
C VAL A 580 5.24 -10.38 41.44
N HIS A 581 4.07 -10.78 41.93
CA HIS A 581 3.53 -12.13 41.68
C HIS A 581 3.30 -12.41 40.17
N ILE A 582 2.84 -11.44 39.38
CA ILE A 582 2.68 -11.58 37.92
C ILE A 582 4.05 -11.76 37.25
N ALA A 583 5.04 -10.95 37.63
CA ALA A 583 6.39 -11.04 37.07
C ALA A 583 7.11 -12.34 37.49
N GLU A 584 6.90 -12.82 38.72
CA GLU A 584 7.36 -14.14 39.17
C GLU A 584 6.71 -15.27 38.38
N ALA A 585 5.40 -15.24 38.15
CA ALA A 585 4.69 -16.24 37.34
C ALA A 585 5.22 -16.32 35.90
N ALA A 586 5.63 -15.19 35.31
CA ALA A 586 6.27 -15.16 33.98
C ALA A 586 7.73 -15.65 34.00
N MET A 587 8.48 -15.34 35.07
CA MET A 587 9.91 -15.70 35.20
C MET A 587 10.14 -17.14 35.67
N GLU A 588 9.22 -17.70 36.44
CA GLU A 588 9.20 -19.10 36.87
C GLU A 588 7.85 -19.78 36.50
N PRO A 589 7.60 -20.03 35.20
CA PRO A 589 6.33 -20.58 34.71
C PRO A 589 5.82 -21.82 35.46
N SER A 590 6.73 -22.67 35.96
CA SER A 590 6.42 -23.88 36.71
C SER A 590 5.56 -23.69 37.97
N THR A 591 5.48 -22.50 38.55
CA THR A 591 4.60 -22.22 39.70
C THR A 591 3.17 -21.87 39.29
N ALA A 592 2.96 -21.35 38.08
CA ALA A 592 1.69 -20.78 37.60
C ALA A 592 0.98 -21.63 36.50
N PHE A 593 1.37 -22.91 36.36
CA PHE A 593 0.65 -23.90 35.56
C PHE A 593 -0.30 -24.77 36.40
N PRO A 594 -1.41 -25.26 35.82
CA PRO A 594 -2.19 -26.37 36.37
C PRO A 594 -1.31 -27.60 36.70
N ARG A 595 -1.54 -28.21 37.87
CA ARG A 595 -0.91 -29.48 38.26
C ARG A 595 -1.78 -30.67 37.86
N SER A 596 -1.17 -31.84 37.67
CA SER A 596 -1.84 -33.10 37.33
C SER A 596 -1.56 -34.15 38.39
N GLU A 597 -2.52 -35.03 38.70
CA GLU A 597 -2.37 -36.04 39.76
C GLU A 597 -1.20 -37.03 39.49
N GLU A 598 -0.86 -37.27 38.22
CA GLU A 598 0.31 -38.05 37.79
C GLU A 598 1.65 -37.52 38.32
N ASP A 599 1.73 -36.25 38.73
CA ASP A 599 2.97 -35.62 39.22
C ASP A 599 3.42 -36.14 40.60
N ASP A 600 2.49 -36.60 41.44
CA ASP A 600 2.85 -37.16 42.75
C ASP A 600 3.39 -38.59 42.63
N GLU A 601 2.90 -39.41 41.69
CA GLU A 601 3.57 -40.66 41.32
C GLU A 601 4.99 -40.40 40.75
N GLY A 602 5.16 -39.35 39.95
CA GLY A 602 6.46 -38.91 39.45
C GLY A 602 7.46 -38.56 40.57
N LYS A 603 6.99 -37.99 41.69
CA LYS A 603 7.82 -37.76 42.89
C LYS A 603 8.20 -39.09 43.55
N TRP A 604 7.26 -40.02 43.74
CA TRP A 604 7.57 -41.35 44.29
C TRP A 604 8.57 -42.11 43.42
N MET A 605 8.47 -42.01 42.09
CA MET A 605 9.42 -42.61 41.15
C MET A 605 10.80 -41.93 41.20
N SER A 606 10.85 -40.61 41.32
CA SER A 606 12.09 -39.84 41.51
C SER A 606 12.80 -40.17 42.83
N TRP A 607 12.05 -40.25 43.93
CA TRP A 607 12.56 -40.70 45.23
C TRP A 607 12.99 -42.17 45.19
N GLY A 608 12.28 -43.03 44.45
CA GLY A 608 12.66 -44.42 44.20
C GLY A 608 13.97 -44.55 43.40
N ILE A 609 14.20 -43.70 42.39
CA ILE A 609 15.46 -43.64 41.64
C ILE A 609 16.59 -43.09 42.51
N ALA A 610 16.34 -42.09 43.36
CA ALA A 610 17.32 -41.55 44.30
C ALA A 610 17.71 -42.59 45.38
N LEU A 611 16.73 -43.29 45.97
CA LEU A 611 16.96 -44.41 46.90
C LEU A 611 17.71 -45.56 46.21
N GLY A 612 17.33 -45.92 44.98
CA GLY A 612 18.02 -46.91 44.15
C GLY A 612 19.47 -46.52 43.87
N ALA A 613 19.75 -45.25 43.57
CA ALA A 613 21.09 -44.74 43.36
C ALA A 613 21.94 -44.79 44.65
N VAL A 614 21.36 -44.48 45.82
CA VAL A 614 22.03 -44.60 47.12
C VAL A 614 22.35 -46.07 47.46
N VAL A 615 21.41 -47.00 47.20
CA VAL A 615 21.63 -48.44 47.39
C VAL A 615 22.72 -48.97 46.44
N CYS A 616 22.70 -48.57 45.16
CA CYS A 616 23.74 -48.92 44.18
C CYS A 616 25.12 -48.33 44.55
N ALA A 617 25.17 -47.09 45.03
CA ALA A 617 26.41 -46.47 45.52
C ALA A 617 26.96 -47.20 46.77
N GLY A 618 26.08 -47.59 47.69
CA GLY A 618 26.45 -48.42 48.85
C GLY A 618 26.99 -49.80 48.44
N ALA A 619 26.33 -50.48 47.50
CA ALA A 619 26.79 -51.76 46.97
C ALA A 619 28.14 -51.63 46.23
N ALA A 620 28.34 -50.57 45.45
CA ALA A 620 29.61 -50.25 44.80
C ALA A 620 30.72 -49.98 45.83
N ALA A 621 30.44 -49.21 46.89
CA ALA A 621 31.39 -48.97 47.97
C ALA A 621 31.80 -50.27 48.70
N VAL A 622 30.85 -51.17 48.97
CA VAL A 622 31.13 -52.49 49.56
C VAL A 622 31.96 -53.37 48.62
N MET A 623 31.72 -53.33 47.30
CA MET A 623 32.55 -54.06 46.33
C MET A 623 33.95 -53.47 46.17
N ILE A 624 34.10 -52.14 46.23
CA ILE A 624 35.40 -51.46 46.22
C ILE A 624 36.18 -51.80 47.50
N TRP A 625 35.54 -51.77 48.67
CA TRP A 625 36.15 -52.17 49.95
C TRP A 625 36.57 -53.65 49.98
N ARG A 626 35.82 -54.54 49.34
CA ARG A 626 36.22 -55.95 49.14
C ARG A 626 37.42 -56.09 48.19
N ARG A 627 37.52 -55.25 47.14
CA ARG A 627 38.67 -55.28 46.20
C ARG A 627 39.94 -54.66 46.76
N THR A 628 39.86 -53.57 47.52
CA THR A 628 41.05 -52.87 48.06
C THR A 628 41.78 -53.65 49.16
N ARG A 629 41.17 -54.68 49.74
CA ARG A 629 41.83 -55.58 50.71
C ARG A 629 42.78 -56.62 50.09
N CYS A 630 42.75 -56.85 48.77
CA CYS A 630 43.48 -57.96 48.12
C CYS A 630 44.78 -57.59 47.40
N LEU A 631 45.11 -56.31 47.21
CA LEU A 631 46.25 -55.87 46.40
C LEU A 631 47.14 -54.86 47.14
N TYR A 632 47.80 -55.35 48.19
CA TYR A 632 48.85 -54.61 48.90
C TYR A 632 50.15 -55.44 48.94
N GLN A 633 50.90 -55.50 47.83
CA GLN A 633 52.37 -55.64 47.84
C GLN A 633 53.05 -55.54 46.46
N ARG A 634 54.24 -54.89 46.47
CA ARG A 634 55.38 -54.94 45.52
C ARG A 634 55.36 -54.12 44.20
N LYS A 635 56.01 -52.95 44.30
CA LYS A 635 56.89 -52.28 43.30
C LYS A 635 58.23 -53.09 43.13
N PRO A 636 59.29 -52.71 42.34
CA PRO A 636 59.57 -51.42 41.65
C PRO A 636 60.33 -51.40 40.29
N ALA A 637 60.34 -50.20 39.64
CA ALA A 637 61.49 -49.47 39.03
C ALA A 637 62.24 -49.95 37.75
N TRP A 638 62.82 -49.09 36.87
CA TRP A 638 62.83 -47.60 36.70
C TRP A 638 63.30 -47.18 35.27
N SER A 639 63.22 -45.87 34.95
CA SER A 639 63.93 -45.11 33.88
C SER A 639 63.53 -45.29 32.39
N SER A 640 63.59 -44.29 31.49
CA SER A 640 63.43 -42.81 31.55
C SER A 640 63.65 -42.21 30.14
N THR A 641 62.86 -41.21 29.70
CA THR A 641 63.27 -40.01 28.90
C THR A 641 62.05 -39.18 28.46
N VAL A 642 61.86 -38.03 29.13
CA VAL A 642 61.58 -36.66 28.60
C VAL A 642 60.35 -36.41 27.71
N CYS A 643 59.53 -35.36 27.87
CA CYS A 643 59.19 -34.38 28.95
C CYS A 643 57.82 -33.78 28.52
N GLY A 644 56.82 -33.53 29.38
CA GLY A 644 56.75 -32.43 30.37
C GLY A 644 55.86 -31.28 29.82
N ALA A 645 55.22 -30.39 30.58
CA ALA A 645 54.89 -30.40 32.02
C ALA A 645 53.80 -29.32 32.32
N THR A 646 52.82 -29.69 33.16
CA THR A 646 52.26 -28.95 34.33
C THR A 646 51.77 -27.48 34.31
N LEU A 647 50.55 -27.30 34.87
CA LEU A 647 50.10 -26.34 35.91
C LEU A 647 50.27 -24.81 35.74
N GLY A 648 49.22 -24.07 36.15
CA GLY A 648 49.40 -22.79 36.88
C GLY A 648 48.32 -21.74 36.65
N GLY A 649 47.58 -21.37 37.69
CA GLY A 649 46.45 -20.42 37.61
C GLY A 649 46.79 -18.93 37.46
N ILE A 650 45.70 -18.14 37.42
CA ILE A 650 45.54 -16.77 37.97
C ILE A 650 45.95 -15.56 37.08
N ILE A 651 45.04 -14.55 37.08
CA ILE A 651 45.19 -13.10 36.77
C ILE A 651 45.18 -12.59 35.29
N THR A 652 44.11 -11.82 35.01
CA THR A 652 43.91 -10.63 34.13
C THR A 652 44.35 -10.55 32.65
N ALA A 653 43.43 -10.00 31.86
CA ALA A 653 43.61 -9.03 30.76
C ALA A 653 44.36 -9.45 29.46
N ALA A 654 43.59 -9.45 28.35
CA ALA A 654 43.73 -8.60 27.14
C ALA A 654 45.13 -8.13 26.63
N PRO A 655 45.29 -7.81 25.31
CA PRO A 655 44.47 -8.14 24.11
C PRO A 655 45.32 -8.47 22.84
N LEU A 656 44.66 -8.45 21.65
CA LEU A 656 45.18 -8.19 20.28
C LEU A 656 45.61 -9.36 19.37
N ARG A 657 44.91 -9.45 18.21
CA ARG A 657 45.41 -9.49 16.79
C ARG A 657 46.45 -10.57 16.38
N ARG A 658 46.48 -11.15 15.16
CA ARG A 658 45.76 -10.96 13.87
C ARG A 658 46.21 -12.06 12.86
N TYR A 659 45.47 -12.26 11.76
CA TYR A 659 45.84 -12.98 10.52
C TYR A 659 46.15 -14.51 10.69
N ALA A 660 45.73 -15.47 9.87
CA ALA A 660 45.59 -15.60 8.40
C ALA A 660 46.95 -15.61 7.65
N PRO A 661 47.11 -16.27 6.47
CA PRO A 661 46.15 -17.06 5.69
C PRO A 661 46.69 -18.41 5.12
N ASP A 662 45.81 -19.12 4.40
CA ASP A 662 46.02 -19.84 3.13
C ASP A 662 46.82 -21.17 2.92
N LEU A 663 46.18 -21.98 2.06
CA LEU A 663 46.70 -22.87 0.98
C LEU A 663 47.57 -24.11 1.30
N SER A 664 46.95 -25.30 1.18
CA SER A 664 47.04 -26.19 -0.01
C SER A 664 46.99 -27.71 0.28
N CYS A 665 46.50 -28.47 -0.73
CA CYS A 665 46.22 -29.92 -0.78
C CYS A 665 47.55 -30.77 -0.97
N PRO A 666 47.61 -32.09 -1.34
CA PRO A 666 46.58 -32.97 -1.95
C PRO A 666 46.64 -34.52 -1.70
N TYR A 667 45.78 -35.26 -2.46
CA TYR A 667 45.76 -36.70 -2.80
C TYR A 667 45.19 -37.74 -1.81
N ALA A 668 44.61 -38.90 -2.20
CA ALA A 668 43.74 -39.32 -3.35
C ALA A 668 43.38 -40.84 -3.22
N VAL A 669 42.54 -41.36 -4.16
CA VAL A 669 42.28 -42.80 -4.48
C VAL A 669 41.25 -43.55 -3.57
N ILE A 670 40.33 -44.44 -4.02
CA ILE A 670 39.36 -44.60 -5.15
C ILE A 670 38.91 -46.08 -5.20
N PHE A 671 37.62 -46.40 -5.48
CA PHE A 671 37.06 -47.56 -6.25
C PHE A 671 35.50 -47.56 -6.11
N ILE A 672 34.69 -47.05 -7.07
CA ILE A 672 34.08 -47.66 -8.30
C ILE A 672 32.86 -48.60 -7.98
N ILE A 673 31.56 -48.27 -8.23
CA ILE A 673 30.75 -48.04 -9.50
C ILE A 673 30.24 -49.38 -10.12
N PRO A 674 28.94 -49.59 -10.53
CA PRO A 674 28.20 -48.76 -11.52
C PRO A 674 26.65 -48.55 -11.45
N LEU A 675 26.18 -47.41 -12.04
CA LEU A 675 24.95 -47.15 -12.86
C LEU A 675 23.56 -47.51 -12.25
N ARG A 676 22.46 -46.72 -12.32
CA ARG A 676 21.97 -45.50 -13.03
C ARG A 676 20.67 -45.01 -12.29
N SER A 677 19.98 -43.89 -12.52
CA SER A 677 20.11 -42.68 -13.36
C SER A 677 19.07 -41.60 -12.93
N GLN A 678 19.21 -40.36 -13.45
CA GLN A 678 18.26 -39.22 -13.41
C GLN A 678 17.91 -38.58 -12.05
N ASN A 679 18.59 -37.46 -11.75
CA ASN A 679 18.04 -36.37 -10.95
C ASN A 679 17.23 -35.43 -11.87
N VAL A 680 16.06 -34.98 -11.41
CA VAL A 680 15.31 -33.88 -12.04
C VAL A 680 15.59 -32.59 -11.28
N LEU A 681 16.24 -31.64 -11.94
CA LEU A 681 16.22 -30.23 -11.53
C LEU A 681 14.92 -29.59 -12.05
N PRO A 682 14.28 -28.68 -11.30
CA PRO A 682 13.26 -27.81 -11.89
C PRO A 682 13.92 -26.94 -12.98
N PRO A 683 13.25 -26.71 -14.12
CA PRO A 683 13.82 -25.94 -15.21
C PRO A 683 13.99 -24.46 -14.82
N PRO A 684 14.99 -23.75 -15.38
CA PRO A 684 14.99 -22.29 -15.32
C PRO A 684 13.73 -21.76 -16.02
N PRO A 685 13.19 -20.58 -15.60
CA PRO A 685 12.04 -19.98 -16.26
C PRO A 685 12.33 -19.77 -17.75
N PRO A 686 11.34 -19.97 -18.63
CA PRO A 686 11.56 -19.87 -20.07
C PRO A 686 12.06 -18.49 -20.44
N ARG A 687 13.27 -18.41 -20.98
CA ARG A 687 13.71 -17.25 -21.75
C ARG A 687 12.78 -17.14 -22.94
N TYR A 688 11.87 -16.16 -22.92
CA TYR A 688 11.17 -15.74 -24.12
C TYR A 688 12.20 -15.29 -25.15
N THR A 689 12.46 -16.15 -26.14
CA THR A 689 13.10 -15.76 -27.39
C THR A 689 12.14 -14.83 -28.12
N ILE A 690 12.30 -13.52 -27.91
CA ILE A 690 11.62 -12.50 -28.71
C ILE A 690 12.02 -12.77 -30.18
N PRO A 691 11.06 -13.00 -31.10
CA PRO A 691 11.39 -13.28 -32.49
C PRO A 691 12.14 -12.11 -33.14
N ILE A 692 13.30 -12.41 -33.73
CA ILE A 692 14.06 -11.49 -34.57
C ILE A 692 13.30 -11.32 -35.89
N ALA A 693 12.36 -10.37 -35.95
CA ALA A 693 11.50 -10.16 -37.12
C ALA A 693 11.01 -8.71 -37.34
N TYR A 694 11.77 -7.69 -36.91
CA TYR A 694 11.39 -6.27 -37.08
C TYR A 694 12.53 -5.34 -37.58
N ALA A 695 13.44 -5.85 -38.42
CA ALA A 695 14.60 -5.08 -38.90
C ALA A 695 14.95 -5.30 -40.40
N ALA A 696 13.96 -5.57 -41.25
CA ALA A 696 14.15 -5.69 -42.70
C ALA A 696 12.97 -5.06 -43.47
N GLY A 697 12.96 -3.72 -43.61
CA GLY A 697 11.85 -3.03 -44.29
C GLY A 697 11.82 -1.51 -44.14
N ALA A 698 12.97 -0.81 -44.24
CA ALA A 698 13.04 0.64 -44.06
C ALA A 698 13.94 1.39 -45.07
N SER A 699 14.34 0.76 -46.17
CA SER A 699 15.12 1.41 -47.24
C SER A 699 14.27 2.13 -48.30
N ASN A 700 12.94 1.91 -48.35
CA ASN A 700 12.06 2.35 -49.45
C ASN A 700 10.83 3.16 -48.98
N GLY A 701 10.94 4.02 -47.96
CA GLY A 701 9.92 5.04 -47.65
C GLY A 701 8.54 4.52 -47.22
N MET A 702 8.43 3.25 -46.80
CA MET A 702 7.18 2.65 -46.32
C MET A 702 6.99 2.88 -44.80
N PRO A 703 5.75 3.04 -44.31
CA PRO A 703 5.48 3.20 -42.88
C PRO A 703 5.86 1.94 -42.10
N VAL A 704 6.54 2.11 -40.96
CA VAL A 704 6.90 1.00 -40.07
C VAL A 704 5.62 0.40 -39.49
N PRO A 705 5.35 -0.91 -39.69
CA PRO A 705 4.16 -1.54 -39.13
C PRO A 705 4.32 -1.67 -37.61
N VAL A 706 3.47 -0.98 -36.87
CA VAL A 706 3.22 -1.31 -35.46
C VAL A 706 2.73 -2.76 -35.43
N VAL A 707 3.27 -3.58 -34.52
CA VAL A 707 2.77 -4.95 -34.33
C VAL A 707 1.30 -4.86 -33.93
N GLU A 708 0.39 -5.24 -34.82
CA GLU A 708 -1.04 -5.25 -34.52
C GLU A 708 -1.31 -6.46 -33.66
N THR A 709 -1.30 -6.24 -32.34
CA THR A 709 -1.78 -7.22 -31.37
C THR A 709 -3.28 -7.41 -31.58
N ASN A 710 -3.64 -8.57 -32.09
CA ASN A 710 -5.03 -9.05 -32.15
C ASN A 710 -5.46 -9.51 -30.76
N ASN A 711 -6.75 -9.35 -30.42
CA ASN A 711 -7.27 -9.95 -29.20
C ASN A 711 -7.15 -11.49 -29.32
N VAL A 712 -7.03 -12.19 -28.19
CA VAL A 712 -6.90 -13.65 -28.15
C VAL A 712 -8.02 -14.24 -27.32
N ILE A 713 -8.78 -15.16 -27.89
CA ILE A 713 -9.77 -15.95 -27.17
C ILE A 713 -9.19 -17.31 -26.78
N ARG A 714 -9.50 -17.75 -25.56
CA ARG A 714 -9.26 -19.11 -25.06
C ARG A 714 -10.57 -19.72 -24.61
N HIS A 715 -10.73 -21.02 -24.85
CA HIS A 715 -11.82 -21.85 -24.31
C HIS A 715 -11.19 -22.88 -23.36
N PRO A 716 -11.11 -22.60 -22.04
CA PRO A 716 -10.36 -23.46 -21.13
C PRO A 716 -11.10 -24.77 -20.82
N GLU A 717 -10.69 -25.88 -21.46
CA GLU A 717 -11.22 -27.21 -21.16
C GLU A 717 -10.96 -27.56 -19.68
N GLY A 718 -12.04 -27.87 -18.94
CA GLY A 718 -12.01 -28.10 -17.48
C GLY A 718 -12.38 -26.88 -16.62
N GLY A 719 -12.04 -25.66 -17.08
CA GLY A 719 -12.50 -24.38 -16.55
C GLY A 719 -12.20 -24.06 -15.07
N CYS A 720 -12.69 -22.90 -14.62
CA CYS A 720 -12.86 -22.58 -13.20
C CYS A 720 -14.37 -22.52 -12.91
N PRO A 721 -15.04 -23.66 -12.65
CA PRO A 721 -16.47 -23.69 -12.43
C PRO A 721 -16.84 -22.98 -11.13
N LEU A 722 -17.88 -22.13 -11.17
CA LEU A 722 -18.41 -21.47 -9.98
C LEU A 722 -19.60 -22.28 -9.47
N GLN A 723 -19.45 -22.87 -8.29
CA GLN A 723 -20.53 -23.63 -7.66
C GLN A 723 -21.37 -22.70 -6.78
N VAL A 724 -22.67 -22.67 -7.02
CA VAL A 724 -23.68 -22.03 -6.15
C VAL A 724 -24.84 -22.99 -5.91
N GLY A 725 -25.74 -22.65 -4.98
CA GLY A 725 -26.86 -23.52 -4.59
C GLY A 725 -27.84 -23.88 -5.73
N GLU A 726 -27.87 -23.08 -6.80
CA GLU A 726 -28.70 -23.31 -7.99
C GLU A 726 -28.01 -24.16 -9.09
N GLY A 727 -26.72 -24.44 -8.96
CA GLY A 727 -25.97 -25.23 -9.93
C GLY A 727 -24.55 -24.74 -10.19
N THR A 728 -23.96 -25.27 -11.27
CA THR A 728 -22.58 -25.00 -11.68
C THR A 728 -22.56 -24.02 -12.84
N TYR A 729 -21.83 -22.91 -12.69
CA TYR A 729 -21.53 -21.97 -13.76
C TYR A 729 -20.28 -22.42 -14.50
N HIS A 730 -20.36 -22.54 -15.82
CA HIS A 730 -19.26 -23.03 -16.64
C HIS A 730 -18.56 -21.89 -17.39
N LEU A 731 -17.24 -21.77 -17.22
CA LEU A 731 -16.43 -20.81 -17.96
C LEU A 731 -16.51 -21.15 -19.45
N LYS A 732 -17.10 -20.25 -20.23
CA LYS A 732 -17.34 -20.38 -21.67
C LYS A 732 -16.10 -19.92 -22.44
N ASP A 733 -15.71 -18.67 -22.21
CA ASP A 733 -14.68 -17.94 -22.95
C ASP A 733 -13.84 -17.07 -22.01
N ASP A 734 -12.53 -16.98 -22.29
CA ASP A 734 -11.62 -15.96 -21.77
C ASP A 734 -11.04 -15.18 -22.97
N LEU A 735 -11.52 -13.95 -23.17
CA LEU A 735 -11.11 -13.03 -24.24
C LEU A 735 -10.10 -12.01 -23.69
N HIS A 736 -8.82 -12.17 -24.00
CA HIS A 736 -7.78 -11.20 -23.69
C HIS A 736 -7.77 -10.08 -24.74
N LEU A 737 -8.11 -8.86 -24.34
CA LEU A 737 -8.03 -7.67 -25.18
C LEU A 737 -6.59 -7.21 -25.38
N ALA A 738 -6.19 -7.05 -26.63
CA ALA A 738 -4.85 -6.63 -26.99
C ALA A 738 -4.54 -5.18 -26.58
N THR A 739 -3.65 -5.03 -25.61
CA THR A 739 -3.07 -3.75 -25.20
C THR A 739 -2.26 -3.13 -26.36
N PRO A 740 -2.47 -1.85 -26.69
CA PRO A 740 -1.59 -1.14 -27.61
C PRO A 740 -0.23 -0.88 -26.93
N PRO A 741 0.90 -0.89 -27.66
CA PRO A 741 2.20 -0.57 -27.08
C PRO A 741 2.21 0.87 -26.54
N PRO A 742 2.97 1.15 -25.45
CA PRO A 742 3.09 2.49 -24.88
C PRO A 742 3.63 3.50 -25.90
N HIS A 743 3.22 4.75 -25.79
CA HIS A 743 3.72 5.79 -26.69
C HIS A 743 5.21 6.02 -26.45
N PRO A 744 6.02 6.30 -27.49
CA PRO A 744 7.43 6.68 -27.29
C PRO A 744 7.66 7.94 -26.43
N SER A 745 6.60 8.71 -26.14
CA SER A 745 6.60 9.91 -25.29
C SER A 745 5.87 9.72 -23.95
N GLU A 746 5.63 8.48 -23.53
CA GLU A 746 4.97 8.13 -22.26
C GLU A 746 6.07 7.93 -21.21
N ALA A 747 6.01 8.68 -20.10
CA ALA A 747 7.01 8.59 -19.03
C ALA A 747 6.82 7.29 -18.22
N PRO A 748 7.88 6.71 -17.62
CA PRO A 748 7.74 5.57 -16.73
C PRO A 748 6.86 5.94 -15.52
N ILE A 749 5.95 5.04 -15.15
CA ILE A 749 4.98 5.25 -14.07
C ILE A 749 5.73 5.22 -12.73
N VAL A 750 5.70 6.34 -12.00
CA VAL A 750 6.18 6.42 -10.62
C VAL A 750 5.02 6.02 -9.70
N ASN A 751 5.26 5.06 -8.81
CA ASN A 751 4.28 4.63 -7.83
C ASN A 751 4.04 5.74 -6.78
N PRO A 752 2.82 6.30 -6.64
CA PRO A 752 2.55 7.36 -5.69
C PRO A 752 2.46 6.87 -4.23
N ASN A 753 2.40 5.56 -3.98
CA ASN A 753 2.36 4.99 -2.64
C ASN A 753 3.58 4.07 -2.39
N PRO A 754 4.56 4.47 -1.56
CA PRO A 754 5.75 3.65 -1.29
C PRO A 754 5.46 2.36 -0.51
N LEU A 755 4.27 2.19 0.08
CA LEU A 755 3.83 0.96 0.74
C LEU A 755 3.12 -0.02 -0.21
N GLN A 756 2.78 0.41 -1.43
CA GLN A 756 2.07 -0.43 -2.40
C GLN A 756 3.06 -1.27 -3.21
N THR A 757 2.98 -2.59 -3.09
CA THR A 757 3.95 -3.54 -3.69
C THR A 757 3.84 -3.67 -5.21
N LEU A 758 2.80 -3.12 -5.83
CA LEU A 758 2.57 -3.06 -7.27
C LEU A 758 2.21 -1.62 -7.66
N PRO A 759 2.84 -1.04 -8.71
CA PRO A 759 2.45 0.29 -9.19
C PRO A 759 1.03 0.22 -9.76
N THR A 760 0.13 1.06 -9.27
CA THR A 760 -1.19 1.23 -9.88
C THR A 760 -1.03 1.68 -11.34
N PRO A 761 -1.58 0.96 -12.33
CA PRO A 761 -1.53 1.42 -13.72
C PRO A 761 -2.32 2.73 -13.84
N PRO A 762 -2.00 3.61 -14.82
CA PRO A 762 -2.71 4.87 -15.06
C PRO A 762 -4.14 4.68 -15.63
N THR A 763 -4.74 3.51 -15.41
CA THR A 763 -5.97 3.04 -16.03
C THR A 763 -6.93 2.56 -14.94
N SER A 764 -8.23 2.70 -15.19
CA SER A 764 -9.27 2.19 -14.30
C SER A 764 -9.57 0.70 -14.52
N GLY A 765 -8.62 -0.05 -15.10
CA GLY A 765 -8.87 -1.35 -15.71
C GLY A 765 -9.83 -1.31 -16.90
N VAL A 766 -10.17 -2.51 -17.39
CA VAL A 766 -11.16 -2.72 -18.46
C VAL A 766 -12.57 -2.78 -17.88
N LYS A 767 -13.36 -1.75 -18.18
CA LYS A 767 -14.80 -1.65 -17.88
C LYS A 767 -15.60 -1.93 -19.15
N LEU A 768 -16.78 -2.52 -19.00
CA LEU A 768 -17.68 -2.83 -20.11
C LEU A 768 -18.99 -2.05 -20.02
N SER A 769 -19.46 -1.54 -21.17
CA SER A 769 -20.88 -1.18 -21.37
C SER A 769 -21.48 -2.19 -22.33
N LEU A 770 -22.51 -2.92 -21.89
CA LEU A 770 -23.17 -3.97 -22.66
C LEU A 770 -24.47 -3.46 -23.27
N VAL A 771 -24.77 -3.85 -24.51
CA VAL A 771 -25.93 -3.38 -25.27
C VAL A 771 -26.54 -4.53 -26.08
N SER A 772 -27.83 -4.79 -25.90
CA SER A 772 -28.62 -5.64 -26.81
C SER A 772 -29.83 -4.86 -27.33
N PHE A 773 -30.32 -5.29 -28.50
CA PHE A 773 -31.53 -4.76 -29.16
C PHE A 773 -32.73 -5.71 -29.04
N GLY A 774 -32.51 -6.94 -28.60
CA GLY A 774 -33.53 -7.98 -28.52
C GLY A 774 -34.57 -7.75 -27.44
N GLN A 775 -35.81 -8.22 -27.65
CA GLN A 775 -36.85 -8.15 -26.62
C GLN A 775 -36.52 -9.01 -25.38
N ARG A 776 -35.73 -10.06 -25.58
CA ARG A 776 -35.30 -11.00 -24.54
C ARG A 776 -34.40 -10.34 -23.48
N ALA A 777 -33.60 -9.36 -23.88
CA ALA A 777 -32.65 -8.65 -23.01
C ALA A 777 -33.26 -7.51 -22.17
N LYS A 778 -34.56 -7.60 -21.81
CA LYS A 778 -35.14 -6.70 -20.81
C LYS A 778 -34.77 -7.18 -19.42
N THR A 779 -33.81 -6.50 -18.80
CA THR A 779 -33.54 -6.57 -17.36
C THR A 779 -34.87 -6.57 -16.58
N PRO A 780 -35.11 -7.51 -15.65
CA PRO A 780 -36.38 -7.59 -14.93
C PRO A 780 -36.73 -6.27 -14.24
N VAL A 781 -37.73 -5.57 -14.80
CA VAL A 781 -38.21 -4.29 -14.27
C VAL A 781 -39.12 -4.60 -13.08
N HIS A 782 -38.58 -4.50 -11.86
CA HIS A 782 -39.41 -4.36 -10.67
C HIS A 782 -40.20 -3.07 -10.81
N LYS A 783 -41.52 -3.19 -11.02
CA LYS A 783 -42.39 -2.02 -11.07
C LYS A 783 -42.37 -1.34 -9.70
N PRO A 784 -41.91 -0.08 -9.58
CA PRO A 784 -42.11 0.65 -8.34
C PRO A 784 -43.62 0.73 -8.05
N LYS A 785 -44.01 0.59 -6.79
CA LYS A 785 -45.41 0.74 -6.38
C LYS A 785 -45.87 2.14 -6.75
N GLU A 786 -47.00 2.23 -7.46
CA GLU A 786 -47.54 3.47 -8.05
C GLU A 786 -47.53 4.62 -7.04
N ASN A 787 -46.66 5.60 -7.26
CA ASN A 787 -46.55 6.82 -6.45
C ASN A 787 -45.97 7.97 -7.31
N GLY A 788 -46.82 8.53 -8.18
CA GLY A 788 -46.50 9.72 -8.96
C GLY A 788 -45.63 9.48 -10.20
N HIS A 789 -45.74 10.40 -11.16
CA HIS A 789 -44.84 10.49 -12.31
C HIS A 789 -43.62 11.31 -11.88
N THR A 790 -42.46 10.69 -11.69
CA THR A 790 -41.21 11.43 -11.44
C THR A 790 -40.93 12.35 -12.63
N PRO A 791 -40.73 13.67 -12.43
CA PRO A 791 -40.45 14.58 -13.55
C PRO A 791 -39.05 14.30 -14.13
N LEU A 792 -38.90 14.53 -15.43
CA LEU A 792 -37.61 14.45 -16.11
C LEU A 792 -36.66 15.55 -15.61
N PHE A 793 -35.36 15.29 -15.64
CA PHE A 793 -34.37 16.29 -15.21
C PHE A 793 -34.43 17.55 -16.08
N GLY A 794 -34.71 18.70 -15.45
CA GLY A 794 -34.92 19.99 -16.12
C GLY A 794 -36.35 20.24 -16.61
N GLU A 795 -37.30 19.32 -16.36
CA GLU A 795 -38.72 19.53 -16.59
C GLU A 795 -39.21 20.71 -15.70
N GLY A 796 -39.76 21.74 -16.34
CA GLY A 796 -40.08 23.03 -15.69
C GLY A 796 -39.17 24.18 -16.08
N ASN A 797 -37.95 23.94 -16.62
CA ASN A 797 -37.13 24.99 -17.22
C ASN A 797 -37.48 25.15 -18.72
N PRO A 798 -38.16 26.24 -19.15
CA PRO A 798 -38.56 26.41 -20.55
C PRO A 798 -37.39 26.60 -21.51
N VAL A 799 -36.17 26.85 -21.02
CA VAL A 799 -34.93 26.96 -21.82
C VAL A 799 -34.29 25.57 -22.05
N LEU A 800 -34.68 24.55 -21.28
CA LEU A 800 -34.25 23.15 -21.45
C LEU A 800 -35.33 22.27 -22.09
N ALA A 801 -36.59 22.72 -22.10
CA ALA A 801 -37.69 22.01 -22.73
C ALA A 801 -37.41 21.72 -24.22
N SER A 802 -37.40 20.43 -24.58
CA SER A 802 -37.27 20.01 -25.96
C SER A 802 -38.47 20.48 -26.79
N THR A 803 -38.21 21.04 -27.97
CA THR A 803 -39.28 21.27 -28.95
C THR A 803 -39.90 19.92 -29.32
N PRO A 804 -41.24 19.76 -29.32
CA PRO A 804 -41.87 18.48 -29.59
C PRO A 804 -41.49 18.00 -31.00
N VAL A 805 -40.69 16.93 -31.05
CA VAL A 805 -40.21 16.34 -32.30
C VAL A 805 -41.39 15.68 -33.00
N LYS A 806 -41.77 16.19 -34.17
CA LYS A 806 -42.70 15.47 -35.06
C LYS A 806 -42.12 14.10 -35.37
N GLU A 807 -42.91 13.05 -35.17
CA GLU A 807 -42.52 11.68 -35.54
C GLU A 807 -42.00 11.64 -36.98
N GLY A 808 -40.79 11.11 -37.18
CA GLY A 808 -40.14 11.00 -38.49
C GLY A 808 -38.92 11.89 -38.73
N VAL A 809 -38.57 12.83 -37.83
CA VAL A 809 -37.30 13.58 -37.96
C VAL A 809 -36.11 12.67 -37.60
N LYS A 810 -35.09 12.62 -38.47
CA LYS A 810 -33.87 11.82 -38.23
C LYS A 810 -33.12 12.33 -36.99
N ARG A 811 -32.84 11.44 -36.03
CA ARG A 811 -31.99 11.71 -34.84
C ARG A 811 -30.68 12.41 -35.24
N ARG A 812 -30.30 13.44 -34.49
CA ARG A 812 -29.13 14.28 -34.78
C ARG A 812 -27.85 13.50 -34.50
N LYS A 813 -26.97 13.42 -35.51
CA LYS A 813 -25.67 12.73 -35.39
C LYS A 813 -24.53 13.72 -35.12
N PRO A 814 -23.42 13.29 -34.52
CA PRO A 814 -22.25 14.15 -34.34
C PRO A 814 -21.72 14.73 -35.66
N LYS A 815 -21.01 15.87 -35.59
CA LYS A 815 -20.58 16.60 -36.80
C LYS A 815 -19.43 15.89 -37.55
N ASN A 816 -18.42 15.39 -36.82
CA ASN A 816 -17.17 14.93 -37.41
C ASN A 816 -17.16 13.41 -37.62
N ASN A 817 -16.51 12.93 -38.69
CA ASN A 817 -16.25 11.49 -38.86
C ASN A 817 -14.94 11.12 -38.14
N ILE A 818 -14.93 10.03 -37.36
CA ILE A 818 -13.78 9.66 -36.52
C ILE A 818 -12.64 9.01 -37.34
N VAL A 819 -12.98 8.25 -38.40
CA VAL A 819 -12.00 7.56 -39.27
C VAL A 819 -11.25 8.56 -40.16
N LYS A 820 -11.95 9.60 -40.64
CA LYS A 820 -11.37 10.71 -41.43
C LYS A 820 -10.89 11.88 -40.56
N SER A 821 -10.74 11.68 -39.25
CA SER A 821 -10.38 12.75 -38.32
C SER A 821 -8.91 13.13 -38.45
N SER A 822 -8.64 14.44 -38.60
CA SER A 822 -7.29 15.03 -38.45
C SER A 822 -6.99 15.48 -37.01
N SER A 823 -7.79 15.06 -36.03
CA SER A 823 -7.65 15.53 -34.65
C SER A 823 -6.44 14.92 -33.95
N SER A 824 -5.60 15.77 -33.35
CA SER A 824 -4.46 15.39 -32.50
C SER A 824 -4.81 14.58 -31.23
N PHE A 825 -6.08 14.29 -30.97
CA PHE A 825 -6.55 13.50 -29.83
C PHE A 825 -6.70 12.01 -30.16
N VAL A 826 -7.12 11.70 -31.40
CA VAL A 826 -7.29 10.32 -31.90
C VAL A 826 -6.07 10.00 -32.76
N SER A 827 -5.28 9.00 -32.38
CA SER A 827 -4.05 8.64 -33.12
C SER A 827 -4.35 7.78 -34.34
N ARG A 828 -5.29 6.85 -34.23
CA ARG A 828 -5.72 5.95 -35.31
C ARG A 828 -7.09 5.39 -34.99
N VAL A 829 -7.87 5.09 -36.03
CA VAL A 829 -9.08 4.26 -35.93
C VAL A 829 -8.90 3.06 -36.85
N ILE A 830 -9.16 1.86 -36.32
CA ILE A 830 -9.13 0.60 -37.06
C ILE A 830 -10.57 0.10 -37.09
N THR A 831 -11.15 -0.05 -38.28
CA THR A 831 -12.52 -0.53 -38.48
C THR A 831 -12.46 -1.83 -39.28
N HIS A 832 -13.18 -2.86 -38.85
CA HIS A 832 -13.19 -4.13 -39.56
C HIS A 832 -13.80 -3.96 -40.97
N GLU A 833 -13.15 -4.49 -42.01
CA GLU A 833 -13.51 -4.20 -43.41
C GLU A 833 -14.97 -4.56 -43.76
N ALA A 834 -15.47 -5.68 -43.20
CA ALA A 834 -16.84 -6.14 -43.38
C ALA A 834 -17.84 -5.70 -42.29
N VAL A 835 -17.63 -4.58 -41.56
CA VAL A 835 -18.56 -4.12 -40.49
C VAL A 835 -20.02 -4.11 -40.95
N SER A 836 -20.33 -3.50 -42.10
CA SER A 836 -21.71 -3.42 -42.61
C SER A 836 -22.33 -4.80 -42.86
N LYS A 837 -21.52 -5.78 -43.28
CA LYS A 837 -21.97 -7.17 -43.44
C LYS A 837 -22.17 -7.84 -42.09
N ARG A 838 -21.22 -7.72 -41.16
CA ARG A 838 -21.34 -8.30 -39.80
C ARG A 838 -22.55 -7.76 -39.04
N LEU A 839 -22.89 -6.47 -39.21
CA LEU A 839 -24.08 -5.87 -38.60
C LEU A 839 -25.39 -6.40 -39.20
N ASN A 840 -25.42 -6.72 -40.50
CA ASN A 840 -26.59 -7.28 -41.18
C ASN A 840 -26.76 -8.79 -40.91
N ASP A 841 -25.66 -9.54 -40.86
CA ASP A 841 -25.64 -11.00 -40.64
C ASP A 841 -25.73 -11.38 -39.14
N ARG A 842 -25.90 -10.39 -38.26
CA ARG A 842 -25.86 -10.54 -36.79
C ARG A 842 -27.11 -11.20 -36.23
N ASN A 843 -26.96 -11.93 -35.12
CA ASN A 843 -28.09 -12.26 -34.26
C ASN A 843 -28.73 -10.96 -33.69
N PRO A 844 -30.03 -10.69 -33.93
CA PRO A 844 -30.70 -9.50 -33.40
C PRO A 844 -30.70 -9.43 -31.86
N ASP A 845 -30.76 -10.58 -31.19
CA ASP A 845 -30.72 -10.66 -29.71
C ASP A 845 -29.30 -10.54 -29.13
N GLY A 846 -28.26 -10.53 -29.98
CA GLY A 846 -26.86 -10.52 -29.56
C GLY A 846 -26.47 -9.28 -28.74
N ILE A 847 -25.38 -9.41 -27.97
CA ILE A 847 -24.83 -8.38 -27.09
C ILE A 847 -23.58 -7.75 -27.72
N PHE A 848 -23.59 -6.43 -27.88
CA PHE A 848 -22.39 -5.63 -28.10
C PHE A 848 -21.74 -5.29 -26.76
N ALA A 849 -20.42 -5.23 -26.75
CA ALA A 849 -19.64 -4.72 -25.63
C ALA A 849 -18.76 -3.56 -26.08
N PHE A 850 -18.79 -2.46 -25.33
CA PHE A 850 -17.84 -1.36 -25.46
C PHE A 850 -16.82 -1.45 -24.32
N ALA A 851 -15.53 -1.53 -24.66
CA ALA A 851 -14.46 -1.79 -23.71
C ALA A 851 -13.34 -0.74 -23.82
N ASN A 852 -12.97 -0.10 -22.71
CA ASN A 852 -11.75 0.69 -22.62
C ASN A 852 -10.57 -0.24 -22.28
N ILE A 853 -9.39 -0.02 -22.86
CA ILE A 853 -8.15 -0.69 -22.43
C ILE A 853 -6.93 0.20 -22.73
N ASN A 854 -6.23 0.64 -21.69
CA ASN A 854 -5.13 1.59 -21.76
C ASN A 854 -5.48 2.87 -22.56
N ARG A 855 -4.96 2.99 -23.79
CA ARG A 855 -5.22 4.10 -24.73
C ARG A 855 -6.06 3.67 -25.94
N ALA A 856 -6.71 2.50 -25.84
CA ALA A 856 -7.64 1.98 -26.82
C ALA A 856 -9.07 1.96 -26.29
N PHE A 857 -10.02 2.05 -27.20
CA PHE A 857 -11.44 1.78 -26.97
C PHE A 857 -11.94 0.85 -28.07
N GLN A 858 -12.52 -0.29 -27.69
CA GLN A 858 -12.97 -1.34 -28.60
C GLN A 858 -14.49 -1.47 -28.60
N TRP A 859 -15.08 -1.59 -29.79
CA TRP A 859 -16.46 -2.03 -29.99
C TRP A 859 -16.44 -3.49 -30.46
N LEU A 860 -17.01 -4.37 -29.65
CA LEU A 860 -16.98 -5.83 -29.77
C LEU A 860 -18.41 -6.37 -29.94
N ASP A 861 -18.56 -7.49 -30.64
CA ASP A 861 -19.79 -8.27 -30.67
C ASP A 861 -19.56 -9.61 -29.95
N VAL A 862 -19.80 -9.64 -28.64
CA VAL A 862 -19.43 -10.78 -27.77
C VAL A 862 -20.30 -12.02 -28.02
N SER A 863 -21.43 -11.87 -28.71
CA SER A 863 -22.26 -12.96 -29.22
C SER A 863 -21.80 -13.53 -30.57
N SER A 864 -20.81 -12.92 -31.24
CA SER A 864 -20.20 -13.46 -32.46
C SER A 864 -19.40 -14.73 -32.18
N LYS A 865 -19.23 -15.58 -33.19
CA LYS A 865 -18.24 -16.68 -33.16
C LYS A 865 -16.81 -16.15 -33.18
N ASN A 866 -16.58 -15.08 -33.94
CA ASN A 866 -15.29 -14.39 -34.05
C ASN A 866 -15.38 -13.11 -33.22
N LYS A 867 -15.30 -13.23 -31.88
CA LYS A 867 -15.43 -12.10 -30.95
C LYS A 867 -14.11 -11.43 -30.60
N GLU A 868 -13.01 -12.10 -30.95
CA GLU A 868 -11.64 -11.60 -30.93
C GLU A 868 -11.39 -10.47 -31.95
N GLU A 869 -12.19 -10.39 -33.01
CA GLU A 869 -12.11 -9.32 -34.02
C GLU A 869 -13.07 -8.16 -33.68
N PRO A 870 -12.55 -6.98 -33.25
CA PRO A 870 -13.40 -5.84 -32.94
C PRO A 870 -14.02 -5.23 -34.20
N LEU A 871 -15.27 -4.77 -34.10
CA LEU A 871 -15.94 -4.00 -35.16
C LEU A 871 -15.22 -2.67 -35.38
N ALA A 872 -14.79 -2.01 -34.29
CA ALA A 872 -13.91 -0.86 -34.33
C ALA A 872 -12.97 -0.83 -33.11
N LYS A 873 -11.72 -0.38 -33.32
CA LYS A 873 -10.71 -0.09 -32.29
C LYS A 873 -10.20 1.33 -32.50
N ILE A 874 -10.52 2.23 -31.57
CA ILE A 874 -10.07 3.62 -31.55
C ILE A 874 -8.83 3.69 -30.67
N LEU A 875 -7.77 4.36 -31.14
CA LEU A 875 -6.56 4.62 -30.37
C LEU A 875 -6.42 6.13 -30.10
N PHE A 876 -6.04 6.50 -28.88
CA PHE A 876 -5.87 7.89 -28.44
C PHE A 876 -4.38 8.26 -28.32
N THR A 877 -4.05 9.53 -28.53
CA THR A 877 -2.65 9.99 -28.55
C THR A 877 -2.02 10.02 -27.16
N LYS A 878 -2.68 10.65 -26.17
CA LYS A 878 -2.14 10.83 -24.80
C LYS A 878 -3.14 10.59 -23.67
N ALA A 879 -4.43 10.45 -23.96
CA ALA A 879 -5.47 10.28 -22.94
C ALA A 879 -5.92 8.81 -22.82
N HIS A 880 -6.24 8.40 -21.60
CA HIS A 880 -6.88 7.11 -21.30
C HIS A 880 -8.39 7.34 -21.17
N ILE A 881 -9.21 6.38 -21.62
CA ILE A 881 -10.65 6.38 -21.30
C ILE A 881 -10.83 5.67 -19.96
N LEU A 882 -11.44 6.35 -18.99
CA LEU A 882 -11.60 5.87 -17.61
C LEU A 882 -13.03 5.43 -17.30
N SER A 883 -14.00 5.90 -18.08
CA SER A 883 -15.41 5.53 -17.95
C SER A 883 -16.15 5.85 -19.25
N HIS A 884 -17.19 5.08 -19.53
CA HIS A 884 -18.04 5.22 -20.70
C HIS A 884 -19.42 4.63 -20.42
N ASP A 885 -20.41 5.11 -21.16
CA ASP A 885 -21.81 4.71 -21.00
C ASP A 885 -22.59 4.84 -22.31
N VAL A 886 -23.62 4.01 -22.47
CA VAL A 886 -24.46 3.95 -23.67
C VAL A 886 -25.87 4.43 -23.37
N ASN A 887 -26.45 5.24 -24.25
CA ASN A 887 -27.80 5.74 -24.04
C ASN A 887 -28.85 4.67 -24.38
N ASP A 888 -29.55 4.18 -23.35
CA ASP A 888 -30.58 3.16 -23.49
C ASP A 888 -31.84 3.61 -24.24
N LEU A 889 -32.07 4.92 -24.43
CA LEU A 889 -33.18 5.46 -25.21
C LEU A 889 -32.82 5.62 -26.69
N THR A 890 -31.55 5.94 -26.99
CA THR A 890 -31.13 6.17 -28.38
C THR A 890 -30.55 4.93 -29.08
N LYS A 891 -30.28 3.84 -28.34
CA LYS A 891 -29.85 2.54 -28.90
C LYS A 891 -30.89 1.94 -29.85
N GLY A 892 -30.40 1.36 -30.94
CA GLY A 892 -31.16 0.63 -31.93
C GLY A 892 -30.28 0.23 -33.12
N PRO A 893 -30.79 -0.55 -34.07
CA PRO A 893 -30.00 -1.13 -35.17
C PRO A 893 -29.37 -0.08 -36.12
N SER A 894 -29.82 1.17 -36.08
CA SER A 894 -29.34 2.28 -36.94
C SER A 894 -28.73 3.47 -36.18
N HIS A 895 -28.73 3.43 -34.84
CA HIS A 895 -28.26 4.51 -33.97
C HIS A 895 -27.85 4.00 -32.59
N ILE A 896 -26.71 4.44 -32.06
CA ILE A 896 -26.34 4.24 -30.66
C ILE A 896 -25.56 5.49 -30.22
N ASP A 897 -25.94 6.15 -29.11
CA ASP A 897 -25.08 7.18 -28.52
C ASP A 897 -24.21 6.58 -27.41
N VAL A 898 -22.89 6.79 -27.51
CA VAL A 898 -21.91 6.42 -26.49
C VAL A 898 -21.23 7.69 -26.00
N VAL A 899 -21.09 7.87 -24.68
CA VAL A 899 -20.20 8.89 -24.09
C VAL A 899 -18.99 8.23 -23.45
N MET A 900 -17.83 8.88 -23.56
CA MET A 900 -16.56 8.45 -22.97
C MET A 900 -15.91 9.62 -22.22
N GLY A 901 -15.58 9.42 -20.95
CA GLY A 901 -14.80 10.33 -20.12
C GLY A 901 -13.32 9.94 -20.10
N SER A 902 -12.44 10.93 -20.23
CA SER A 902 -11.00 10.69 -20.32
C SER A 902 -10.19 11.21 -19.13
N SER A 903 -8.97 10.68 -18.98
CA SER A 903 -7.98 11.14 -18.00
C SER A 903 -7.55 12.60 -18.17
N ALA A 904 -7.79 13.20 -19.34
CA ALA A 904 -7.47 14.60 -19.64
C ALA A 904 -8.64 15.58 -19.36
N GLY A 905 -9.76 15.10 -18.83
CA GLY A 905 -10.99 15.89 -18.61
C GLY A 905 -11.89 16.00 -19.85
N ASP A 906 -11.34 15.82 -21.05
CA ASP A 906 -12.09 15.73 -22.32
C ASP A 906 -13.15 14.60 -22.29
N ILE A 907 -14.30 14.89 -22.89
CA ILE A 907 -15.41 13.95 -23.10
C ILE A 907 -15.63 13.75 -24.61
N ILE A 908 -15.94 12.52 -25.02
CA ILE A 908 -16.28 12.19 -26.41
C ILE A 908 -17.71 11.66 -26.46
N TRP A 909 -18.56 12.29 -27.29
CA TRP A 909 -19.80 11.69 -27.80
C TRP A 909 -19.49 10.96 -29.10
N TYR A 910 -19.78 9.66 -29.17
CA TYR A 910 -19.48 8.78 -30.30
C TYR A 910 -20.74 8.02 -30.75
N GLU A 911 -20.95 7.99 -32.07
CA GLU A 911 -22.03 7.24 -32.73
C GLU A 911 -21.36 6.18 -33.64
N PRO A 912 -21.26 4.91 -33.19
CA PRO A 912 -20.43 3.89 -33.83
C PRO A 912 -20.94 3.44 -35.20
N ILE A 913 -22.26 3.49 -35.45
CA ILE A 913 -22.85 2.96 -36.69
C ILE A 913 -22.56 3.90 -37.88
N SER A 914 -22.57 5.22 -37.69
CA SER A 914 -22.07 6.17 -38.72
C SER A 914 -20.60 6.58 -38.54
N GLN A 915 -19.92 6.03 -37.53
CA GLN A 915 -18.53 6.33 -37.19
C GLN A 915 -18.29 7.84 -37.03
N LYS A 916 -19.22 8.53 -36.36
CA LYS A 916 -19.15 9.98 -36.11
C LYS A 916 -18.91 10.28 -34.64
N TYR A 917 -18.26 11.41 -34.36
CA TYR A 917 -17.98 11.84 -33.01
C TYR A 917 -18.00 13.37 -32.84
N ALA A 918 -18.13 13.81 -31.60
CA ALA A 918 -17.92 15.17 -31.12
C ALA A 918 -17.07 15.14 -29.84
N ARG A 919 -16.32 16.22 -29.58
CA ARG A 919 -15.63 16.44 -28.29
C ARG A 919 -16.43 17.47 -27.49
N ILE A 920 -16.64 17.19 -26.21
CA ILE A 920 -17.33 17.99 -25.21
C ILE A 920 -16.36 18.20 -24.05
N ASN A 921 -16.47 19.31 -23.32
CA ASN A 921 -15.45 19.80 -22.38
C ASN A 921 -14.06 19.83 -23.03
N LYS A 922 -13.97 20.32 -24.27
CA LYS A 922 -12.75 20.22 -25.09
C LYS A 922 -11.57 20.92 -24.38
N ASN A 923 -10.48 20.18 -24.15
CA ASN A 923 -9.30 20.68 -23.41
C ASN A 923 -9.62 21.18 -21.98
N GLY A 924 -10.72 20.74 -21.35
CA GLY A 924 -11.05 21.09 -19.96
C GLY A 924 -11.67 22.48 -19.75
N VAL A 925 -12.24 23.10 -20.79
CA VAL A 925 -12.82 24.47 -20.75
C VAL A 925 -13.89 24.68 -19.66
N VAL A 926 -14.60 23.62 -19.27
CA VAL A 926 -15.56 23.63 -18.14
C VAL A 926 -14.91 23.12 -16.85
N ASN A 927 -14.22 21.98 -16.92
CA ASN A 927 -13.43 21.43 -15.81
C ASN A 927 -12.25 20.62 -16.37
N GLY A 928 -11.01 21.01 -16.02
CA GLY A 928 -9.78 20.39 -16.53
C GLY A 928 -9.31 19.14 -15.80
N THR A 929 -10.03 18.65 -14.78
CA THR A 929 -9.66 17.44 -14.04
C THR A 929 -10.26 16.18 -14.65
N SER A 930 -9.61 15.04 -14.45
CA SER A 930 -9.97 13.76 -15.06
C SER A 930 -11.41 13.34 -14.77
N VAL A 931 -12.10 12.82 -15.79
CA VAL A 931 -13.44 12.28 -15.65
C VAL A 931 -13.33 10.85 -15.11
N THR A 932 -13.74 10.64 -13.86
CA THR A 932 -13.61 9.36 -13.16
C THR A 932 -14.74 8.39 -13.47
N HIS A 933 -15.96 8.92 -13.63
CA HIS A 933 -17.16 8.18 -13.97
C HIS A 933 -18.10 9.05 -14.85
N ILE A 934 -18.80 8.45 -15.80
CA ILE A 934 -19.76 9.14 -16.67
C ILE A 934 -21.01 8.26 -16.88
N ARG A 935 -22.20 8.84 -16.86
CA ARG A 935 -23.48 8.15 -17.12
C ARG A 935 -24.50 9.06 -17.79
N TRP A 936 -25.35 8.51 -18.65
CA TRP A 936 -26.54 9.21 -19.15
C TRP A 936 -27.54 9.45 -18.02
N ILE A 937 -28.26 10.59 -18.06
CA ILE A 937 -29.37 10.83 -17.14
C ILE A 937 -30.55 9.94 -17.56
N PRO A 938 -31.14 9.13 -16.65
CA PRO A 938 -32.31 8.32 -16.95
C PRO A 938 -33.45 9.17 -17.52
N GLY A 939 -34.10 8.68 -18.57
CA GLY A 939 -35.16 9.41 -19.27
C GLY A 939 -34.69 10.50 -20.25
N SER A 940 -33.38 10.80 -20.35
CA SER A 940 -32.87 11.83 -21.27
C SER A 940 -32.16 11.25 -22.51
N GLU A 941 -32.55 11.71 -23.70
CA GLU A 941 -31.79 11.43 -24.93
C GLU A 941 -30.48 12.26 -25.02
N ASN A 942 -30.40 13.41 -24.33
CA ASN A 942 -29.36 14.43 -24.58
C ASN A 942 -28.44 14.71 -23.38
N LEU A 943 -28.93 14.54 -22.15
CA LEU A 943 -28.21 14.95 -20.94
C LEU A 943 -27.45 13.77 -20.29
N PHE A 944 -26.23 14.04 -19.85
CA PHE A 944 -25.39 13.09 -19.12
C PHE A 944 -24.61 13.79 -18.01
N VAL A 945 -24.18 13.03 -17.01
CA VAL A 945 -23.40 13.51 -15.87
C VAL A 945 -22.00 12.94 -15.93
N ALA A 946 -21.00 13.80 -15.74
CA ALA A 946 -19.60 13.43 -15.55
C ALA A 946 -19.15 13.75 -14.13
N ALA A 947 -18.53 12.78 -13.47
CA ALA A 947 -17.83 12.97 -12.21
C ALA A 947 -16.38 13.31 -12.46
N HIS A 948 -15.90 14.36 -11.79
CA HIS A 948 -14.55 14.88 -11.92
C HIS A 948 -13.71 14.62 -10.66
N ALA A 949 -12.41 14.44 -10.84
CA ALA A 949 -11.50 14.10 -9.74
C ALA A 949 -11.31 15.20 -8.68
N ASN A 950 -11.82 16.42 -8.91
CA ASN A 950 -11.88 17.50 -7.92
C ASN A 950 -13.12 17.46 -7.00
N GLY A 951 -13.96 16.42 -7.08
CA GLY A 951 -15.15 16.28 -6.22
C GLY A 951 -16.42 16.94 -6.75
N GLN A 952 -16.44 17.27 -8.05
CA GLN A 952 -17.58 17.88 -8.74
C GLN A 952 -18.32 16.88 -9.63
N LEU A 953 -19.65 17.00 -9.66
CA LEU A 953 -20.51 16.45 -10.71
C LEU A 953 -20.88 17.58 -11.68
N VAL A 954 -20.76 17.33 -12.97
CA VAL A 954 -21.12 18.29 -14.03
C VAL A 954 -22.10 17.65 -14.99
N VAL A 955 -23.22 18.32 -15.23
CA VAL A 955 -24.22 17.93 -16.23
C VAL A 955 -23.91 18.60 -17.56
N TYR A 956 -23.84 17.81 -18.62
CA TYR A 956 -23.61 18.25 -19.99
C TYR A 956 -24.77 17.87 -20.89
N ASP A 957 -25.03 18.69 -21.90
CA ASP A 957 -25.90 18.39 -23.03
C ASP A 957 -25.03 18.03 -24.26
N LYS A 958 -25.29 16.88 -24.88
CA LYS A 958 -24.54 16.40 -26.06
C LYS A 958 -24.67 17.32 -27.28
N GLU A 959 -25.70 18.16 -27.33
CA GLU A 959 -26.02 19.02 -28.48
C GLU A 959 -25.58 20.48 -28.32
N LYS A 960 -25.18 20.89 -27.12
CA LYS A 960 -24.69 22.26 -26.82
C LYS A 960 -23.19 22.37 -27.05
N GLU A 961 -22.75 23.56 -27.46
CA GLU A 961 -21.33 23.91 -27.49
C GLU A 961 -20.85 24.30 -26.08
N ASP A 962 -19.57 24.11 -25.81
CA ASP A 962 -18.94 24.47 -24.53
C ASP A 962 -18.62 25.97 -24.45
N ALA A 963 -18.72 26.54 -23.25
CA ALA A 963 -18.22 27.87 -22.93
C ALA A 963 -17.34 27.83 -21.66
N LEU A 964 -16.50 28.85 -21.47
CA LEU A 964 -15.76 29.02 -20.22
C LEU A 964 -16.74 29.14 -19.05
N PHE A 965 -16.63 28.25 -18.08
CA PHE A 965 -17.54 28.20 -16.95
C PHE A 965 -17.15 29.22 -15.86
N VAL A 966 -18.12 30.03 -15.44
CA VAL A 966 -18.02 30.92 -14.28
C VAL A 966 -19.14 30.54 -13.31
N PRO A 967 -18.85 30.18 -12.05
CA PRO A 967 -19.86 29.79 -11.08
C PRO A 967 -20.92 30.87 -10.78
N GLU A 968 -22.19 30.46 -10.74
CA GLU A 968 -23.36 31.28 -10.39
C GLU A 968 -23.61 31.24 -8.87
N ILE A 969 -22.60 31.62 -8.08
CA ILE A 969 -22.63 31.55 -6.62
C ILE A 969 -23.70 32.50 -6.07
N HIS A 970 -24.78 31.93 -5.55
CA HIS A 970 -25.72 32.65 -4.71
C HIS A 970 -25.10 32.75 -3.31
N HIS A 971 -24.84 33.96 -2.81
CA HIS A 971 -24.25 34.16 -1.49
C HIS A 971 -25.19 33.65 -0.37
N PRO A 972 -24.82 32.60 0.38
CA PRO A 972 -25.41 32.36 1.69
C PRO A 972 -24.80 33.37 2.66
N SER A 973 -25.56 33.78 3.68
CA SER A 973 -25.05 34.61 4.77
C SER A 973 -23.80 33.99 5.40
N ALA A 974 -22.78 34.82 5.65
CA ALA A 974 -21.46 34.37 6.09
C ALA A 974 -21.46 33.97 7.59
N GLU A 975 -21.97 32.77 7.89
CA GLU A 975 -21.80 32.10 9.18
C GLU A 975 -22.06 30.58 9.04
N THR A 976 -21.39 29.78 9.87
CA THR A 976 -21.47 28.29 9.95
C THR A 976 -20.78 27.47 8.84
N GLY A 977 -20.58 26.16 9.12
CA GLY A 977 -19.52 25.32 8.53
C GLY A 977 -19.79 24.74 7.14
N GLN A 978 -18.84 23.92 6.64
CA GLN A 978 -18.87 23.33 5.30
C GLN A 978 -20.19 22.58 5.02
N LEU A 979 -20.97 23.14 4.08
CA LEU A 979 -22.20 22.55 3.56
C LEU A 979 -21.93 21.21 2.85
N PRO A 980 -22.88 20.25 2.89
CA PRO A 980 -22.73 18.92 2.29
C PRO A 980 -22.75 18.92 0.74
N LEU A 981 -23.22 20.01 0.14
CA LEU A 981 -23.27 20.28 -1.29
C LEU A 981 -23.23 21.80 -1.50
N GLN A 982 -22.54 22.23 -2.56
CA GLN A 982 -22.54 23.59 -3.07
C GLN A 982 -22.95 23.56 -4.55
N VAL A 983 -24.11 24.12 -4.89
CA VAL A 983 -24.56 24.27 -6.28
C VAL A 983 -23.82 25.45 -6.90
N LEU A 984 -22.92 25.17 -7.86
CA LEU A 984 -22.16 26.18 -8.60
C LEU A 984 -22.89 26.64 -9.87
N LYS A 985 -23.83 25.82 -10.37
CA LYS A 985 -24.83 26.20 -11.38
C LYS A 985 -26.02 25.28 -11.24
N SER A 986 -27.22 25.86 -11.10
CA SER A 986 -28.48 25.10 -11.04
C SER A 986 -28.98 24.72 -12.44
N VAL A 987 -29.62 23.56 -12.57
CA VAL A 987 -30.43 23.20 -13.74
C VAL A 987 -31.49 24.27 -14.05
N ASN A 988 -31.98 24.98 -13.04
CA ASN A 988 -32.98 26.05 -13.15
C ASN A 988 -32.38 27.43 -13.50
N SER A 989 -31.06 27.51 -13.76
CA SER A 989 -30.42 28.73 -14.24
C SER A 989 -31.07 29.26 -15.52
N ARG A 990 -31.10 30.58 -15.67
CA ARG A 990 -31.52 31.27 -16.90
C ARG A 990 -30.48 31.12 -18.02
N ASN A 991 -29.23 30.82 -17.69
CA ASN A 991 -28.11 30.75 -18.64
C ASN A 991 -27.90 29.33 -19.18
N GLN A 992 -28.85 28.81 -19.95
CA GLN A 992 -28.79 27.43 -20.48
C GLN A 992 -28.34 27.32 -21.95
N LYS A 993 -27.73 28.36 -22.52
CA LYS A 993 -27.34 28.42 -23.94
C LYS A 993 -26.15 27.51 -24.31
N THR A 994 -25.28 27.21 -23.36
CA THR A 994 -24.00 26.50 -23.56
C THR A 994 -23.74 25.58 -22.36
N ASN A 995 -22.89 24.57 -22.53
CA ASN A 995 -22.46 23.73 -21.42
C ASN A 995 -21.60 24.54 -20.41
N PRO A 996 -21.61 24.19 -19.11
CA PRO A 996 -22.38 23.10 -18.48
C PRO A 996 -23.86 23.46 -18.24
N VAL A 997 -24.72 22.46 -18.09
CA VAL A 997 -26.14 22.62 -17.74
C VAL A 997 -26.32 22.86 -16.24
N ALA A 998 -25.66 22.05 -15.41
CA ALA A 998 -25.63 22.18 -13.95
C ALA A 998 -24.26 21.73 -13.42
N VAL A 999 -23.84 22.26 -12.27
CA VAL A 999 -22.56 21.96 -11.61
C VAL A 999 -22.76 21.87 -10.11
N TRP A 1000 -22.43 20.71 -9.54
CA TRP A 1000 -22.61 20.37 -8.14
C TRP A 1000 -21.26 20.03 -7.51
N ASN A 1001 -20.84 20.81 -6.50
CA ASN A 1001 -19.58 20.62 -5.79
C ASN A 1001 -19.87 19.95 -4.43
N LEU A 1002 -19.46 18.69 -4.29
CA LEU A 1002 -19.81 17.87 -3.12
C LEU A 1002 -18.68 17.83 -2.09
N ALA A 1003 -17.44 17.70 -2.55
CA ALA A 1003 -16.26 17.57 -1.70
C ALA A 1003 -15.03 18.14 -2.38
N LYS A 1004 -13.91 18.21 -1.64
CA LYS A 1004 -12.58 18.48 -2.22
C LYS A 1004 -11.86 17.22 -2.72
N GLN A 1005 -12.38 16.04 -2.35
CA GLN A 1005 -11.80 14.74 -2.71
C GLN A 1005 -12.50 14.15 -3.93
N LYS A 1006 -11.77 13.27 -4.63
CA LYS A 1006 -12.21 12.58 -5.84
C LYS A 1006 -13.51 11.80 -5.62
N ILE A 1007 -14.47 11.99 -6.54
CA ILE A 1007 -15.60 11.07 -6.71
C ILE A 1007 -15.08 9.84 -7.46
N THR A 1008 -15.23 8.66 -6.88
CA THR A 1008 -14.74 7.39 -7.44
C THR A 1008 -15.77 6.79 -8.40
N GLN A 1009 -17.04 6.74 -7.99
CA GLN A 1009 -18.17 6.27 -8.79
C GLN A 1009 -19.48 6.94 -8.33
N PHE A 1010 -20.49 6.95 -9.22
CA PHE A 1010 -21.87 7.25 -8.85
C PHE A 1010 -22.85 6.34 -9.61
N ALA A 1011 -24.06 6.16 -9.08
CA ALA A 1011 -25.12 5.39 -9.72
C ALA A 1011 -26.49 6.07 -9.49
N PHE A 1012 -27.32 6.14 -10.54
CA PHE A 1012 -28.71 6.58 -10.44
C PHE A 1012 -29.61 5.48 -9.87
N SER A 1013 -30.59 5.87 -9.07
CA SER A 1013 -31.63 4.97 -8.59
C SER A 1013 -32.66 4.63 -9.68
N PRO A 1014 -33.32 3.46 -9.59
CA PRO A 1014 -34.39 3.07 -10.52
C PRO A 1014 -35.63 3.99 -10.51
N ASP A 1015 -35.81 4.81 -9.47
CA ASP A 1015 -36.94 5.76 -9.33
C ASP A 1015 -36.75 7.08 -10.11
N HIS A 1016 -35.58 7.26 -10.76
CA HIS A 1016 -35.17 8.45 -11.52
C HIS A 1016 -35.17 9.75 -10.71
N ARG A 1017 -34.92 9.65 -9.39
CA ARG A 1017 -34.91 10.79 -8.46
C ARG A 1017 -33.62 10.95 -7.69
N HIS A 1018 -32.99 9.85 -7.29
CA HIS A 1018 -31.79 9.85 -6.45
C HIS A 1018 -30.53 9.46 -7.22
N VAL A 1019 -29.38 9.92 -6.73
CA VAL A 1019 -28.06 9.47 -7.16
C VAL A 1019 -27.23 9.15 -5.92
N ALA A 1020 -26.63 7.96 -5.92
CA ALA A 1020 -25.71 7.50 -4.89
C ALA A 1020 -24.28 7.75 -5.38
N ILE A 1021 -23.48 8.47 -4.59
CA ILE A 1021 -22.16 8.98 -4.98
C ILE A 1021 -21.16 8.51 -3.93
N VAL A 1022 -20.10 7.82 -4.34
CA VAL A 1022 -19.00 7.40 -3.46
C VAL A 1022 -17.74 8.21 -3.72
N LEU A 1023 -17.01 8.50 -2.64
CA LEU A 1023 -15.87 9.39 -2.63
C LEU A 1023 -14.66 8.77 -1.93
N GLU A 1024 -13.48 9.26 -2.31
CA GLU A 1024 -12.19 8.91 -1.69
C GLU A 1024 -12.08 9.40 -0.23
N ASP A 1025 -12.97 10.29 0.22
CA ASP A 1025 -13.12 10.70 1.64
C ASP A 1025 -13.82 9.64 2.54
N GLY A 1026 -14.15 8.47 1.98
CA GLY A 1026 -14.83 7.37 2.67
C GLY A 1026 -16.35 7.57 2.81
N SER A 1027 -16.92 8.64 2.23
CA SER A 1027 -18.37 8.88 2.28
C SER A 1027 -19.13 8.33 1.08
N LEU A 1028 -20.31 7.80 1.37
CA LEU A 1028 -21.42 7.62 0.43
C LEU A 1028 -22.38 8.78 0.66
N ARG A 1029 -22.74 9.51 -0.39
CA ARG A 1029 -23.72 10.59 -0.35
C ARG A 1029 -24.88 10.25 -1.26
N VAL A 1030 -26.10 10.35 -0.74
CA VAL A 1030 -27.34 10.19 -1.50
C VAL A 1030 -27.90 11.58 -1.76
N MET A 1031 -28.11 11.92 -3.03
CA MET A 1031 -28.56 13.22 -3.49
C MET A 1031 -29.86 13.09 -4.28
N ASP A 1032 -30.88 13.89 -3.94
CA ASP A 1032 -32.05 14.11 -4.78
C ASP A 1032 -31.64 15.09 -5.88
N TYR A 1033 -31.28 14.56 -7.05
CA TYR A 1033 -30.67 15.38 -8.11
C TYR A 1033 -31.69 16.23 -8.87
N LEU A 1034 -32.99 15.97 -8.70
CA LEU A 1034 -34.06 16.82 -9.23
C LEU A 1034 -34.23 18.09 -8.39
N LYS A 1035 -34.00 17.98 -7.08
CA LYS A 1035 -33.99 19.12 -6.15
C LYS A 1035 -32.65 19.82 -6.00
N GLU A 1036 -31.57 19.15 -6.39
CA GLU A 1036 -30.18 19.59 -6.14
C GLU A 1036 -29.82 19.63 -4.64
N GLU A 1037 -30.31 18.64 -3.87
CA GLU A 1037 -30.14 18.52 -2.40
C GLU A 1037 -29.46 17.18 -2.00
N VAL A 1038 -28.53 17.19 -1.04
CA VAL A 1038 -28.00 15.95 -0.42
C VAL A 1038 -28.88 15.53 0.74
N THR A 1039 -29.47 14.33 0.69
CA THR A 1039 -30.44 13.85 1.68
C THR A 1039 -29.77 13.11 2.84
N ASP A 1040 -28.78 12.27 2.54
CA ASP A 1040 -28.13 11.37 3.50
C ASP A 1040 -26.63 11.24 3.21
N ILE A 1041 -25.82 11.21 4.27
CA ILE A 1041 -24.37 10.97 4.22
C ILE A 1041 -24.03 9.82 5.14
N PHE A 1042 -23.35 8.84 4.56
CA PHE A 1042 -22.95 7.56 5.13
C PHE A 1042 -21.42 7.42 5.05
N ARG A 1043 -20.78 6.59 5.90
CA ARG A 1043 -19.30 6.45 5.96
C ARG A 1043 -18.82 5.00 6.09
N SER A 1044 -17.67 4.70 5.46
CA SER A 1044 -16.87 3.48 5.65
C SER A 1044 -16.31 3.38 7.08
N TYR A 1045 -15.65 2.26 7.43
CA TYR A 1045 -14.87 2.21 8.67
C TYR A 1045 -13.55 2.99 8.55
N TYR A 1046 -12.87 2.83 7.42
CA TYR A 1046 -11.67 3.58 7.06
C TYR A 1046 -11.51 3.57 5.53
N GLY A 1047 -10.66 4.46 5.00
CA GLY A 1047 -10.37 4.54 3.57
C GLY A 1047 -11.55 4.94 2.69
N GLY A 1048 -11.26 5.16 1.40
CA GLY A 1048 -12.23 5.59 0.40
C GLY A 1048 -13.25 4.52 0.03
N LEU A 1049 -14.47 4.93 -0.33
CA LEU A 1049 -15.42 4.06 -1.02
C LEU A 1049 -15.12 4.09 -2.52
N ILE A 1050 -15.01 2.93 -3.15
CA ILE A 1050 -14.52 2.78 -4.52
C ILE A 1050 -15.67 2.59 -5.51
N CYS A 1051 -16.68 1.80 -5.14
CA CYS A 1051 -17.76 1.39 -6.03
C CYS A 1051 -19.15 1.44 -5.37
N VAL A 1052 -20.19 1.61 -6.18
CA VAL A 1052 -21.59 1.72 -5.74
C VAL A 1052 -22.59 1.15 -6.75
N CYS A 1053 -23.62 0.47 -6.28
CA CYS A 1053 -24.73 -0.06 -7.08
C CYS A 1053 -26.06 0.02 -6.33
N TRP A 1054 -27.17 0.24 -7.05
CA TRP A 1054 -28.54 0.19 -6.50
C TRP A 1054 -29.17 -1.18 -6.74
N SER A 1055 -30.02 -1.62 -5.82
CA SER A 1055 -30.91 -2.77 -6.06
C SER A 1055 -31.94 -2.43 -7.16
N PRO A 1056 -32.43 -3.43 -7.92
CA PRO A 1056 -33.36 -3.18 -9.03
C PRO A 1056 -34.69 -2.50 -8.64
N ASP A 1057 -35.05 -2.57 -7.36
CA ASP A 1057 -36.25 -1.96 -6.78
C ASP A 1057 -35.98 -0.64 -6.02
N GLY A 1058 -34.72 -0.16 -6.02
CA GLY A 1058 -34.30 1.10 -5.38
C GLY A 1058 -34.27 1.10 -3.86
N LYS A 1059 -34.54 -0.03 -3.17
CA LYS A 1059 -34.57 -0.08 -1.69
C LYS A 1059 -33.18 -0.13 -1.05
N TYR A 1060 -32.20 -0.73 -1.72
CA TYR A 1060 -30.87 -0.97 -1.17
C TYR A 1060 -29.78 -0.35 -2.03
N ILE A 1061 -28.76 0.19 -1.38
CA ILE A 1061 -27.50 0.61 -2.00
C ILE A 1061 -26.42 -0.33 -1.49
N VAL A 1062 -25.57 -0.82 -2.38
CA VAL A 1062 -24.40 -1.62 -2.04
C VAL A 1062 -23.14 -0.85 -2.43
N THR A 1063 -22.18 -0.77 -1.52
CA THR A 1063 -20.89 -0.08 -1.72
C THR A 1063 -19.72 -0.99 -1.35
N GLY A 1064 -18.64 -0.94 -2.13
CA GLY A 1064 -17.34 -1.54 -1.80
C GLY A 1064 -16.27 -0.47 -1.59
N GLY A 1065 -15.30 -0.73 -0.71
CA GLY A 1065 -14.28 0.26 -0.32
C GLY A 1065 -12.89 -0.31 -0.09
N GLN A 1066 -12.01 0.56 0.41
CA GLN A 1066 -10.65 0.26 0.86
C GLN A 1066 -10.60 -0.40 2.25
N ASP A 1067 -11.75 -0.58 2.91
CA ASP A 1067 -11.91 -1.33 4.16
C ASP A 1067 -12.20 -2.83 3.95
N ASP A 1068 -11.94 -3.35 2.74
CA ASP A 1068 -12.11 -4.73 2.28
C ASP A 1068 -13.53 -5.31 2.43
N LEU A 1069 -14.51 -4.44 2.73
CA LEU A 1069 -15.89 -4.81 3.02
C LEU A 1069 -16.84 -4.36 1.91
N VAL A 1070 -17.94 -5.11 1.79
CA VAL A 1070 -19.13 -4.67 1.06
C VAL A 1070 -20.19 -4.24 2.07
N THR A 1071 -20.69 -3.02 2.00
CA THR A 1071 -21.72 -2.50 2.91
C THR A 1071 -23.06 -2.37 2.21
N ILE A 1072 -24.14 -2.82 2.87
CA ILE A 1072 -25.53 -2.73 2.39
C ILE A 1072 -26.27 -1.68 3.20
N TRP A 1073 -26.74 -0.64 2.52
CA TRP A 1073 -27.51 0.47 3.06
C TRP A 1073 -28.97 0.31 2.64
N SER A 1074 -29.91 0.47 3.58
CA SER A 1074 -31.35 0.50 3.30
C SER A 1074 -31.79 1.95 3.19
N LEU A 1075 -32.25 2.38 2.01
CA LEU A 1075 -32.78 3.73 1.82
C LEU A 1075 -34.09 3.96 2.58
N PRO A 1076 -35.08 3.01 2.60
CA PRO A 1076 -36.30 3.18 3.39
C PRO A 1076 -36.07 3.27 4.90
N GLU A 1077 -35.04 2.59 5.43
CA GLU A 1077 -34.69 2.60 6.85
C GLU A 1077 -33.61 3.62 7.21
N ARG A 1078 -33.01 4.28 6.20
CA ARG A 1078 -31.88 5.22 6.29
C ARG A 1078 -30.75 4.75 7.23
N LYS A 1079 -30.27 3.51 7.06
CA LYS A 1079 -29.19 2.94 7.88
C LYS A 1079 -28.42 1.82 7.17
N ILE A 1080 -27.30 1.40 7.77
CA ILE A 1080 -26.63 0.14 7.44
C ILE A 1080 -27.52 -1.01 7.91
N VAL A 1081 -27.80 -1.96 7.02
CA VAL A 1081 -28.54 -3.19 7.35
C VAL A 1081 -27.66 -4.44 7.37
N ALA A 1082 -26.56 -4.44 6.62
CA ALA A 1082 -25.53 -5.49 6.72
C ALA A 1082 -24.16 -5.01 6.22
N ARG A 1083 -23.12 -5.73 6.64
CA ARG A 1083 -21.78 -5.69 6.06
C ARG A 1083 -21.37 -7.10 5.67
N CYS A 1084 -20.63 -7.22 4.58
CA CYS A 1084 -20.32 -8.49 3.96
C CYS A 1084 -18.81 -8.66 3.91
N GLN A 1085 -18.31 -9.70 4.57
CA GLN A 1085 -16.90 -9.97 4.78
C GLN A 1085 -16.48 -11.20 3.96
N GLY A 1086 -15.39 -11.09 3.19
CA GLY A 1086 -14.91 -12.20 2.37
C GLY A 1086 -13.87 -11.84 1.31
N HIS A 1087 -13.76 -10.55 0.95
CA HIS A 1087 -12.59 -10.05 0.24
C HIS A 1087 -11.41 -9.91 1.21
N ASN A 1088 -10.20 -10.08 0.67
CA ASN A 1088 -8.93 -9.96 1.37
C ASN A 1088 -8.14 -8.70 0.93
N SER A 1089 -8.77 -7.82 0.15
CA SER A 1089 -8.22 -6.57 -0.38
C SER A 1089 -9.37 -5.69 -0.91
N TRP A 1090 -9.01 -4.55 -1.51
CA TRP A 1090 -9.95 -3.51 -1.95
C TRP A 1090 -11.03 -4.04 -2.89
N VAL A 1091 -12.28 -3.63 -2.64
CA VAL A 1091 -13.43 -4.02 -3.47
C VAL A 1091 -13.59 -3.04 -4.63
N SER A 1092 -13.28 -3.50 -5.83
CA SER A 1092 -13.19 -2.68 -7.04
C SER A 1092 -14.53 -2.46 -7.74
N THR A 1093 -15.46 -3.41 -7.66
CA THR A 1093 -16.83 -3.30 -8.21
C THR A 1093 -17.82 -4.18 -7.45
N VAL A 1094 -19.04 -3.67 -7.32
CA VAL A 1094 -20.24 -4.38 -6.83
C VAL A 1094 -21.35 -4.26 -7.88
N ALA A 1095 -22.14 -5.32 -8.08
CA ALA A 1095 -23.27 -5.32 -9.00
C ALA A 1095 -24.39 -6.25 -8.53
N PHE A 1096 -25.65 -5.82 -8.60
CA PHE A 1096 -26.79 -6.71 -8.39
C PHE A 1096 -27.01 -7.64 -9.58
N ASP A 1097 -27.55 -8.83 -9.31
CA ASP A 1097 -28.05 -9.76 -10.33
C ASP A 1097 -29.59 -9.60 -10.46
N PRO A 1098 -30.08 -8.83 -11.44
CA PRO A 1098 -31.51 -8.51 -11.52
C PRO A 1098 -32.37 -9.71 -11.93
N TRP A 1099 -31.79 -10.80 -12.45
CA TRP A 1099 -32.49 -12.07 -12.71
C TRP A 1099 -32.60 -12.96 -11.46
N ARG A 1100 -32.02 -12.53 -10.34
CA ARG A 1100 -32.00 -13.19 -9.03
C ARG A 1100 -32.33 -12.22 -7.89
N CYS A 1101 -33.07 -11.15 -8.20
CA CYS A 1101 -33.66 -10.24 -7.21
C CYS A 1101 -35.19 -10.27 -7.31
N ASP A 1102 -35.87 -10.62 -6.23
CA ASP A 1102 -37.31 -10.42 -6.05
C ASP A 1102 -37.56 -9.42 -4.90
N GLU A 1103 -38.83 -9.17 -4.52
CA GLU A 1103 -39.11 -8.20 -3.43
C GLU A 1103 -38.56 -8.63 -2.05
N ARG A 1104 -38.15 -9.90 -1.88
CA ARG A 1104 -37.82 -10.52 -0.59
C ARG A 1104 -36.38 -11.02 -0.50
N THR A 1105 -35.76 -11.35 -1.62
CA THR A 1105 -34.46 -11.99 -1.78
C THR A 1105 -33.66 -11.28 -2.86
N TYR A 1106 -32.38 -11.04 -2.58
CA TYR A 1106 -31.51 -10.26 -3.44
C TYR A 1106 -30.19 -10.99 -3.59
N ARG A 1107 -29.74 -11.13 -4.84
CA ARG A 1107 -28.39 -11.56 -5.18
C ARG A 1107 -27.58 -10.38 -5.71
N PHE A 1108 -26.36 -10.25 -5.24
CA PHE A 1108 -25.35 -9.39 -5.84
C PHE A 1108 -24.00 -10.10 -5.86
N GLY A 1109 -23.08 -9.58 -6.66
CA GLY A 1109 -21.68 -10.00 -6.65
C GLY A 1109 -20.74 -8.85 -6.35
N SER A 1110 -19.53 -9.20 -5.94
CA SER A 1110 -18.43 -8.26 -5.75
C SER A 1110 -17.12 -8.85 -6.28
N VAL A 1111 -16.24 -7.95 -6.71
CA VAL A 1111 -14.91 -8.27 -7.23
C VAL A 1111 -13.90 -7.28 -6.65
N GLY A 1112 -12.63 -7.68 -6.59
CA GLY A 1112 -11.59 -6.87 -5.96
C GLY A 1112 -10.16 -7.22 -6.37
N ASP A 1113 -9.22 -6.53 -5.72
CA ASP A 1113 -7.78 -6.67 -5.97
C ASP A 1113 -7.19 -7.99 -5.44
N ASP A 1114 -7.98 -8.77 -4.70
CA ASP A 1114 -7.67 -10.14 -4.29
C ASP A 1114 -7.94 -11.20 -5.38
N CYS A 1115 -8.23 -10.76 -6.60
CA CYS A 1115 -8.54 -11.58 -7.78
C CYS A 1115 -9.76 -12.50 -7.62
N ARG A 1116 -10.63 -12.22 -6.63
CA ARG A 1116 -11.82 -13.03 -6.33
C ARG A 1116 -13.10 -12.45 -6.94
N LEU A 1117 -13.96 -13.36 -7.39
CA LEU A 1117 -15.39 -13.13 -7.58
C LEU A 1117 -16.13 -13.72 -6.38
N LEU A 1118 -16.89 -12.88 -5.67
CA LEU A 1118 -17.80 -13.29 -4.61
C LEU A 1118 -19.25 -13.09 -5.06
N LEU A 1119 -20.13 -14.00 -4.63
CA LEU A 1119 -21.58 -13.86 -4.75
C LEU A 1119 -22.22 -13.89 -3.37
N TRP A 1120 -23.28 -13.12 -3.20
CA TRP A 1120 -23.95 -12.87 -1.91
C TRP A 1120 -25.46 -12.92 -2.10
N ASP A 1121 -26.14 -13.68 -1.26
CA ASP A 1121 -27.59 -13.74 -1.21
C ASP A 1121 -28.07 -13.27 0.18
N PHE A 1122 -29.03 -12.36 0.22
CA PHE A 1122 -29.74 -12.02 1.46
C PHE A 1122 -31.25 -11.97 1.25
N SER A 1123 -31.98 -12.18 2.34
CA SER A 1123 -33.41 -11.89 2.41
C SER A 1123 -33.70 -10.78 3.42
N VAL A 1124 -34.77 -10.01 3.21
CA VAL A 1124 -35.13 -8.89 4.10
C VAL A 1124 -35.27 -9.34 5.57
N GLY A 1125 -35.75 -10.57 5.79
CA GLY A 1125 -35.89 -11.18 7.12
C GLY A 1125 -34.58 -11.67 7.75
N MET A 1126 -33.50 -11.85 6.98
CA MET A 1126 -32.16 -12.15 7.51
C MET A 1126 -31.50 -10.88 8.09
N LEU A 1127 -31.69 -9.73 7.44
CA LEU A 1127 -31.10 -8.45 7.85
C LEU A 1127 -31.56 -7.99 9.25
N HIS A 1128 -32.73 -8.44 9.70
CA HIS A 1128 -33.39 -8.01 10.94
C HIS A 1128 -33.17 -8.96 12.13
N ARG A 1129 -32.35 -10.00 11.99
CA ARG A 1129 -32.07 -10.96 13.08
C ARG A 1129 -30.59 -10.93 13.44
N PRO A 1130 -30.18 -10.30 14.57
CA PRO A 1130 -28.85 -10.52 15.11
C PRO A 1130 -28.74 -11.99 15.54
N ARG A 1131 -28.10 -12.81 14.71
CA ARG A 1131 -27.87 -14.23 15.03
C ARG A 1131 -26.73 -14.33 16.04
N ALA A 1132 -27.10 -14.34 17.31
CA ALA A 1132 -26.42 -15.18 18.26
C ALA A 1132 -26.33 -16.61 17.69
N HIS A 1133 -25.10 -17.12 17.58
CA HIS A 1133 -24.72 -18.54 17.60
C HIS A 1133 -25.72 -19.56 17.04
N GLN A 1134 -25.46 -20.06 15.83
CA GLN A 1134 -25.46 -21.50 15.45
C GLN A 1134 -25.69 -21.70 13.94
N ALA A 1135 -24.75 -22.40 13.30
CA ALA A 1135 -24.99 -23.19 12.09
C ALA A 1135 -23.96 -24.33 11.92
N SER A 1136 -23.70 -25.10 12.99
CA SER A 1136 -23.23 -26.48 12.85
C SER A 1136 -24.22 -27.39 13.56
N ALA A 1137 -24.93 -28.20 12.78
CA ALA A 1137 -25.82 -29.26 13.27
C ALA A 1137 -25.02 -30.58 13.33
N ARG A 1138 -25.36 -31.61 14.11
CA ARG A 1138 -26.69 -32.23 14.33
C ARG A 1138 -26.72 -33.09 15.60
N GLN A 1139 -27.94 -33.50 15.99
CA GLN A 1139 -28.32 -34.47 17.05
C GLN A 1139 -28.20 -33.92 18.50
N ARG A 1140 -29.08 -34.23 19.47
CA ARG A 1140 -30.13 -35.28 19.56
C ARG A 1140 -31.48 -34.78 20.12
N ASN A 1141 -32.54 -35.55 19.82
CA ASN A 1141 -33.76 -35.85 20.60
C ASN A 1141 -33.58 -35.74 22.15
N SER A 1142 -34.59 -35.47 23.02
CA SER A 1142 -36.06 -35.42 22.88
C SER A 1142 -36.77 -35.14 24.24
N LEU A 1143 -38.02 -34.64 24.23
CA LEU A 1143 -39.04 -34.68 25.33
C LEU A 1143 -38.66 -33.88 26.62
N ILE A 1144 -39.52 -33.26 27.44
CA ILE A 1144 -40.88 -33.56 27.96
C ILE A 1144 -41.65 -32.23 28.25
N ALA A 1145 -42.98 -32.28 28.40
CA ALA A 1145 -43.89 -31.20 28.82
C ALA A 1145 -44.68 -31.62 30.10
N PRO A 1146 -45.66 -30.89 30.67
CA PRO A 1146 -45.79 -29.44 30.98
C PRO A 1146 -46.35 -29.13 32.40
N LEU A 1147 -46.15 -27.88 32.90
CA LEU A 1147 -47.06 -27.14 33.84
C LEU A 1147 -47.25 -27.78 35.27
N PRO A 1148 -47.95 -27.17 36.28
CA PRO A 1148 -49.02 -26.16 36.17
C PRO A 1148 -49.19 -25.02 37.22
N HIS A 1149 -49.94 -23.98 36.79
CA HIS A 1149 -50.85 -23.07 37.54
C HIS A 1149 -50.29 -22.19 38.70
N THR A 1150 -50.79 -20.97 38.97
CA THR A 1150 -52.20 -20.50 38.95
C THR A 1150 -52.40 -19.00 38.56
N ASN A 1151 -53.40 -18.75 37.69
CA ASN A 1151 -54.53 -17.78 37.77
C ASN A 1151 -54.31 -16.32 38.27
N ARG A 1152 -54.91 -15.26 37.67
CA ARG A 1152 -56.25 -15.13 37.04
C ARG A 1152 -56.31 -14.13 35.86
N HIS A 1153 -57.17 -14.45 34.86
CA HIS A 1153 -58.21 -13.65 34.16
C HIS A 1153 -58.20 -12.09 34.25
N ARG A 1154 -58.64 -11.26 33.28
CA ARG A 1154 -59.13 -11.31 31.86
C ARG A 1154 -59.29 -9.83 31.38
N ALA A 1155 -59.61 -9.42 30.15
CA ALA A 1155 -59.91 -10.04 28.84
C ALA A 1155 -59.44 -9.09 27.68
N ASP A 1156 -59.99 -9.25 26.48
CA ASP A 1156 -59.50 -8.66 25.22
C ASP A 1156 -59.98 -7.23 24.89
N SER A 1157 -59.11 -6.45 24.21
CA SER A 1157 -59.43 -5.73 22.96
C SER A 1157 -58.17 -5.14 22.31
N ALA A 1158 -58.17 -5.02 20.99
CA ALA A 1158 -56.98 -4.69 20.19
C ALA A 1158 -56.48 -3.24 20.34
N GLY A 1159 -55.15 -3.04 20.19
CA GLY A 1159 -54.55 -1.71 20.09
C GLY A 1159 -53.02 -1.72 20.04
N ASN A 1160 -52.45 -1.53 18.84
CA ASN A 1160 -51.01 -1.27 18.67
C ASN A 1160 -50.57 -0.05 19.47
N ARG A 1161 -49.69 -0.19 20.47
CA ARG A 1161 -48.78 0.87 20.92
C ARG A 1161 -47.40 0.35 21.30
N ILE A 1162 -46.44 0.73 20.47
CA ILE A 1162 -44.99 0.73 20.76
C ILE A 1162 -44.75 1.60 22.00
N ARG A 1163 -43.81 1.20 22.87
CA ARG A 1163 -43.24 2.07 23.91
C ARG A 1163 -41.82 2.47 23.51
N SER A 1164 -41.47 3.70 23.85
CA SER A 1164 -40.41 4.46 23.21
C SER A 1164 -39.06 4.33 23.90
N ASP A 1165 -37.98 4.30 23.11
CA ASP A 1165 -36.62 4.53 23.60
C ASP A 1165 -36.37 6.04 23.75
N SER A 1166 -36.05 6.45 24.97
CA SER A 1166 -35.89 7.86 25.34
C SER A 1166 -34.42 8.29 25.32
N GLN A 1167 -33.95 8.80 24.17
CA GLN A 1167 -32.75 9.65 24.08
C GLN A 1167 -32.85 10.66 22.92
N ARG A 1168 -33.96 11.41 22.87
CA ARG A 1168 -34.11 12.62 22.06
C ARG A 1168 -34.24 13.83 22.97
N THR A 1169 -33.12 14.50 23.23
CA THR A 1169 -33.12 15.97 23.38
C THR A 1169 -32.94 16.55 22.00
N ALA A 1170 -34.05 16.72 21.29
CA ALA A 1170 -34.10 17.55 20.10
C ALA A 1170 -34.71 18.88 20.52
N ASP A 1171 -33.93 19.95 20.46
CA ASP A 1171 -34.50 21.30 20.41
C ASP A 1171 -35.33 21.38 19.13
N ALA A 1172 -36.63 21.48 19.31
CA ALA A 1172 -37.61 21.50 18.23
C ALA A 1172 -38.04 22.94 17.96
N ASP A 1173 -37.18 23.68 17.26
CA ASP A 1173 -37.54 24.93 16.58
C ASP A 1173 -36.59 25.15 15.39
N GLY A 1174 -37.13 25.43 14.21
CA GLY A 1174 -36.37 25.63 12.97
C GLY A 1174 -36.67 24.61 11.88
N ASP A 1175 -37.54 25.00 10.95
CA ASP A 1175 -37.72 24.34 9.65
C ASP A 1175 -36.52 24.65 8.71
N TYR A 1176 -36.35 23.87 7.64
CA TYR A 1176 -35.35 23.96 6.56
C TYR A 1176 -33.93 23.33 6.72
N ASP A 1177 -33.71 22.31 5.89
CA ASP A 1177 -32.53 22.15 4.99
C ASP A 1177 -31.15 21.75 5.56
N HIS A 1178 -31.04 20.63 6.28
CA HIS A 1178 -29.75 19.99 6.60
C HIS A 1178 -29.72 18.47 6.28
N ALA A 1179 -28.68 18.04 5.56
CA ALA A 1179 -28.45 16.64 5.18
C ALA A 1179 -28.22 15.73 6.42
N VAL A 1180 -28.86 14.55 6.44
CA VAL A 1180 -28.74 13.61 7.57
C VAL A 1180 -27.37 12.94 7.53
N ARG A 1181 -26.53 13.19 8.54
CA ARG A 1181 -25.22 12.55 8.69
C ARG A 1181 -25.33 11.34 9.61
N HIS A 1182 -25.12 10.16 9.04
CA HIS A 1182 -25.23 8.89 9.75
C HIS A 1182 -23.89 8.51 10.39
N PRO A 1183 -23.86 8.17 11.70
CA PRO A 1183 -22.64 7.67 12.34
C PRO A 1183 -22.27 6.28 11.79
N VAL A 1184 -21.00 5.90 11.93
CA VAL A 1184 -20.54 4.57 11.55
C VAL A 1184 -20.97 3.57 12.61
N GLU A 1185 -21.95 2.72 12.29
CA GLU A 1185 -22.44 1.69 13.23
C GLU A 1185 -21.32 0.70 13.63
N PRO A 1186 -21.15 0.38 14.93
CA PRO A 1186 -20.17 -0.60 15.41
C PRO A 1186 -20.33 -1.98 14.77
N ARG A 1187 -19.20 -2.71 14.64
CA ARG A 1187 -19.18 -4.05 14.02
C ARG A 1187 -20.12 -5.02 14.73
N ALA A 1188 -20.18 -4.95 16.06
CA ALA A 1188 -21.05 -5.79 16.88
C ALA A 1188 -22.57 -5.56 16.70
N ARG A 1189 -22.99 -4.41 16.16
CA ARG A 1189 -24.41 -4.06 15.93
C ARG A 1189 -24.85 -4.26 14.47
N THR A 1190 -23.90 -4.40 13.55
CA THR A 1190 -24.19 -4.59 12.13
C THR A 1190 -24.31 -6.07 11.81
N ALA A 1191 -25.35 -6.49 11.07
CA ALA A 1191 -25.45 -7.88 10.61
C ALA A 1191 -24.30 -8.23 9.65
N LEU A 1192 -23.64 -9.37 9.86
CA LEU A 1192 -22.60 -9.87 8.96
C LEU A 1192 -23.19 -10.87 7.96
N LEU A 1193 -23.03 -10.58 6.67
CA LEU A 1193 -23.45 -11.44 5.57
C LEU A 1193 -22.24 -12.18 4.99
N PRO A 1194 -22.14 -13.52 5.12
CA PRO A 1194 -21.09 -14.29 4.46
C PRO A 1194 -21.38 -14.49 2.96
N PRO A 1195 -20.37 -14.70 2.11
CA PRO A 1195 -20.58 -14.98 0.70
C PRO A 1195 -21.12 -16.41 0.51
N ILE A 1196 -22.03 -16.58 -0.46
CA ILE A 1196 -22.50 -17.91 -0.88
C ILE A 1196 -21.50 -18.62 -1.79
N MET A 1197 -20.61 -17.85 -2.43
CA MET A 1197 -19.53 -18.33 -3.29
C MET A 1197 -18.36 -17.35 -3.21
N SER A 1198 -17.15 -17.86 -3.08
CA SER A 1198 -15.90 -17.08 -3.14
C SER A 1198 -14.88 -17.87 -3.93
N LYS A 1199 -14.42 -17.32 -5.07
CA LYS A 1199 -13.52 -18.03 -5.99
C LYS A 1199 -12.54 -17.06 -6.65
N ILE A 1200 -11.26 -17.43 -6.66
CA ILE A 1200 -10.25 -16.77 -7.48
C ILE A 1200 -10.50 -17.18 -8.95
N VAL A 1201 -10.68 -16.19 -9.83
CA VAL A 1201 -11.08 -16.42 -11.24
C VAL A 1201 -10.08 -15.88 -12.27
N GLY A 1202 -8.90 -15.47 -11.82
CA GLY A 1202 -7.77 -15.03 -12.64
C GLY A 1202 -6.50 -14.84 -11.82
N GLU A 1203 -5.39 -14.54 -12.49
CA GLU A 1203 -4.12 -14.15 -11.84
C GLU A 1203 -4.08 -12.63 -11.57
N ASP A 1204 -4.79 -11.83 -12.36
CA ASP A 1204 -4.84 -10.37 -12.24
C ASP A 1204 -6.08 -9.84 -11.48
N PRO A 1205 -5.93 -8.68 -10.79
CA PRO A 1205 -7.04 -7.95 -10.17
C PRO A 1205 -8.23 -7.74 -11.09
N ILE A 1206 -9.42 -8.02 -10.57
CA ILE A 1206 -10.68 -7.88 -11.30
C ILE A 1206 -11.24 -6.49 -11.03
N CYS A 1207 -11.69 -5.80 -12.06
CA CYS A 1207 -12.02 -4.36 -12.00
C CYS A 1207 -13.44 -4.02 -12.50
N TRP A 1208 -14.17 -5.01 -13.01
CA TRP A 1208 -15.55 -4.87 -13.46
C TRP A 1208 -16.28 -6.22 -13.38
N LEU A 1209 -17.57 -6.16 -13.07
CA LEU A 1209 -18.50 -7.29 -12.96
C LEU A 1209 -19.84 -6.90 -13.59
N GLY A 1210 -20.44 -7.82 -14.34
CA GLY A 1210 -21.79 -7.66 -14.87
C GLY A 1210 -22.53 -9.00 -14.96
N PHE A 1211 -23.84 -8.93 -14.77
CA PHE A 1211 -24.76 -10.05 -14.90
C PHE A 1211 -25.53 -9.92 -16.22
N GLN A 1212 -25.85 -11.05 -16.87
CA GLN A 1212 -26.77 -11.18 -18.00
C GLN A 1212 -27.79 -12.29 -17.69
N GLU A 1213 -28.86 -12.42 -18.48
CA GLU A 1213 -29.91 -13.45 -18.27
C GLU A 1213 -29.34 -14.87 -18.23
N ASP A 1214 -28.33 -15.13 -19.05
CA ASP A 1214 -27.75 -16.46 -19.31
C ASP A 1214 -26.31 -16.61 -18.80
N SER A 1215 -25.68 -15.55 -18.28
CA SER A 1215 -24.26 -15.55 -17.95
C SER A 1215 -23.84 -14.54 -16.87
N ILE A 1216 -22.65 -14.75 -16.30
CA ILE A 1216 -21.90 -13.78 -15.50
C ILE A 1216 -20.65 -13.38 -16.31
N MET A 1217 -20.29 -12.10 -16.29
CA MET A 1217 -19.10 -11.58 -16.95
C MET A 1217 -18.23 -10.79 -15.97
N THR A 1218 -16.90 -10.95 -16.06
CA THR A 1218 -15.93 -10.12 -15.32
C THR A 1218 -14.83 -9.64 -16.24
N SER A 1219 -14.15 -8.53 -15.90
CA SER A 1219 -12.90 -8.15 -16.56
C SER A 1219 -11.78 -7.68 -15.64
N SER A 1220 -10.54 -7.99 -16.01
CA SER A 1220 -9.32 -7.68 -15.23
C SER A 1220 -8.64 -6.37 -15.64
N LEU A 1221 -7.71 -5.89 -14.81
CA LEU A 1221 -6.86 -4.75 -15.13
C LEU A 1221 -6.03 -4.95 -16.41
N GLU A 1222 -5.56 -6.19 -16.67
CA GLU A 1222 -4.75 -6.50 -17.86
C GLU A 1222 -5.58 -6.69 -19.15
N GLY A 1223 -6.90 -6.85 -19.02
CA GLY A 1223 -7.82 -6.90 -20.16
C GLY A 1223 -8.36 -8.28 -20.52
N HIS A 1224 -8.28 -9.25 -19.61
CA HIS A 1224 -9.06 -10.48 -19.71
C HIS A 1224 -10.54 -10.20 -19.47
N ILE A 1225 -11.41 -10.58 -20.42
CA ILE A 1225 -12.87 -10.60 -20.28
C ILE A 1225 -13.31 -12.07 -20.20
N ARG A 1226 -13.86 -12.47 -19.06
CA ARG A 1226 -14.29 -13.86 -18.80
C ARG A 1226 -15.81 -13.94 -18.74
N THR A 1227 -16.38 -14.96 -19.38
CA THR A 1227 -17.83 -15.20 -19.44
C THR A 1227 -18.14 -16.60 -18.92
N TRP A 1228 -18.99 -16.70 -17.90
CA TRP A 1228 -19.49 -17.97 -17.38
C TRP A 1228 -20.96 -18.13 -17.74
N ASP A 1229 -21.32 -19.24 -18.40
CA ASP A 1229 -22.71 -19.59 -18.66
C ASP A 1229 -23.40 -20.06 -17.37
N ARG A 1230 -24.62 -19.57 -17.13
CA ARG A 1230 -25.48 -19.96 -16.00
C ARG A 1230 -25.96 -21.42 -16.15
N PRO A 1231 -26.17 -22.13 -15.02
CA PRO A 1231 -26.84 -23.42 -15.03
C PRO A 1231 -28.26 -23.25 -15.58
N ARG A 1232 -28.64 -24.08 -16.56
CA ARG A 1232 -29.99 -24.07 -17.15
C ARG A 1232 -30.93 -24.90 -16.30
N GLU A 1233 -31.97 -24.28 -15.76
CA GLU A 1233 -33.02 -24.99 -15.02
C GLU A 1233 -33.83 -25.90 -15.97
N GLY A 1234 -33.72 -27.22 -15.76
CA GLY A 1234 -34.79 -28.18 -16.04
C GLY A 1234 -35.38 -28.24 -17.46
N LEU A 1235 -34.56 -28.32 -18.52
CA LEU A 1235 -35.00 -28.85 -19.81
C LEU A 1235 -34.37 -30.22 -20.03
N ASN A 1236 -35.20 -31.27 -20.11
CA ASN A 1236 -34.77 -32.67 -20.18
C ASN A 1236 -33.71 -32.93 -21.26
N ASP A 1237 -32.64 -33.63 -20.86
CA ASP A 1237 -31.62 -34.21 -21.75
C ASP A 1237 -32.24 -35.31 -22.64
N SER A 1238 -32.89 -34.90 -23.74
CA SER A 1238 -33.46 -35.84 -24.71
C SER A 1238 -33.33 -35.43 -26.19
N TYR A 1239 -32.68 -34.31 -26.49
CA TYR A 1239 -32.37 -33.89 -27.87
C TYR A 1239 -31.05 -33.11 -27.98
N ASN A 1240 -29.92 -33.83 -27.95
CA ASN A 1240 -28.71 -33.57 -28.77
C ASN A 1240 -27.55 -34.55 -28.46
N ALA A 1241 -27.85 -35.86 -28.46
CA ALA A 1241 -26.82 -36.89 -28.42
C ALA A 1241 -26.30 -37.24 -29.83
N HIS A 1242 -25.78 -36.25 -30.56
CA HIS A 1242 -24.94 -36.46 -31.75
C HIS A 1242 -23.85 -35.40 -31.86
N ALA A 1243 -22.74 -35.64 -31.15
CA ALA A 1243 -21.47 -35.05 -31.54
C ALA A 1243 -21.05 -35.65 -32.89
N SER A 1244 -20.70 -34.82 -33.86
CA SER A 1244 -20.02 -35.25 -35.09
C SER A 1244 -18.63 -34.66 -35.14
N SER A 1245 -17.63 -35.50 -34.87
CA SER A 1245 -16.26 -35.27 -35.32
C SER A 1245 -16.24 -35.16 -36.84
N SER A 1246 -15.41 -34.27 -37.38
CA SER A 1246 -15.21 -34.13 -38.82
C SER A 1246 -13.81 -34.60 -39.20
N ALA A 1247 -13.69 -35.86 -39.60
CA ALA A 1247 -12.50 -36.39 -40.27
C ALA A 1247 -12.91 -37.12 -41.57
N ILE A 1248 -12.51 -36.52 -42.69
CA ILE A 1248 -12.08 -37.20 -43.92
C ILE A 1248 -13.16 -37.96 -44.76
N SER A 1249 -13.61 -37.26 -45.81
CA SER A 1249 -13.79 -37.75 -47.19
C SER A 1249 -15.06 -38.47 -47.69
N ALA A 1250 -15.28 -38.27 -49.00
CA ALA A 1250 -15.97 -39.11 -49.98
C ALA A 1250 -17.51 -38.98 -50.18
N SER A 1251 -17.89 -37.94 -50.93
CA SER A 1251 -18.50 -38.03 -52.29
C SER A 1251 -19.93 -38.59 -52.54
N VAL A 1252 -20.53 -38.02 -53.59
CA VAL A 1252 -21.66 -38.52 -54.45
C VAL A 1252 -23.10 -38.15 -54.06
N ALA A 1253 -23.56 -37.07 -54.68
CA ALA A 1253 -24.79 -36.90 -55.50
C ALA A 1253 -26.18 -37.42 -55.06
N GLY A 1254 -27.19 -36.60 -55.37
CA GLY A 1254 -28.63 -36.92 -55.35
C GLY A 1254 -29.43 -35.74 -54.77
N SER A 1255 -29.96 -34.81 -55.58
CA SER A 1255 -31.33 -34.85 -56.12
C SER A 1255 -32.41 -35.16 -55.06
N GLY A 1256 -33.38 -34.30 -54.77
CA GLY A 1256 -33.77 -33.01 -55.36
C GLY A 1256 -35.23 -32.71 -54.98
N SER A 1257 -35.78 -31.55 -55.40
CA SER A 1257 -37.20 -31.14 -55.29
C SER A 1257 -37.88 -31.20 -53.90
N GLY A 1258 -38.52 -30.15 -53.37
CA GLY A 1258 -38.89 -28.86 -53.95
C GLY A 1258 -40.36 -28.54 -53.68
N ARG A 1259 -40.69 -27.24 -53.59
CA ARG A 1259 -42.04 -26.66 -53.35
C ARG A 1259 -42.60 -26.92 -51.93
N GLY A 1260 -43.31 -25.98 -51.31
CA GLY A 1260 -43.61 -24.61 -51.71
C GLY A 1260 -44.77 -24.00 -50.91
N GLY A 1261 -44.96 -22.69 -51.05
CA GLY A 1261 -46.06 -21.91 -50.42
C GLY A 1261 -45.68 -21.34 -49.05
N SER A 1262 -45.73 -20.02 -48.79
CA SER A 1262 -46.90 -19.10 -48.83
C SER A 1262 -47.90 -19.41 -47.69
N THR A 1263 -48.32 -18.49 -46.84
CA THR A 1263 -48.23 -17.01 -46.85
C THR A 1263 -48.65 -16.46 -45.47
N MET A 1264 -48.35 -15.17 -45.20
CA MET A 1264 -49.09 -14.19 -44.36
C MET A 1264 -49.93 -14.65 -43.14
N GLY A 1265 -49.88 -13.98 -41.99
CA GLY A 1265 -49.21 -12.72 -41.66
C GLY A 1265 -49.76 -12.10 -40.37
N SER A 1266 -49.18 -10.95 -39.98
CA SER A 1266 -49.66 -9.96 -38.98
C SER A 1266 -50.54 -10.43 -37.81
N LEU A 1267 -49.97 -10.35 -36.61
CA LEU A 1267 -50.35 -9.33 -35.63
C LEU A 1267 -49.12 -8.93 -34.79
#